data_AF-A0A511DHQ7-F1
#
_entry.id   AF-A0A511DHQ7-F1
#
_cell.length_a   1.000
_cell.length_b   1.000
_cell.length_c   1.000
_cell.angle_alpha   90.00
_cell.angle_beta   90.00
_cell.angle_gamma   90.00
#
_symmetry.space_group_name_H-M   'P 1'
#
loop_
_entity.id
_entity.type
_entity.pdbx_description
1 polymer ?
#
loop_
_entity_poly.entity_id
_entity_poly.type
_entity_poly.pdbx_seq_one_letter_code
_entity_poly.pdbx_strand_id
1 'polypeptide(L)'
;MLTSPWPLRGRVAPSRVLFGPHETNLGDGRVFSSRHVPYYAARAAGGCGVVVTETASVHPSDHPYARAPLFSSCGPGWAAVAAACGPALVLASLGHAGSQGSVAFSSPIMWGPDSFDRPALVDGFRSAALLAVSSGLDGVEIDAGQYALLRQCVSAGCPDVVTEVLDVVRDAIGDAVLGLRLCCDELTPWTGITPTSIAPVVDAVAGVVDYLVPVRGGVFSTAATRPDMHTAQGFGRALAEAMRSVVDGRCDVVWQGSVASPSLALSGLEDGVCDAVEMTRAQIADPDLVSLVRSGQVDRVRPATLSGRWWAGRDPRNVVISDDAAPPSSPAAASGDGPVLVVGGGPAGLEAARTYALQGRPVHLVERDSQLGGALRLAAALPGRSRFGLLIEWWERELAHLGVQVTTGRALTPADLSRRDVEIILATGSRPRPPAFPVGAGVDVIPAAELVATFRQNSAFRQNPADVVISDPVGDAVAIGVAELLASAGHRCTLVTPDPAAGTRLGPGADIGGAHARLLRAGVTIAAFTEVRSVADGVASLRDVHTGSVREVPCTVVVDCVQRLPDDTLWSARPDLPRAGDCVAPRGIQEAVREGRAPVSGNSRYSDYSRSQGVRAVRPAARTALGPDPLFTPLQLGPLRLRNRVVFAAHLTGFAEDGLPSRRHVDHYAARAAGGAGLVITEEHAVHPGDRPYEQMIRGHDPRVLDAYRRLTDAVHTHDVPVLAQLNHNGPQSSGLYSQAPVWGPSAVPDPMFREVPVAMTLGQIDELIAAYADVAARCVEGGFDGVEVQASQASILRAFLAPDTNLRTDAYGIARTRLLEEVVDAVRAAIGPDRVLGVRLGGGEDVPGGLTIDDAVAAARLVEPSVDYLSTSVGLATRTLELVEAPSPVPAGYAAALPSAVRAAVSVPVLGAGRYTRPDDARAALAAGHCDLVGVVRGQIADPEWASGTGARTCIGCNQECTANVGMNRPLSCAVTPRPDDDRRVRHGTGSIMVGSSPVSNSAELLVVGGGPAGLRAAASAAQRGMRVRLVERSDHFGGTLALAARAPGRGELAVLVEDLVAECRAVGVELCTGVSGDVVTHRGIRIVATGGIPDRPAWAVEAVHDVVDVLDGSADPRGEVLIVDGTGFHEATSVAELLAERGCAVEVVAAAMVVGQDLGLTLHRPMFRRRAAALGITCTPDTVVLAAARTSTGRVAVTLLHHPTGREYTREVDAVVVATPPRPREGPNRIGDALAPRRVGAAIADAERLVAEIVLAETNRSAVGASTNSTHVGLGGR
;
A
#
# COMPACT_ATOMS: atom_id res chain seq x y z
N MET A 1 41.64 10.29 7.25
CA MET A 1 41.35 10.34 5.79
C MET A 1 39.93 10.78 5.45
N LEU A 2 38.89 10.27 6.11
CA LEU A 2 37.47 10.48 5.77
C LEU A 2 37.04 11.92 5.40
N THR A 3 37.48 12.91 6.16
CA THR A 3 37.11 14.33 6.01
C THR A 3 38.02 15.12 5.07
N SER A 4 39.01 14.48 4.44
CA SER A 4 39.95 15.12 3.50
C SER A 4 39.31 15.32 2.11
N PRO A 5 39.73 16.35 1.35
CA PRO A 5 39.18 16.58 0.02
C PRO A 5 39.36 15.41 -0.94
N TRP A 6 38.41 15.26 -1.86
CA TRP A 6 38.36 14.20 -2.87
C TRP A 6 38.41 14.83 -4.28
N PRO A 7 39.56 14.75 -4.99
CA PRO A 7 39.66 15.23 -6.36
C PRO A 7 38.86 14.34 -7.32
N LEU A 8 38.00 14.94 -8.15
CA LEU A 8 37.19 14.24 -9.16
C LEU A 8 37.10 15.09 -10.42
N ARG A 9 37.63 14.59 -11.54
CA ARG A 9 37.57 15.20 -12.88
C ARG A 9 37.81 16.74 -12.90
N GLY A 10 38.90 17.18 -12.28
CA GLY A 10 39.25 18.61 -12.18
C GLY A 10 38.48 19.43 -11.15
N ARG A 11 37.47 18.84 -10.49
CA ARG A 11 36.76 19.39 -9.33
C ARG A 11 37.31 18.78 -8.04
N VAL A 12 36.91 19.33 -6.89
CA VAL A 12 37.32 18.83 -5.56
C VAL A 12 36.12 18.81 -4.63
N ALA A 13 35.67 17.61 -4.27
CA ALA A 13 34.67 17.41 -3.22
C ALA A 13 35.29 17.67 -1.83
N PRO A 14 34.56 18.30 -0.87
CA PRO A 14 35.11 18.71 0.43
C PRO A 14 35.34 17.57 1.44
N SER A 15 34.96 16.34 1.12
CA SER A 15 35.29 15.12 1.88
C SER A 15 35.26 13.88 0.97
N ARG A 16 35.77 12.74 1.46
CA ARG A 16 35.68 11.41 0.81
C ARG A 16 34.38 10.66 1.17
N VAL A 17 33.31 11.41 1.44
CA VAL A 17 31.98 10.89 1.82
C VAL A 17 30.98 11.20 0.73
N LEU A 18 30.35 10.16 0.21
CA LEU A 18 29.28 10.23 -0.78
C LEU A 18 27.92 9.98 -0.11
N PHE A 19 26.92 10.78 -0.49
CA PHE A 19 25.51 10.58 -0.18
C PHE A 19 24.82 10.04 -1.43
N GLY A 20 24.50 8.75 -1.42
CA GLY A 20 24.06 8.02 -2.61
C GLY A 20 22.58 8.22 -2.94
N PRO A 21 22.18 7.90 -4.18
CA PRO A 21 20.80 7.96 -4.60
C PRO A 21 19.98 6.92 -3.83
N HIS A 22 18.77 7.34 -3.45
CA HIS A 22 17.76 6.51 -2.81
C HIS A 22 16.41 7.19 -3.05
N GLU A 23 15.33 6.42 -2.99
CA GLU A 23 13.99 7.00 -3.11
C GLU A 23 13.70 7.86 -1.86
N THR A 24 13.36 9.14 -1.98
CA THR A 24 13.09 10.01 -0.81
C THR A 24 11.62 10.05 -0.44
N ASN A 25 10.74 9.76 -1.43
CA ASN A 25 9.31 10.05 -1.41
C ASN A 25 8.97 11.54 -1.16
N LEU A 26 9.90 12.48 -1.36
CA LEU A 26 9.64 13.92 -1.23
C LEU A 26 9.01 14.55 -2.48
N GLY A 27 8.93 13.81 -3.60
CA GLY A 27 8.29 14.20 -4.86
C GLY A 27 6.90 14.82 -4.73
N ASP A 28 6.59 15.75 -5.62
CA ASP A 28 5.22 16.15 -5.94
C ASP A 28 4.94 15.71 -7.38
N GLY A 29 3.95 14.85 -7.60
CA GLY A 29 3.86 14.05 -8.82
C GLY A 29 5.20 13.38 -9.16
N ARG A 30 5.79 13.75 -10.30
CA ARG A 30 7.10 13.27 -10.79
C ARG A 30 8.20 14.35 -10.80
N VAL A 31 8.12 15.37 -9.94
CA VAL A 31 9.11 16.46 -9.89
C VAL A 31 9.88 16.52 -8.57
N PHE A 32 11.12 17.02 -8.64
CA PHE A 32 11.88 17.46 -7.47
C PHE A 32 11.20 18.67 -6.83
N SER A 33 10.33 18.41 -5.86
CA SER A 33 9.62 19.42 -5.06
C SER A 33 10.56 20.26 -4.18
N SER A 34 10.05 21.39 -3.68
CA SER A 34 10.73 22.27 -2.70
C SER A 34 11.20 21.56 -1.42
N ARG A 35 10.68 20.36 -1.11
CA ARG A 35 11.10 19.56 0.05
C ARG A 35 12.48 18.93 -0.11
N HIS A 36 12.95 18.69 -1.35
CA HIS A 36 14.27 18.13 -1.61
C HIS A 36 15.41 19.11 -1.32
N VAL A 37 15.17 20.41 -1.52
CA VAL A 37 16.19 21.45 -1.37
C VAL A 37 16.77 21.47 0.05
N PRO A 38 15.99 21.63 1.15
CA PRO A 38 16.53 21.56 2.50
C PRO A 38 17.04 20.15 2.86
N TYR A 39 16.49 19.09 2.24
CA TYR A 39 16.93 17.72 2.48
C TYR A 39 18.38 17.48 2.02
N TYR A 40 18.73 17.88 0.79
CA TYR A 40 20.10 17.75 0.28
C TYR A 40 21.05 18.81 0.87
N ALA A 41 20.59 20.07 0.98
CA ALA A 41 21.39 21.16 1.52
C ALA A 41 21.90 20.88 2.94
N ALA A 42 21.10 20.22 3.79
CA ALA A 42 21.52 19.86 5.14
C ALA A 42 22.77 18.94 5.16
N ARG A 43 22.87 17.97 4.24
CA ARG A 43 24.02 17.04 4.18
C ARG A 43 25.25 17.72 3.61
N ALA A 44 25.06 18.58 2.62
CA ALA A 44 26.14 19.39 2.06
C ALA A 44 26.70 20.39 3.09
N ALA A 45 25.84 21.09 3.83
CA ALA A 45 26.22 21.96 4.95
C ALA A 45 26.94 21.19 6.07
N GLY A 46 26.46 19.98 6.38
CA GLY A 46 27.11 19.02 7.29
C GLY A 46 28.45 18.45 6.80
N GLY A 47 28.91 18.82 5.59
CA GLY A 47 30.25 18.54 5.07
C GLY A 47 30.38 17.36 4.12
N CYS A 48 29.26 16.80 3.62
CA CYS A 48 29.24 15.79 2.57
C CYS A 48 30.09 16.20 1.35
N GLY A 49 30.80 15.25 0.74
CA GLY A 49 31.68 15.50 -0.40
C GLY A 49 30.91 15.52 -1.73
N VAL A 50 30.15 14.45 -1.97
CA VAL A 50 29.35 14.26 -3.19
C VAL A 50 27.92 13.93 -2.81
N VAL A 51 26.96 14.71 -3.31
CA VAL A 51 25.52 14.51 -3.13
C VAL A 51 24.92 14.01 -4.44
N VAL A 52 24.48 12.75 -4.46
CA VAL A 52 23.76 12.17 -5.58
C VAL A 52 22.26 12.27 -5.31
N THR A 53 21.52 12.90 -6.21
CA THR A 53 20.06 13.05 -6.08
C THR A 53 19.32 11.74 -6.38
N GLU A 54 18.06 11.65 -5.94
CA GLU A 54 17.16 10.52 -6.20
C GLU A 54 17.07 10.17 -7.69
N THR A 55 17.08 8.88 -8.02
CA THR A 55 17.16 8.41 -9.40
C THR A 55 15.97 8.88 -10.23
N ALA A 56 16.25 9.71 -11.23
CA ALA A 56 15.26 10.15 -12.20
C ALA A 56 15.12 9.11 -13.32
N SER A 57 13.88 8.71 -13.61
CA SER A 57 13.55 7.88 -14.78
C SER A 57 13.95 8.62 -16.06
N VAL A 58 14.72 7.96 -16.92
CA VAL A 58 15.17 8.52 -18.22
C VAL A 58 14.13 8.39 -19.35
N HIS A 59 13.00 7.71 -19.10
CA HIS A 59 11.93 7.55 -20.09
C HIS A 59 10.54 7.54 -19.43
N PRO A 60 9.48 8.10 -20.06
CA PRO A 60 8.14 8.15 -19.47
C PRO A 60 7.49 6.78 -19.18
N SER A 61 7.94 5.69 -19.83
CA SER A 61 7.44 4.33 -19.55
C SER A 61 7.91 3.77 -18.21
N ASP A 62 8.93 4.36 -17.60
CA ASP A 62 9.43 3.97 -16.28
C ASP A 62 8.74 4.79 -15.20
N HIS A 63 8.14 4.12 -14.22
CA HIS A 63 7.54 4.75 -13.03
C HIS A 63 7.57 3.76 -11.85
N PRO A 64 8.73 3.47 -11.26
CA PRO A 64 8.91 2.38 -10.29
C PRO A 64 8.11 2.52 -8.98
N TYR A 65 7.73 3.73 -8.58
CA TYR A 65 6.93 4.05 -7.38
C TYR A 65 6.22 5.40 -7.58
N ALA A 66 5.11 5.67 -6.88
CA ALA A 66 4.17 6.72 -7.27
C ALA A 66 4.78 8.13 -7.47
N ARG A 67 5.86 8.46 -6.73
CA ARG A 67 6.54 9.76 -6.77
C ARG A 67 7.86 9.79 -7.56
N ALA A 68 8.17 8.73 -8.34
CA ALA A 68 9.44 8.61 -9.07
C ALA A 68 9.69 9.80 -10.02
N PRO A 69 10.80 10.55 -9.87
CA PRO A 69 11.09 11.69 -10.73
C PRO A 69 11.18 11.29 -12.21
N LEU A 70 10.71 12.16 -13.11
CA LEU A 70 10.91 12.01 -14.56
C LEU A 70 11.89 13.09 -15.03
N PHE A 71 13.00 12.70 -15.66
CA PHE A 71 14.11 13.61 -15.96
C PHE A 71 13.66 14.93 -16.61
N SER A 72 12.72 14.86 -17.57
CA SER A 72 12.19 16.00 -18.34
C SER A 72 11.44 17.04 -17.50
N SER A 73 11.22 16.75 -16.21
CA SER A 73 10.54 17.61 -15.24
C SER A 73 11.44 17.99 -14.05
N CYS A 74 12.69 17.52 -14.02
CA CYS A 74 13.59 17.71 -12.89
C CYS A 74 14.36 19.03 -12.91
N GLY A 75 14.58 19.64 -14.07
CA GLY A 75 15.49 20.78 -14.26
C GLY A 75 15.40 21.91 -13.21
N PRO A 76 14.21 22.51 -12.97
CA PRO A 76 14.06 23.56 -11.96
C PRO A 76 14.39 23.11 -10.53
N GLY A 77 14.07 21.85 -10.19
CA GLY A 77 14.36 21.27 -8.88
C GLY A 77 15.85 20.92 -8.72
N TRP A 78 16.49 20.40 -9.77
CA TRP A 78 17.95 20.19 -9.81
C TRP A 78 18.71 21.49 -9.64
N ALA A 79 18.32 22.57 -10.35
CA ALA A 79 18.93 23.88 -10.19
C ALA A 79 18.80 24.43 -8.75
N ALA A 80 17.62 24.25 -8.12
CA ALA A 80 17.41 24.66 -6.74
C ALA A 80 18.23 23.83 -5.73
N VAL A 81 18.39 22.52 -5.96
CA VAL A 81 19.25 21.66 -5.13
C VAL A 81 20.72 22.02 -5.30
N ALA A 82 21.20 22.19 -6.54
CA ALA A 82 22.58 22.58 -6.84
C ALA A 82 22.95 23.90 -6.14
N ALA A 83 22.12 24.94 -6.30
CA ALA A 83 22.33 26.25 -5.67
C ALA A 83 22.36 26.19 -4.13
N ALA A 84 21.64 25.26 -3.51
CA ALA A 84 21.54 25.15 -2.06
C ALA A 84 22.64 24.28 -1.42
N CYS A 85 23.36 23.45 -2.19
CA CYS A 85 24.37 22.54 -1.65
C CYS A 85 25.79 23.15 -1.52
N GLY A 86 26.00 24.38 -2.00
CA GLY A 86 27.25 25.11 -1.77
C GLY A 86 28.50 24.39 -2.30
N PRO A 87 29.48 24.00 -1.46
CA PRO A 87 30.75 23.43 -1.92
C PRO A 87 30.73 21.91 -2.17
N ALA A 88 29.64 21.20 -1.89
CA ALA A 88 29.53 19.77 -2.20
C ALA A 88 29.24 19.59 -3.70
N LEU A 89 29.84 18.58 -4.33
CA LEU A 89 29.54 18.28 -5.73
C LEU A 89 28.16 17.62 -5.83
N VAL A 90 27.28 18.10 -6.70
CA VAL A 90 25.91 17.59 -6.83
C VAL A 90 25.70 16.88 -8.16
N LEU A 91 25.25 15.63 -8.12
CA LEU A 91 25.07 14.77 -9.30
C LEU A 91 23.60 14.34 -9.47
N ALA A 92 23.14 14.22 -10.71
CA ALA A 92 21.87 13.54 -11.01
C ALA A 92 22.06 12.02 -11.08
N SER A 93 21.31 11.23 -10.30
CA SER A 93 21.20 9.80 -10.60
C SER A 93 20.18 9.59 -11.72
N LEU A 94 20.56 8.80 -12.72
CA LEU A 94 19.76 8.52 -13.92
C LEU A 94 19.57 7.01 -14.08
N GLY A 95 18.34 6.56 -14.36
CA GLY A 95 18.06 5.13 -14.50
C GLY A 95 16.74 4.78 -15.17
N HIS A 96 16.50 3.48 -15.33
CA HIS A 96 15.25 2.89 -15.81
C HIS A 96 15.06 1.54 -15.10
N ALA A 97 13.93 1.29 -14.42
CA ALA A 97 13.76 0.07 -13.61
C ALA A 97 13.36 -1.19 -14.41
N GLY A 98 12.87 -1.03 -15.64
CA GLY A 98 12.59 -2.15 -16.54
C GLY A 98 11.53 -3.10 -15.98
N SER A 99 11.83 -4.40 -15.93
CA SER A 99 10.91 -5.43 -15.41
C SER A 99 10.65 -5.32 -13.90
N GLN A 100 11.44 -4.49 -13.21
CA GLN A 100 11.32 -4.18 -11.78
C GLN A 100 10.78 -2.75 -11.55
N GLY A 101 10.17 -2.16 -12.59
CA GLY A 101 9.32 -0.97 -12.50
C GLY A 101 7.91 -1.28 -11.97
N SER A 102 6.94 -0.41 -12.30
CA SER A 102 5.54 -0.62 -11.90
C SER A 102 4.56 -0.09 -12.94
N VAL A 103 3.76 -1.01 -13.51
CA VAL A 103 2.62 -0.66 -14.40
C VAL A 103 1.46 0.05 -13.68
N ALA A 104 1.51 0.16 -12.35
CA ALA A 104 0.46 0.81 -11.57
C ALA A 104 0.42 2.34 -11.74
N PHE A 105 1.51 2.91 -12.28
CA PHE A 105 1.69 4.35 -12.44
C PHE A 105 2.22 4.73 -13.84
N SER A 106 2.81 3.78 -14.59
CA SER A 106 3.52 4.01 -15.85
C SER A 106 2.73 3.59 -17.11
N SER A 107 3.44 3.51 -18.25
CA SER A 107 2.97 2.80 -19.44
C SER A 107 2.51 1.37 -19.14
N PRO A 108 1.51 0.85 -19.87
CA PRO A 108 0.87 -0.45 -19.58
C PRO A 108 1.75 -1.67 -19.87
N ILE A 109 3.01 -1.46 -20.27
CA ILE A 109 3.99 -2.48 -20.67
C ILE A 109 5.31 -2.11 -20.02
N MET A 110 5.94 -3.04 -19.31
CA MET A 110 7.29 -2.89 -18.77
C MET A 110 8.33 -3.33 -19.79
N TRP A 111 9.49 -2.69 -19.77
CA TRP A 111 10.64 -3.07 -20.60
C TRP A 111 11.44 -4.19 -19.94
N GLY A 112 11.75 -5.25 -20.68
CA GLY A 112 12.68 -6.31 -20.25
C GLY A 112 13.88 -6.42 -21.19
N PRO A 113 14.93 -7.19 -20.85
CA PRO A 113 16.11 -7.37 -21.71
C PRO A 113 15.78 -7.76 -23.16
N ASP A 114 14.79 -8.66 -23.34
CA ASP A 114 14.34 -9.12 -24.66
C ASP A 114 13.31 -8.20 -25.33
N SER A 115 12.92 -7.09 -24.68
CA SER A 115 11.75 -6.27 -25.08
C SER A 115 11.84 -4.83 -24.57
N PHE A 116 12.72 -4.03 -25.16
CA PHE A 116 12.81 -2.59 -24.91
C PHE A 116 13.25 -1.82 -26.17
N ASP A 117 12.93 -0.53 -26.22
CA ASP A 117 13.43 0.37 -27.27
C ASP A 117 14.84 0.85 -26.87
N ARG A 118 15.86 0.17 -27.39
CA ARG A 118 17.27 0.46 -27.09
C ARG A 118 17.69 1.88 -27.53
N PRO A 119 17.39 2.35 -28.76
CA PRO A 119 17.61 3.74 -29.14
C PRO A 119 16.93 4.77 -28.20
N ALA A 120 15.67 4.56 -27.82
CA ALA A 120 14.97 5.48 -26.92
C ALA A 120 15.53 5.46 -25.48
N LEU A 121 16.02 4.31 -25.00
CA LEU A 121 16.72 4.23 -23.72
C LEU A 121 18.01 5.07 -23.74
N VAL A 122 18.84 4.88 -24.78
CA VAL A 122 20.15 5.56 -24.92
C VAL A 122 19.97 7.07 -25.09
N ASP A 123 19.04 7.52 -25.95
CA ASP A 123 18.75 8.94 -26.12
C ASP A 123 18.08 9.57 -24.89
N GLY A 124 17.30 8.79 -24.12
CA GLY A 124 16.77 9.17 -22.81
C GLY A 124 17.88 9.48 -21.81
N PHE A 125 18.87 8.57 -21.66
CA PHE A 125 20.05 8.81 -20.81
C PHE A 125 20.84 10.05 -21.25
N ARG A 126 21.07 10.21 -22.56
CA ARG A 126 21.75 11.37 -23.15
C ARG A 126 21.04 12.68 -22.81
N SER A 127 19.74 12.74 -23.08
CA SER A 127 18.91 13.91 -22.86
C SER A 127 18.80 14.27 -21.38
N ALA A 128 18.69 13.27 -20.52
CA ALA A 128 18.68 13.46 -19.07
C ALA A 128 20.01 14.00 -18.53
N ALA A 129 21.14 13.52 -19.05
CA ALA A 129 22.46 13.98 -18.64
C ALA A 129 22.75 15.43 -19.08
N LEU A 130 22.36 15.79 -20.32
CA LEU A 130 22.42 17.18 -20.80
C LEU A 130 21.55 18.11 -19.95
N LEU A 131 20.32 17.70 -19.62
CA LEU A 131 19.43 18.50 -18.78
C LEU A 131 19.98 18.67 -17.36
N ALA A 132 20.58 17.63 -16.78
CA ALA A 132 21.20 17.70 -15.45
C ALA A 132 22.33 18.75 -15.40
N VAL A 133 23.31 18.66 -16.31
CA VAL A 133 24.46 19.58 -16.34
C VAL A 133 24.03 21.00 -16.70
N SER A 134 23.13 21.18 -17.68
CA SER A 134 22.58 22.51 -18.01
C SER A 134 21.72 23.14 -16.91
N SER A 135 21.21 22.32 -15.97
CA SER A 135 20.55 22.80 -14.74
C SER A 135 21.52 23.19 -13.62
N GLY A 136 22.84 23.13 -13.87
CA GLY A 136 23.87 23.56 -12.92
C GLY A 136 24.44 22.46 -12.01
N LEU A 137 24.18 21.18 -12.30
CA LEU A 137 24.79 20.05 -11.59
C LEU A 137 26.24 19.80 -12.06
N ASP A 138 27.07 19.24 -11.17
CA ASP A 138 28.49 18.94 -11.44
C ASP A 138 28.70 17.73 -12.36
N GLY A 139 27.65 16.93 -12.59
CA GLY A 139 27.69 15.69 -13.35
C GLY A 139 26.52 14.76 -13.07
N VAL A 140 26.70 13.46 -13.37
CA VAL A 140 25.66 12.42 -13.26
C VAL A 140 26.22 11.10 -12.71
N GLU A 141 25.37 10.29 -12.07
CA GLU A 141 25.61 8.88 -11.74
C GLU A 141 24.64 8.00 -12.54
N ILE A 142 25.16 7.07 -13.33
CA ILE A 142 24.33 6.12 -14.09
C ILE A 142 24.01 4.91 -13.19
N ASP A 143 22.71 4.62 -13.02
CA ASP A 143 22.24 3.46 -12.27
C ASP A 143 22.16 2.21 -13.16
N ALA A 144 23.14 1.32 -12.96
CA ALA A 144 23.13 -0.08 -13.35
C ALA A 144 23.14 -0.98 -12.09
N GLY A 145 22.50 -0.53 -11.01
CA GLY A 145 22.39 -1.21 -9.71
C GLY A 145 21.24 -2.22 -9.61
N GLN A 146 20.79 -2.50 -8.38
CA GLN A 146 19.97 -3.67 -8.03
C GLN A 146 18.57 -3.72 -8.66
N TYR A 147 18.08 -2.62 -9.22
CA TYR A 147 16.77 -2.54 -9.87
C TYR A 147 16.85 -2.13 -11.35
N ALA A 148 18.02 -1.75 -11.85
CA ALA A 148 18.16 -1.16 -13.17
C ALA A 148 17.90 -2.17 -14.32
N LEU A 149 17.36 -1.67 -15.43
CA LEU A 149 17.25 -2.39 -16.71
C LEU A 149 18.64 -2.70 -17.27
N LEU A 150 19.60 -1.77 -17.15
CA LEU A 150 21.00 -2.00 -17.57
C LEU A 150 21.61 -3.24 -16.89
N ARG A 151 21.36 -3.42 -15.59
CA ARG A 151 21.75 -4.64 -14.85
C ARG A 151 21.04 -5.87 -15.37
N GLN A 152 19.73 -5.78 -15.65
CA GLN A 152 18.95 -6.90 -16.20
C GLN A 152 19.51 -7.34 -17.57
N CYS A 153 19.94 -6.39 -18.41
CA CYS A 153 20.63 -6.69 -19.67
C CYS A 153 21.97 -7.41 -19.44
N VAL A 154 22.78 -6.99 -18.45
CA VAL A 154 24.01 -7.70 -18.07
C VAL A 154 23.72 -9.13 -17.62
N SER A 155 22.74 -9.34 -16.72
CA SER A 155 22.32 -10.69 -16.28
C SER A 155 21.80 -11.57 -17.43
N ALA A 156 21.20 -10.96 -18.46
CA ALA A 156 20.74 -11.64 -19.68
C ALA A 156 21.84 -11.84 -20.76
N GLY A 157 23.08 -11.41 -20.50
CA GLY A 157 24.20 -11.58 -21.45
C GLY A 157 24.36 -10.47 -22.49
N CYS A 158 23.73 -9.31 -22.30
CA CYS A 158 23.86 -8.12 -23.15
C CYS A 158 24.52 -6.94 -22.39
N PRO A 159 25.81 -7.04 -22.01
CA PRO A 159 26.52 -6.00 -21.25
C PRO A 159 26.89 -4.76 -22.09
N ASP A 160 26.89 -4.88 -23.42
CA ASP A 160 27.26 -3.84 -24.39
C ASP A 160 26.36 -2.59 -24.32
N VAL A 161 25.12 -2.76 -23.85
CA VAL A 161 24.18 -1.66 -23.57
C VAL A 161 24.73 -0.69 -22.52
N VAL A 162 25.51 -1.19 -21.54
CA VAL A 162 26.10 -0.36 -20.48
C VAL A 162 27.18 0.56 -21.05
N THR A 163 28.09 0.01 -21.86
CA THR A 163 29.14 0.79 -22.54
C THR A 163 28.54 1.83 -23.49
N GLU A 164 27.53 1.46 -24.30
CA GLU A 164 26.87 2.40 -25.22
C GLU A 164 26.25 3.60 -24.49
N VAL A 165 25.56 3.37 -23.37
CA VAL A 165 25.00 4.45 -22.54
C VAL A 165 26.10 5.33 -21.96
N LEU A 166 27.19 4.75 -21.45
CA LEU A 166 28.29 5.51 -20.85
C LEU A 166 29.04 6.37 -21.87
N ASP A 167 29.31 5.86 -23.06
CA ASP A 167 29.97 6.60 -24.14
C ASP A 167 29.11 7.79 -24.58
N VAL A 168 27.82 7.56 -24.85
CA VAL A 168 26.87 8.61 -25.27
C VAL A 168 26.66 9.66 -24.18
N VAL A 169 26.62 9.26 -22.90
CA VAL A 169 26.53 10.20 -21.77
C VAL A 169 27.83 11.00 -21.62
N ARG A 170 29.01 10.36 -21.72
CA ARG A 170 30.31 11.02 -21.62
C ARG A 170 30.48 12.08 -22.72
N ASP A 171 30.17 11.74 -23.97
CA ASP A 171 30.19 12.67 -25.11
C ASP A 171 29.24 13.85 -24.90
N ALA A 172 28.11 13.64 -24.23
CA ALA A 172 27.11 14.66 -23.98
C ALA A 172 27.50 15.64 -22.85
N ILE A 173 28.17 15.16 -21.79
CA ILE A 173 28.50 15.98 -20.60
C ILE A 173 29.93 16.51 -20.56
N GLY A 174 30.84 15.98 -21.40
CA GLY A 174 32.24 16.40 -21.46
C GLY A 174 32.98 16.19 -20.14
N ASP A 175 33.55 17.28 -19.60
CA ASP A 175 34.34 17.31 -18.37
C ASP A 175 33.50 17.38 -17.07
N ALA A 176 32.18 17.18 -17.15
CA ALA A 176 31.39 16.91 -15.96
C ALA A 176 31.71 15.52 -15.37
N VAL A 177 31.42 15.33 -14.08
CA VAL A 177 31.69 14.06 -13.39
C VAL A 177 30.74 12.97 -13.88
N LEU A 178 31.25 11.77 -14.18
CA LEU A 178 30.47 10.57 -14.51
C LEU A 178 30.72 9.47 -13.48
N GLY A 179 29.74 9.20 -12.64
CA GLY A 179 29.71 8.01 -11.78
C GLY A 179 28.98 6.85 -12.45
N LEU A 180 29.36 5.62 -12.10
CA LEU A 180 28.59 4.41 -12.41
C LEU A 180 28.31 3.63 -11.14
N ARG A 181 27.03 3.32 -10.89
CA ARG A 181 26.60 2.34 -9.89
C ARG A 181 26.33 1.02 -10.60
N LEU A 182 27.10 -0.02 -10.30
CA LEU A 182 27.02 -1.31 -11.01
C LEU A 182 26.76 -2.45 -10.04
N CYS A 183 25.76 -3.29 -10.33
CA CYS A 183 25.59 -4.55 -9.62
C CYS A 183 26.70 -5.53 -10.02
N CYS A 184 27.58 -5.84 -9.06
CA CYS A 184 28.72 -6.74 -9.24
C CYS A 184 28.50 -8.13 -8.62
N ASP A 185 27.36 -8.35 -7.96
CA ASP A 185 26.99 -9.65 -7.36
C ASP A 185 25.48 -9.71 -7.03
N GLU A 186 24.74 -10.61 -7.67
CA GLU A 186 23.31 -10.84 -7.40
C GLU A 186 23.06 -11.83 -6.26
N LEU A 187 24.11 -12.48 -5.73
CA LEU A 187 24.06 -13.57 -4.75
C LEU A 187 23.31 -14.82 -5.24
N THR A 188 23.24 -15.01 -6.55
CA THR A 188 22.57 -16.13 -7.23
C THR A 188 23.52 -16.88 -8.17
N PRO A 189 24.57 -17.55 -7.65
CA PRO A 189 25.67 -18.11 -8.46
C PRO A 189 25.25 -19.19 -9.48
N TRP A 190 24.02 -19.68 -9.42
CA TRP A 190 23.45 -20.62 -10.40
C TRP A 190 22.83 -19.94 -11.64
N THR A 191 22.60 -18.62 -11.63
CA THR A 191 21.85 -17.93 -12.72
C THR A 191 22.12 -16.43 -12.89
N GLY A 192 22.84 -15.75 -11.98
CA GLY A 192 22.99 -14.30 -11.99
C GLY A 192 24.45 -13.81 -11.97
N ILE A 193 24.60 -12.49 -11.87
CA ILE A 193 25.91 -11.83 -11.85
C ILE A 193 26.70 -12.26 -10.61
N THR A 194 27.99 -12.54 -10.81
CA THR A 194 28.98 -12.84 -9.76
C THR A 194 30.18 -11.88 -9.87
N PRO A 195 30.99 -11.71 -8.81
CA PRO A 195 32.19 -10.86 -8.87
C PRO A 195 33.18 -11.27 -9.97
N THR A 196 33.22 -12.55 -10.33
CA THR A 196 34.08 -13.07 -11.41
C THR A 196 33.46 -12.79 -12.79
N SER A 197 32.16 -12.97 -12.96
CA SER A 197 31.51 -12.79 -14.26
C SER A 197 31.35 -11.32 -14.67
N ILE A 198 31.29 -10.39 -13.71
CA ILE A 198 31.20 -8.95 -13.98
C ILE A 198 32.56 -8.29 -14.30
N ALA A 199 33.68 -8.91 -13.91
CA ALA A 199 35.01 -8.32 -14.03
C ALA A 199 35.35 -7.80 -15.45
N PRO A 200 35.03 -8.50 -16.56
CA PRO A 200 35.26 -7.98 -17.91
C PRO A 200 34.45 -6.71 -18.23
N VAL A 201 33.25 -6.57 -17.66
CA VAL A 201 32.41 -5.36 -17.82
C VAL A 201 33.01 -4.19 -17.04
N VAL A 202 33.49 -4.45 -15.82
CA VAL A 202 34.19 -3.45 -15.00
C VAL A 202 35.48 -2.97 -15.67
N ASP A 203 36.27 -3.90 -16.22
CA ASP A 203 37.48 -3.58 -16.96
C ASP A 203 37.21 -2.66 -18.17
N ALA A 204 36.14 -2.92 -18.92
CA ALA A 204 35.75 -2.12 -20.07
C ALA A 204 35.30 -0.69 -19.72
N VAL A 205 34.56 -0.50 -18.61
CA VAL A 205 34.01 0.82 -18.23
C VAL A 205 34.95 1.68 -17.39
N ALA A 206 35.97 1.07 -16.75
CA ALA A 206 36.86 1.75 -15.80
C ALA A 206 37.66 2.93 -16.39
N GLY A 207 37.79 3.04 -17.71
CA GLY A 207 38.43 4.18 -18.39
C GLY A 207 37.48 5.32 -18.78
N VAL A 208 36.16 5.13 -18.66
CA VAL A 208 35.12 6.09 -19.11
C VAL A 208 34.53 6.88 -17.94
N VAL A 209 34.38 6.21 -16.80
CA VAL A 209 33.79 6.75 -15.56
C VAL A 209 34.87 7.36 -14.67
N ASP A 210 34.52 8.38 -13.89
CA ASP A 210 35.44 8.98 -12.92
C ASP A 210 35.41 8.24 -11.57
N TYR A 211 34.30 7.57 -11.24
CA TYR A 211 34.22 6.62 -10.12
C TYR A 211 33.22 5.47 -10.35
N LEU A 212 33.47 4.35 -9.68
CA LEU A 212 32.62 3.15 -9.66
C LEU A 212 32.06 2.89 -8.25
N VAL A 213 30.75 2.63 -8.14
CA VAL A 213 30.07 2.15 -6.93
C VAL A 213 29.65 0.69 -7.14
N PRO A 214 30.47 -0.30 -6.72
CA PRO A 214 30.11 -1.71 -6.82
C PRO A 214 29.06 -2.06 -5.76
N VAL A 215 27.87 -2.45 -6.20
CA VAL A 215 26.74 -2.84 -5.34
C VAL A 215 26.36 -4.31 -5.53
N ARG A 216 25.56 -4.85 -4.61
CA ARG A 216 25.05 -6.22 -4.67
C ARG A 216 23.56 -6.33 -4.33
N GLY A 217 22.97 -7.44 -4.76
CA GLY A 217 21.55 -7.77 -4.58
C GLY A 217 20.74 -7.69 -5.88
N GLY A 218 19.68 -8.49 -5.95
CA GLY A 218 18.76 -8.61 -7.08
C GLY A 218 17.40 -9.15 -6.65
N VAL A 219 16.60 -9.64 -7.59
CA VAL A 219 15.18 -10.02 -7.35
C VAL A 219 15.03 -11.16 -6.33
N PHE A 220 15.99 -12.08 -6.26
CA PHE A 220 16.00 -13.21 -5.32
C PHE A 220 16.77 -12.93 -4.02
N SER A 221 17.35 -11.74 -3.87
CA SER A 221 18.25 -11.38 -2.77
C SER A 221 17.96 -9.98 -2.21
N THR A 222 16.67 -9.63 -2.12
CA THR A 222 16.16 -8.32 -1.68
C THR A 222 16.73 -7.83 -0.35
N ALA A 223 17.01 -8.75 0.59
CA ALA A 223 17.68 -8.43 1.87
C ALA A 223 19.10 -7.85 1.69
N ALA A 224 19.82 -8.20 0.63
CA ALA A 224 21.12 -7.59 0.31
C ALA A 224 20.98 -6.19 -0.32
N THR A 225 19.85 -5.92 -0.98
CA THR A 225 19.51 -4.60 -1.53
C THR A 225 19.02 -3.62 -0.45
N ARG A 226 18.32 -4.12 0.56
CA ARG A 226 17.83 -3.34 1.72
C ARG A 226 18.31 -3.97 3.04
N PRO A 227 19.63 -3.89 3.33
CA PRO A 227 20.21 -4.46 4.54
C PRO A 227 19.66 -3.76 5.79
N ASP A 228 19.43 -4.58 6.81
CA ASP A 228 18.79 -4.23 8.08
C ASP A 228 19.72 -4.49 9.28
N MET A 229 19.18 -4.56 10.50
CA MET A 229 19.95 -4.80 11.73
C MET A 229 20.54 -6.22 11.81
N HIS A 230 19.92 -7.18 11.11
CA HIS A 230 20.37 -8.57 11.06
C HIS A 230 21.49 -8.78 10.02
N THR A 231 21.77 -7.77 9.19
CA THR A 231 22.88 -7.76 8.22
C THR A 231 24.15 -7.16 8.83
N ALA A 232 25.29 -7.81 8.63
CA ALA A 232 26.58 -7.31 9.12
C ALA A 232 26.96 -5.98 8.44
N GLN A 233 27.52 -5.04 9.21
CA GLN A 233 28.04 -3.80 8.65
C GLN A 233 29.24 -4.06 7.73
N GLY A 234 29.38 -3.23 6.69
CA GLY A 234 30.51 -3.34 5.77
C GLY A 234 30.47 -4.60 4.88
N PHE A 235 29.33 -5.29 4.75
CA PHE A 235 29.21 -6.53 3.97
C PHE A 235 29.59 -6.41 2.49
N GLY A 236 29.69 -5.18 1.95
CA GLY A 236 30.23 -4.92 0.60
C GLY A 236 31.76 -4.84 0.50
N ARG A 237 32.51 -4.94 1.62
CA ARG A 237 33.97 -4.71 1.65
C ARG A 237 34.74 -5.58 0.66
N ALA A 238 34.57 -6.90 0.72
CA ALA A 238 35.24 -7.83 -0.18
C ALA A 238 34.85 -7.62 -1.66
N LEU A 239 33.65 -7.10 -1.93
CA LEU A 239 33.23 -6.74 -3.28
C LEU A 239 33.94 -5.48 -3.78
N ALA A 240 34.09 -4.46 -2.93
CA ALA A 240 34.85 -3.25 -3.24
C ALA A 240 36.34 -3.57 -3.46
N GLU A 241 36.96 -4.38 -2.60
CA GLU A 241 38.34 -4.87 -2.75
C GLU A 241 38.54 -5.60 -4.10
N ALA A 242 37.64 -6.53 -4.43
CA ALA A 242 37.70 -7.27 -5.70
C ALA A 242 37.56 -6.34 -6.92
N MET A 243 36.58 -5.43 -6.91
CA MET A 243 36.35 -4.52 -8.05
C MET A 243 37.45 -3.47 -8.19
N ARG A 244 38.03 -3.00 -7.07
CA ARG A 244 39.22 -2.12 -7.08
C ARG A 244 40.41 -2.78 -7.77
N SER A 245 40.62 -4.08 -7.55
CA SER A 245 41.66 -4.85 -8.24
C SER A 245 41.42 -5.01 -9.74
N VAL A 246 40.20 -4.87 -10.23
CA VAL A 246 39.87 -4.91 -11.67
C VAL A 246 39.99 -3.53 -12.30
N VAL A 247 39.56 -2.48 -11.60
CA VAL A 247 39.68 -1.09 -12.05
C VAL A 247 41.15 -0.66 -12.23
N ASP A 248 42.05 -1.18 -11.38
CA ASP A 248 43.51 -0.94 -11.44
C ASP A 248 43.87 0.56 -11.52
N GLY A 249 43.20 1.38 -10.69
CA GLY A 249 43.45 2.81 -10.57
C GLY A 249 43.02 3.68 -11.76
N ARG A 250 42.30 3.13 -12.76
CA ARG A 250 41.77 3.91 -13.90
C ARG A 250 40.62 4.85 -13.52
N CYS A 251 39.85 4.49 -12.51
CA CYS A 251 38.87 5.35 -11.84
C CYS A 251 38.90 5.11 -10.32
N ASP A 252 38.25 5.97 -9.54
CA ASP A 252 38.13 5.78 -8.09
C ASP A 252 37.05 4.74 -7.75
N VAL A 253 37.19 4.03 -6.62
CA VAL A 253 36.17 3.07 -6.14
C VAL A 253 35.51 3.57 -4.87
N VAL A 254 34.17 3.63 -4.86
CA VAL A 254 33.36 4.05 -3.72
C VAL A 254 32.82 2.83 -2.99
N TRP A 255 33.22 2.60 -1.74
CA TRP A 255 32.71 1.48 -0.98
C TRP A 255 31.26 1.71 -0.51
N GLN A 256 30.38 0.82 -0.96
CA GLN A 256 28.98 0.73 -0.57
C GLN A 256 28.73 -0.61 0.17
N GLY A 257 27.75 -0.64 1.08
CA GLY A 257 27.35 -1.87 1.77
C GLY A 257 27.29 -1.70 3.29
N SER A 258 26.33 -0.89 3.77
CA SER A 258 26.11 -0.62 5.19
C SER A 258 27.33 -0.05 5.95
N VAL A 259 28.04 0.89 5.32
CA VAL A 259 29.07 1.71 5.98
C VAL A 259 28.36 2.78 6.83
N ALA A 260 28.11 2.46 8.10
CA ALA A 260 27.22 3.23 8.97
C ALA A 260 27.85 3.73 10.29
N SER A 261 29.18 3.78 10.36
CA SER A 261 29.92 4.51 11.40
C SER A 261 31.15 5.20 10.81
N PRO A 262 31.61 6.34 11.38
CA PRO A 262 32.84 7.01 10.95
C PRO A 262 34.09 6.14 11.10
N SER A 263 34.14 5.27 12.11
CA SER A 263 35.29 4.37 12.34
C SER A 263 35.40 3.28 11.27
N LEU A 264 34.27 2.67 10.89
CA LEU A 264 34.25 1.67 9.81
C LEU A 264 34.63 2.31 8.48
N ALA A 265 34.04 3.47 8.18
CA ALA A 265 34.37 4.28 7.00
C ALA A 265 35.85 4.63 6.91
N LEU A 266 36.46 5.06 8.02
CA LEU A 266 37.88 5.39 8.08
C LEU A 266 38.76 4.16 7.82
N SER A 267 38.43 3.00 8.42
CA SER A 267 39.19 1.76 8.20
C SER A 267 39.23 1.33 6.73
N GLY A 268 38.12 1.47 5.98
CA GLY A 268 38.10 1.14 4.55
C GLY A 268 39.02 2.03 3.70
N LEU A 269 39.16 3.30 4.07
CA LEU A 269 40.08 4.24 3.40
C LEU A 269 41.54 3.95 3.76
N GLU A 270 41.82 3.65 5.03
CA GLU A 270 43.18 3.40 5.53
C GLU A 270 43.73 2.03 5.09
N ASP A 271 42.86 1.01 4.99
CA ASP A 271 43.19 -0.33 4.49
C ASP A 271 43.28 -0.40 2.95
N GLY A 272 42.95 0.68 2.23
CA GLY A 272 42.95 0.70 0.76
C GLY A 272 41.79 -0.03 0.09
N VAL A 273 40.69 -0.32 0.80
CA VAL A 273 39.45 -0.92 0.24
C VAL A 273 38.86 -0.05 -0.87
N CYS A 274 38.92 1.27 -0.68
CA CYS A 274 38.23 2.26 -1.50
C CYS A 274 38.91 3.64 -1.44
N ASP A 275 38.48 4.53 -2.33
CA ASP A 275 38.94 5.91 -2.42
C ASP A 275 37.95 6.88 -1.76
N ALA A 276 36.67 6.52 -1.76
CA ALA A 276 35.60 7.19 -1.03
C ALA A 276 34.62 6.16 -0.45
N VAL A 277 33.73 6.62 0.43
CA VAL A 277 32.70 5.76 1.07
C VAL A 277 31.30 6.32 0.86
N GLU A 278 30.35 5.45 0.52
CA GLU A 278 28.94 5.81 0.52
C GLU A 278 28.36 5.63 1.93
N MET A 279 27.99 6.73 2.58
CA MET A 279 27.44 6.74 3.96
C MET A 279 25.98 7.21 4.00
N THR A 280 25.17 6.84 3.00
CA THR A 280 23.79 7.33 2.80
C THR A 280 22.93 7.22 4.05
N ARG A 281 22.81 6.02 4.66
CA ARG A 281 21.99 5.82 5.87
C ARG A 281 22.50 6.59 7.09
N ALA A 282 23.82 6.74 7.23
CA ALA A 282 24.41 7.47 8.36
C ALA A 282 24.12 8.98 8.24
N GLN A 283 24.17 9.54 7.03
CA GLN A 283 23.83 10.94 6.75
C GLN A 283 22.32 11.23 6.81
N ILE A 284 21.47 10.20 6.83
CA ILE A 284 20.04 10.34 7.10
C ILE A 284 19.78 10.41 8.60
N ALA A 285 20.45 9.56 9.38
CA ALA A 285 20.43 9.64 10.84
C ALA A 285 21.04 10.95 11.35
N ASP A 286 22.16 11.39 10.77
CA ASP A 286 22.85 12.63 11.14
C ASP A 286 23.38 13.39 9.90
N PRO A 287 22.75 14.50 9.48
CA PRO A 287 23.27 15.31 8.37
C PRO A 287 24.64 15.93 8.71
N ASP A 288 24.95 16.18 9.99
CA ASP A 288 26.16 16.86 10.46
C ASP A 288 27.35 15.88 10.66
N LEU A 289 27.20 14.61 10.25
CA LEU A 289 28.19 13.56 10.45
C LEU A 289 29.63 13.97 10.09
N VAL A 290 29.82 14.63 8.94
CA VAL A 290 31.18 14.94 8.45
C VAL A 290 31.79 16.14 9.18
N SER A 291 30.99 17.14 9.55
CA SER A 291 31.43 18.32 10.31
C SER A 291 31.76 17.96 11.76
N LEU A 292 30.96 17.10 12.39
CA LEU A 292 31.23 16.54 13.72
C LEU A 292 32.55 15.74 13.72
N VAL A 293 32.75 14.83 12.76
CA VAL A 293 34.03 14.10 12.61
C VAL A 293 35.20 15.06 12.34
N ARG A 294 35.02 16.08 11.49
CA ARG A 294 36.07 17.07 11.17
C ARG A 294 36.47 17.92 12.39
N SER A 295 35.54 18.16 13.31
CA SER A 295 35.78 18.89 14.57
C SER A 295 36.25 18.01 15.73
N GLY A 296 36.40 16.69 15.53
CA GLY A 296 36.80 15.74 16.57
C GLY A 296 35.67 15.27 17.50
N GLN A 297 34.42 15.70 17.28
CA GLN A 297 33.24 15.35 18.07
C GLN A 297 32.56 14.06 17.55
N VAL A 298 33.35 13.01 17.32
CA VAL A 298 32.87 11.76 16.69
C VAL A 298 31.81 11.05 17.54
N ASP A 299 31.88 11.19 18.85
CA ASP A 299 30.98 10.61 19.85
C ASP A 299 29.58 11.23 19.89
N ARG A 300 29.43 12.44 19.33
CA ARG A 300 28.17 13.16 19.16
C ARG A 300 27.40 12.80 17.88
N VAL A 301 28.05 12.12 16.93
CA VAL A 301 27.39 11.66 15.69
C VAL A 301 26.25 10.70 16.05
N ARG A 302 25.02 11.01 15.63
CA ARG A 302 23.85 10.15 15.88
C ARG A 302 23.99 8.83 15.11
N PRO A 303 23.97 7.67 15.78
CA PRO A 303 24.17 6.39 15.12
C PRO A 303 22.92 5.95 14.35
N ALA A 304 23.09 5.56 13.09
CA ALA A 304 22.02 4.92 12.33
C ALA A 304 21.70 3.53 12.92
N THR A 305 20.44 3.29 13.27
CA THR A 305 19.99 2.01 13.86
C THR A 305 20.10 0.85 12.87
N LEU A 306 19.92 1.15 11.58
CA LEU A 306 19.72 0.19 10.49
C LEU A 306 18.43 -0.63 10.60
N SER A 307 17.40 -0.13 11.30
CA SER A 307 16.13 -0.85 11.54
C SER A 307 15.31 -1.23 10.30
N GLY A 308 15.65 -0.75 9.11
CA GLY A 308 14.86 -0.92 7.87
C GLY A 308 13.50 -0.20 7.85
N ARG A 309 12.83 -0.03 9.00
CA ARG A 309 11.42 0.40 9.16
C ARG A 309 11.01 1.63 8.34
N TRP A 310 11.90 2.62 8.24
CA TRP A 310 11.66 3.89 7.55
C TRP A 310 12.44 4.02 6.24
N TRP A 311 12.91 2.89 5.69
CA TRP A 311 13.64 2.76 4.41
C TRP A 311 12.73 2.19 3.30
N ALA A 312 11.52 2.76 3.20
CA ALA A 312 10.38 2.19 2.48
C ALA A 312 10.21 2.76 1.04
N GLY A 313 11.32 2.89 0.30
CA GLY A 313 11.40 3.70 -0.92
C GLY A 313 10.48 3.36 -2.10
N ARG A 314 9.79 2.21 -2.07
CA ARG A 314 8.78 1.81 -3.07
C ARG A 314 7.45 1.37 -2.46
N ASP A 315 7.23 1.68 -1.19
CA ASP A 315 5.97 1.40 -0.52
C ASP A 315 4.86 2.28 -1.12
N PRO A 316 3.72 1.71 -1.56
CA PRO A 316 2.68 2.47 -2.24
C PRO A 316 1.98 3.51 -1.34
N ARG A 317 2.23 3.47 -0.03
CA ARG A 317 1.80 4.48 0.94
C ARG A 317 2.65 5.76 0.90
N ASN A 318 3.73 5.80 0.12
CA ASN A 318 4.62 6.96 -0.09
C ASN A 318 5.19 7.55 1.22
N VAL A 319 5.58 6.67 2.15
CA VAL A 319 6.18 7.06 3.43
C VAL A 319 7.53 7.76 3.18
N VAL A 320 7.73 8.94 3.75
CA VAL A 320 8.97 9.72 3.61
C VAL A 320 10.14 9.00 4.27
N ILE A 321 11.22 8.78 3.51
CA ILE A 321 12.41 8.12 4.06
C ILE A 321 13.05 8.97 5.17
N SER A 322 13.37 8.32 6.28
CA SER A 322 13.88 8.95 7.50
C SER A 322 14.61 7.93 8.39
N ASP A 323 15.13 8.34 9.54
CA ASP A 323 15.74 7.47 10.55
C ASP A 323 14.93 7.46 11.85
N ASP A 324 15.04 6.39 12.64
CA ASP A 324 14.34 6.19 13.90
C ASP A 324 14.43 7.35 14.89
N ALA A 325 15.58 8.04 14.94
CA ALA A 325 15.80 9.20 15.82
C ALA A 325 15.89 10.54 15.04
N ALA A 326 15.59 10.53 13.73
CA ALA A 326 15.51 11.71 12.88
C ALA A 326 14.20 11.75 12.07
N PRO A 327 13.01 11.86 12.73
CA PRO A 327 11.75 12.02 12.04
C PRO A 327 11.71 13.34 11.24
N PRO A 328 10.98 13.40 10.10
CA PRO A 328 11.05 14.49 9.12
C PRO A 328 10.36 15.81 9.51
N SER A 329 10.22 16.11 10.80
CA SER A 329 9.54 17.30 11.34
C SER A 329 10.50 18.22 12.09
N SER A 330 10.44 19.52 11.79
CA SER A 330 11.13 20.58 12.55
C SER A 330 10.67 20.61 14.01
N PRO A 331 11.56 20.97 14.97
CA PRO A 331 11.19 21.13 16.37
C PRO A 331 10.21 22.30 16.56
N ALA A 332 9.29 22.16 17.52
CA ALA A 332 8.45 23.27 17.95
C ALA A 332 9.29 24.27 18.77
N ALA A 333 9.03 25.57 18.61
CA ALA A 333 9.56 26.58 19.52
C ALA A 333 8.79 26.52 20.83
N ALA A 334 9.42 26.03 21.91
CA ALA A 334 8.84 26.10 23.24
C ALA A 334 8.94 27.54 23.76
N SER A 335 7.85 28.06 24.31
CA SER A 335 7.78 29.41 24.88
C SER A 335 8.11 29.40 26.37
N GLY A 336 9.28 29.88 26.78
CA GLY A 336 9.62 30.19 28.17
C GLY A 336 11.03 29.81 28.60
N ASP A 337 11.56 30.55 29.57
CA ASP A 337 12.97 30.49 30.01
C ASP A 337 13.16 29.71 31.33
N GLY A 338 12.09 29.13 31.88
CA GLY A 338 12.08 28.47 33.20
C GLY A 338 12.68 27.06 33.20
N PRO A 339 12.99 26.49 34.39
CA PRO A 339 13.46 25.12 34.52
C PRO A 339 12.41 24.09 34.09
N VAL A 340 12.87 22.91 33.65
CA VAL A 340 12.03 21.80 33.16
C VAL A 340 12.31 20.51 33.95
N LEU A 341 11.24 19.81 34.33
CA LEU A 341 11.27 18.46 34.91
C LEU A 341 10.66 17.46 33.91
N VAL A 342 11.48 16.53 33.43
CA VAL A 342 11.05 15.43 32.55
C VAL A 342 10.88 14.15 33.38
N VAL A 343 9.69 13.55 33.33
CA VAL A 343 9.35 12.37 34.14
C VAL A 343 9.28 11.14 33.24
N GLY A 344 10.33 10.32 33.29
CA GLY A 344 10.55 9.16 32.44
C GLY A 344 11.77 9.33 31.51
N GLY A 345 12.61 8.31 31.45
CA GLY A 345 13.86 8.24 30.68
C GLY A 345 13.79 7.33 29.47
N GLY A 346 12.58 7.01 28.97
CA GLY A 346 12.39 6.38 27.66
C GLY A 346 12.69 7.35 26.49
N PRO A 347 12.62 6.90 25.22
CA PRO A 347 13.04 7.69 24.06
C PRO A 347 12.41 9.09 23.96
N ALA A 348 11.11 9.21 24.28
CA ALA A 348 10.41 10.51 24.31
C ALA A 348 10.96 11.45 25.39
N GLY A 349 11.24 10.94 26.59
CA GLY A 349 11.81 11.73 27.69
C GLY A 349 13.26 12.13 27.45
N LEU A 350 14.07 11.23 26.87
CA LEU A 350 15.44 11.54 26.45
C LEU A 350 15.47 12.64 25.39
N GLU A 351 14.63 12.53 24.35
CA GLU A 351 14.57 13.55 23.30
C GLU A 351 13.95 14.87 23.78
N ALA A 352 12.96 14.82 24.68
CA ALA A 352 12.44 16.03 25.33
C ALA A 352 13.54 16.74 26.12
N ALA A 353 14.21 16.04 27.04
CA ALA A 353 15.29 16.64 27.82
C ALA A 353 16.40 17.24 26.93
N ARG A 354 16.77 16.53 25.85
CA ARG A 354 17.75 17.01 24.87
C ARG A 354 17.26 18.24 24.09
N THR A 355 15.97 18.32 23.77
CA THR A 355 15.36 19.43 23.04
C THR A 355 15.27 20.70 23.89
N TYR A 356 14.78 20.60 25.12
CA TYR A 356 14.71 21.73 26.04
C TYR A 356 16.10 22.20 26.49
N ALA A 357 17.08 21.30 26.62
CA ALA A 357 18.46 21.68 26.94
C ALA A 357 19.17 22.39 25.76
N LEU A 358 18.92 22.01 24.50
CA LEU A 358 19.38 22.78 23.33
C LEU A 358 18.82 24.20 23.26
N GLN A 359 17.68 24.46 23.90
CA GLN A 359 17.10 25.81 24.04
C GLN A 359 17.77 26.61 25.18
N GLY A 360 18.77 26.06 25.86
CA GLY A 360 19.49 26.69 26.97
C GLY A 360 18.78 26.62 28.33
N ARG A 361 17.69 25.83 28.44
CA ARG A 361 16.90 25.74 29.67
C ARG A 361 17.51 24.73 30.66
N PRO A 362 17.47 24.98 31.99
CA PRO A 362 17.88 23.97 32.98
C PRO A 362 16.91 22.79 32.99
N VAL A 363 17.41 21.58 32.77
CA VAL A 363 16.58 20.35 32.72
C VAL A 363 17.00 19.34 33.80
N HIS A 364 16.01 18.80 34.51
CA HIS A 364 16.14 17.60 35.35
C HIS A 364 15.28 16.48 34.78
N LEU A 365 15.88 15.33 34.46
CA LEU A 365 15.19 14.10 34.07
C LEU A 365 15.18 13.12 35.26
N VAL A 366 14.01 12.56 35.55
CA VAL A 366 13.82 11.55 36.61
C VAL A 366 13.26 10.26 36.00
N GLU A 367 13.94 9.14 36.24
CA GLU A 367 13.58 7.79 35.78
C GLU A 367 13.35 6.87 36.99
N ARG A 368 12.30 6.05 36.93
CA ARG A 368 11.94 5.06 37.95
C ARG A 368 12.89 3.87 37.96
N ASP A 369 13.34 3.45 36.78
CA ASP A 369 14.27 2.33 36.61
C ASP A 369 15.72 2.75 36.89
N SER A 370 16.61 1.78 37.10
CA SER A 370 18.04 2.03 37.34
C SER A 370 18.84 2.43 36.10
N GLN A 371 18.23 2.34 34.91
CA GLN A 371 18.85 2.62 33.61
C GLN A 371 17.87 3.36 32.68
N LEU A 372 18.40 4.23 31.81
CA LEU A 372 17.62 4.97 30.82
C LEU A 372 17.26 4.12 29.59
N GLY A 373 16.31 4.58 28.78
CA GLY A 373 15.95 3.99 27.47
C GLY A 373 14.65 3.17 27.45
N GLY A 374 14.07 2.82 28.60
CA GLY A 374 12.76 2.17 28.71
C GLY A 374 12.55 0.99 27.75
N ALA A 375 11.42 1.00 27.02
CA ALA A 375 11.08 -0.05 26.05
C ALA A 375 12.13 -0.26 24.94
N LEU A 376 12.91 0.76 24.58
CA LEU A 376 13.97 0.63 23.59
C LEU A 376 15.12 -0.26 24.08
N ARG A 377 15.40 -0.26 25.41
CA ARG A 377 16.41 -1.15 26.02
C ARG A 377 15.97 -2.61 25.97
N LEU A 378 14.66 -2.88 26.08
CA LEU A 378 14.09 -4.22 25.88
C LEU A 378 14.19 -4.64 24.40
N ALA A 379 13.84 -3.75 23.46
CA ALA A 379 14.00 -4.02 22.03
C ALA A 379 15.47 -4.30 21.64
N ALA A 380 16.43 -3.62 22.27
CA ALA A 380 17.86 -3.85 22.08
C ALA A 380 18.38 -5.19 22.65
N ALA A 381 17.63 -5.83 23.56
CA ALA A 381 18.01 -7.11 24.15
C ALA A 381 17.63 -8.32 23.28
N LEU A 382 16.77 -8.13 22.27
CA LEU A 382 16.36 -9.16 21.31
C LEU A 382 17.47 -9.47 20.27
N PRO A 383 17.53 -10.70 19.72
CA PRO A 383 18.51 -11.08 18.70
C PRO A 383 18.53 -10.13 17.50
N GLY A 384 19.72 -9.81 16.99
CA GLY A 384 19.93 -8.87 15.87
C GLY A 384 19.64 -7.38 16.16
N ARG A 385 18.93 -7.04 17.26
CA ARG A 385 18.41 -5.68 17.50
C ARG A 385 19.27 -4.80 18.41
N SER A 386 20.46 -5.28 18.78
CA SER A 386 21.39 -4.62 19.71
C SER A 386 21.77 -3.17 19.33
N ARG A 387 21.70 -2.82 18.03
CA ARG A 387 22.00 -1.45 17.55
C ARG A 387 21.08 -0.37 18.12
N PHE A 388 19.89 -0.71 18.63
CA PHE A 388 19.06 0.25 19.37
C PHE A 388 19.74 0.76 20.67
N GLY A 389 20.65 -0.03 21.25
CA GLY A 389 21.47 0.40 22.39
C GLY A 389 22.34 1.62 22.06
N LEU A 390 22.84 1.72 20.83
CA LEU A 390 23.69 2.84 20.39
C LEU A 390 22.97 4.18 20.47
N LEU A 391 21.65 4.23 20.21
CA LEU A 391 20.85 5.45 20.38
C LEU A 391 20.70 5.83 21.86
N ILE A 392 20.53 4.85 22.74
CA ILE A 392 20.42 5.10 24.20
C ILE A 392 21.74 5.66 24.71
N GLU A 393 22.86 5.04 24.36
CA GLU A 393 24.21 5.51 24.69
C GLU A 393 24.52 6.91 24.10
N TRP A 394 24.01 7.20 22.89
CA TRP A 394 24.14 8.53 22.28
C TRP A 394 23.33 9.59 23.03
N TRP A 395 22.07 9.32 23.39
CA TRP A 395 21.29 10.22 24.25
C TRP A 395 21.94 10.41 25.62
N GLU A 396 22.46 9.34 26.25
CA GLU A 396 23.17 9.43 27.53
C GLU A 396 24.38 10.38 27.45
N ARG A 397 25.20 10.29 26.39
CA ARG A 397 26.32 11.21 26.14
C ARG A 397 25.88 12.64 25.83
N GLU A 398 24.90 12.82 24.95
CA GLU A 398 24.45 14.14 24.50
C GLU A 398 23.73 14.90 25.63
N LEU A 399 22.95 14.23 26.48
CA LEU A 399 22.36 14.83 27.68
C LEU A 399 23.42 15.27 28.69
N ALA A 400 24.49 14.48 28.87
CA ALA A 400 25.62 14.85 29.72
C ALA A 400 26.39 16.06 29.16
N HIS A 401 26.59 16.11 27.83
CA HIS A 401 27.21 17.26 27.14
C HIS A 401 26.38 18.55 27.31
N LEU A 402 25.05 18.43 27.27
CA LEU A 402 24.11 19.54 27.46
C LEU A 402 23.86 19.90 28.94
N GLY A 403 24.53 19.25 29.89
CA GLY A 403 24.43 19.56 31.32
C GLY A 403 23.11 19.17 31.98
N VAL A 404 22.35 18.24 31.39
CA VAL A 404 21.08 17.76 31.93
C VAL A 404 21.31 16.96 33.21
N GLN A 405 20.61 17.29 34.28
CA GLN A 405 20.64 16.50 35.51
C GLN A 405 19.79 15.24 35.33
N VAL A 406 20.32 14.07 35.68
CA VAL A 406 19.62 12.79 35.57
C VAL A 406 19.54 12.12 36.94
N THR A 407 18.38 11.57 37.29
CA THR A 407 18.19 10.76 38.50
C THR A 407 17.45 9.48 38.14
N THR A 408 18.12 8.34 38.24
CA THR A 408 17.54 6.99 38.07
C THR A 408 17.11 6.40 39.41
N GLY A 409 16.31 5.32 39.38
CA GLY A 409 15.85 4.62 40.58
C GLY A 409 14.81 5.38 41.42
N ARG A 410 14.19 6.45 40.90
CA ARG A 410 13.20 7.27 41.61
C ARG A 410 11.88 7.35 40.85
N ALA A 411 10.88 6.63 41.34
CA ALA A 411 9.49 6.88 40.92
C ALA A 411 8.97 8.20 41.51
N LEU A 412 8.23 8.98 40.70
CA LEU A 412 7.48 10.14 41.18
C LEU A 412 6.02 9.77 41.44
N THR A 413 5.39 10.52 42.35
CA THR A 413 3.99 10.37 42.75
C THR A 413 3.17 11.59 42.32
N PRO A 414 1.82 11.53 42.34
CA PRO A 414 0.99 12.72 42.12
C PRO A 414 1.32 13.93 43.04
N ALA A 415 1.87 13.69 44.23
CA ALA A 415 2.28 14.75 45.14
C ALA A 415 3.51 15.53 44.65
N ASP A 416 4.46 14.86 44.00
CA ASP A 416 5.65 15.48 43.40
C ASP A 416 5.28 16.48 42.28
N LEU A 417 4.13 16.27 41.62
CA LEU A 417 3.63 17.12 40.53
C LEU A 417 3.05 18.46 40.99
N SER A 418 2.93 18.70 42.31
CA SER A 418 2.31 19.92 42.87
C SER A 418 3.12 21.21 42.63
N ARG A 419 4.37 21.09 42.19
CA ARG A 419 5.24 22.21 41.82
C ARG A 419 4.64 23.06 40.70
N ARG A 420 4.76 24.38 40.84
CA ARG A 420 4.35 25.40 39.86
C ARG A 420 5.50 26.30 39.39
N ASP A 421 6.68 26.08 39.97
CA ASP A 421 7.94 26.79 39.70
C ASP A 421 8.76 26.13 38.57
N VAL A 422 8.31 25.00 38.05
CA VAL A 422 8.98 24.18 37.03
C VAL A 422 7.95 23.72 35.99
N GLU A 423 8.31 23.73 34.70
CA GLU A 423 7.50 23.10 33.65
C GLU A 423 7.67 21.58 33.75
N ILE A 424 6.58 20.82 33.86
CA ILE A 424 6.62 19.36 34.04
C ILE A 424 6.12 18.66 32.78
N ILE A 425 6.91 17.70 32.27
CA ILE A 425 6.59 16.91 31.08
C ILE A 425 6.53 15.43 31.48
N LEU A 426 5.40 14.79 31.20
CA LEU A 426 5.18 13.38 31.52
C LEU A 426 5.54 12.51 30.32
N ALA A 427 6.58 11.67 30.47
CA ALA A 427 7.05 10.68 29.49
C ALA A 427 7.11 9.29 30.15
N THR A 428 6.09 8.97 30.96
CA THR A 428 6.04 7.83 31.90
C THR A 428 6.11 6.46 31.25
N GLY A 429 5.87 6.36 29.93
CA GLY A 429 5.92 5.11 29.19
C GLY A 429 4.60 4.34 29.21
N SER A 430 4.70 3.02 29.07
CA SER A 430 3.58 2.09 28.93
C SER A 430 3.63 0.98 29.97
N ARG A 431 2.49 0.34 30.24
CA ARG A 431 2.33 -0.79 31.18
C ARG A 431 1.82 -2.05 30.48
N PRO A 432 2.04 -3.26 31.04
CA PRO A 432 1.47 -4.49 30.49
C PRO A 432 -0.05 -4.43 30.33
N ARG A 433 -0.56 -5.13 29.32
CA ARG A 433 -1.99 -5.38 29.08
C ARG A 433 -2.33 -6.78 29.63
N PRO A 434 -3.51 -7.00 30.23
CA PRO A 434 -4.00 -8.36 30.50
C PRO A 434 -4.16 -9.16 29.20
N PRO A 435 -3.97 -10.49 29.22
CA PRO A 435 -4.19 -11.34 28.05
C PRO A 435 -5.60 -11.15 27.45
N ALA A 436 -5.69 -11.17 26.12
CA ALA A 436 -6.94 -11.00 25.39
C ALA A 436 -7.83 -12.27 25.36
N PHE A 437 -7.39 -13.35 26.00
CA PHE A 437 -8.03 -14.66 26.04
C PHE A 437 -8.11 -15.21 27.48
N PRO A 438 -9.05 -16.11 27.80
CA PRO A 438 -9.13 -16.73 29.12
C PRO A 438 -7.89 -17.56 29.47
N VAL A 439 -7.44 -17.43 30.71
CA VAL A 439 -6.28 -18.13 31.28
C VAL A 439 -6.73 -18.99 32.45
N GLY A 440 -6.56 -20.30 32.32
CA GLY A 440 -6.78 -21.31 33.37
C GLY A 440 -5.47 -21.72 34.05
N ALA A 441 -5.54 -22.73 34.92
CA ALA A 441 -4.37 -23.28 35.59
C ALA A 441 -3.49 -24.11 34.64
N GLY A 442 -2.24 -24.36 35.01
CA GLY A 442 -1.34 -25.29 34.31
C GLY A 442 -0.59 -24.73 33.09
N VAL A 443 -0.76 -23.44 32.76
CA VAL A 443 0.00 -22.73 31.72
C VAL A 443 0.37 -21.34 32.23
N ASP A 444 1.66 -21.01 32.25
CA ASP A 444 2.13 -19.68 32.64
C ASP A 444 2.00 -18.70 31.47
N VAL A 445 1.29 -17.58 31.65
CA VAL A 445 1.15 -16.54 30.61
C VAL A 445 2.02 -15.33 30.96
N ILE A 446 3.06 -15.10 30.16
CA ILE A 446 4.11 -14.11 30.43
C ILE A 446 4.08 -13.02 29.37
N PRO A 447 3.92 -11.72 29.73
CA PRO A 447 4.06 -10.62 28.78
C PRO A 447 5.47 -10.58 28.17
N ALA A 448 5.57 -10.41 26.85
CA ALA A 448 6.85 -10.45 26.13
C ALA A 448 7.94 -9.53 26.71
N ALA A 449 7.56 -8.35 27.19
CA ALA A 449 8.49 -7.40 27.82
C ALA A 449 9.05 -7.88 29.17
N GLU A 450 8.25 -8.59 29.97
CA GLU A 450 8.67 -9.16 31.26
C GLU A 450 9.61 -10.35 31.05
N LEU A 451 9.29 -11.21 30.07
CA LEU A 451 10.17 -12.27 29.61
C LEU A 451 11.53 -11.67 29.21
N VAL A 452 11.56 -10.71 28.28
CA VAL A 452 12.82 -10.13 27.77
C VAL A 452 13.65 -9.46 28.87
N ALA A 453 13.02 -8.76 29.81
CA ALA A 453 13.70 -8.14 30.94
C ALA A 453 14.36 -9.17 31.88
N THR A 454 13.67 -10.29 32.15
CA THR A 454 14.11 -11.30 33.12
C THR A 454 14.93 -12.44 32.50
N PHE A 455 14.87 -12.66 31.18
CA PHE A 455 15.46 -13.81 30.49
C PHE A 455 16.97 -13.97 30.76
N ARG A 456 17.72 -12.87 30.85
CA ARG A 456 19.16 -12.93 31.17
C ARG A 456 19.47 -13.36 32.61
N GLN A 457 18.51 -13.16 33.53
CA GLN A 457 18.65 -13.43 34.96
C GLN A 457 18.08 -14.80 35.34
N ASN A 458 17.03 -15.26 34.65
CA ASN A 458 16.38 -16.55 34.89
C ASN A 458 17.13 -17.70 34.20
N SER A 459 18.20 -18.18 34.84
CA SER A 459 19.01 -19.31 34.37
C SER A 459 18.20 -20.60 34.25
N ALA A 460 17.24 -20.84 35.14
CA ALA A 460 16.42 -22.06 35.15
C ALA A 460 15.52 -22.16 33.91
N PHE A 461 14.84 -21.08 33.53
CA PHE A 461 14.04 -21.07 32.30
C PHE A 461 14.93 -21.23 31.06
N ARG A 462 16.05 -20.50 31.01
CA ARG A 462 17.05 -20.58 29.92
C ARG A 462 17.70 -21.95 29.69
N GLN A 463 17.74 -22.82 30.69
CA GLN A 463 18.49 -24.09 30.65
C GLN A 463 17.58 -25.31 30.47
N ASN A 464 16.26 -25.14 30.64
CA ASN A 464 15.30 -26.23 30.56
C ASN A 464 14.36 -26.01 29.37
N PRO A 465 14.49 -26.82 28.29
CA PRO A 465 13.56 -26.78 27.16
C PRO A 465 12.11 -26.92 27.61
N ALA A 466 11.24 -26.13 26.98
CA ALA A 466 9.82 -26.07 27.27
C ALA A 466 9.03 -25.95 25.97
N ASP A 467 7.74 -26.30 26.02
CA ASP A 467 6.79 -26.06 24.94
C ASP A 467 6.17 -24.68 25.11
N VAL A 468 6.47 -23.77 24.17
CA VAL A 468 6.13 -22.35 24.26
C VAL A 468 5.26 -21.93 23.08
N VAL A 469 4.08 -21.40 23.38
CA VAL A 469 3.23 -20.71 22.40
C VAL A 469 3.53 -19.22 22.46
N ILE A 470 3.74 -18.58 21.31
CA ILE A 470 4.05 -17.15 21.21
C ILE A 470 2.87 -16.49 20.49
N SER A 471 2.07 -15.71 21.21
CA SER A 471 0.89 -15.05 20.67
C SER A 471 1.30 -13.74 20.00
N ASP A 472 1.19 -13.67 18.68
CA ASP A 472 1.52 -12.50 17.86
C ASP A 472 0.28 -11.90 17.18
N PRO A 473 -0.57 -11.14 17.91
CA PRO A 473 -1.67 -10.39 17.33
C PRO A 473 -1.22 -9.09 16.63
N VAL A 474 0.07 -8.72 16.74
CA VAL A 474 0.59 -7.42 16.28
C VAL A 474 1.30 -7.53 14.93
N GLY A 475 1.96 -8.67 14.66
CA GLY A 475 2.70 -8.91 13.43
C GLY A 475 3.96 -8.05 13.31
N ASP A 476 4.56 -7.62 14.42
CA ASP A 476 5.77 -6.80 14.44
C ASP A 476 7.03 -7.56 14.91
N ALA A 477 8.14 -6.84 15.11
CA ALA A 477 9.41 -7.44 15.45
C ALA A 477 9.49 -8.07 16.86
N VAL A 478 8.55 -7.78 17.77
CA VAL A 478 8.62 -8.27 19.16
C VAL A 478 8.44 -9.79 19.19
N ALA A 479 7.38 -10.31 18.58
CA ALA A 479 7.13 -11.75 18.53
C ALA A 479 8.22 -12.52 17.79
N ILE A 480 8.73 -11.95 16.69
CA ILE A 480 9.85 -12.51 15.91
C ILE A 480 11.10 -12.62 16.79
N GLY A 481 11.52 -11.53 17.44
CA GLY A 481 12.72 -11.52 18.29
C GLY A 481 12.56 -12.41 19.54
N VAL A 482 11.35 -12.50 20.10
CA VAL A 482 11.03 -13.43 21.20
C VAL A 482 11.14 -14.89 20.74
N ALA A 483 10.63 -15.23 19.56
CA ALA A 483 10.73 -16.57 18.99
C ALA A 483 12.18 -16.95 18.65
N GLU A 484 12.95 -16.04 18.06
CA GLU A 484 14.40 -16.22 17.84
C GLU A 484 15.14 -16.42 19.17
N LEU A 485 14.83 -15.62 20.20
CA LEU A 485 15.46 -15.71 21.52
C LEU A 485 15.18 -17.06 22.19
N LEU A 486 13.93 -17.51 22.20
CA LEU A 486 13.51 -18.76 22.83
C LEU A 486 14.01 -19.98 22.06
N ALA A 487 13.93 -19.99 20.73
CA ALA A 487 14.48 -21.06 19.91
C ALA A 487 16.01 -21.17 20.07
N SER A 488 16.73 -20.04 20.19
CA SER A 488 18.18 -20.04 20.45
C SER A 488 18.58 -20.63 21.81
N ALA A 489 17.63 -20.68 22.77
CA ALA A 489 17.80 -21.35 24.07
C ALA A 489 17.28 -22.81 24.08
N GLY A 490 16.79 -23.32 22.95
CA GLY A 490 16.35 -24.71 22.80
C GLY A 490 14.88 -24.97 23.17
N HIS A 491 14.05 -23.94 23.37
CA HIS A 491 12.61 -24.13 23.57
C HIS A 491 11.91 -24.52 22.26
N ARG A 492 10.89 -25.40 22.33
CA ARG A 492 10.04 -25.74 21.20
C ARG A 492 8.97 -24.67 21.05
N CYS A 493 9.09 -23.85 20.01
CA CYS A 493 8.29 -22.63 19.86
C CYS A 493 7.22 -22.79 18.76
N THR A 494 5.97 -22.46 19.09
CA THR A 494 4.88 -22.25 18.12
C THR A 494 4.47 -20.79 18.12
N LEU A 495 4.79 -20.05 17.05
CA LEU A 495 4.34 -18.67 16.86
C LEU A 495 2.94 -18.69 16.24
N VAL A 496 1.97 -18.08 16.92
CA VAL A 496 0.56 -18.03 16.55
C VAL A 496 0.21 -16.61 16.13
N THR A 497 -0.22 -16.42 14.87
CA THR A 497 -0.56 -15.10 14.35
C THR A 497 -1.83 -15.15 13.49
N PRO A 498 -2.76 -14.17 13.60
CA PRO A 498 -3.93 -14.09 12.73
C PRO A 498 -3.55 -13.69 11.29
N ASP A 499 -2.30 -13.25 11.08
CA ASP A 499 -1.79 -12.82 9.78
C ASP A 499 -1.52 -13.97 8.79
N PRO A 500 -1.44 -13.67 7.49
CA PRO A 500 -0.95 -14.61 6.48
C PRO A 500 0.48 -15.10 6.72
N ALA A 501 1.34 -14.28 7.34
CA ALA A 501 2.72 -14.62 7.66
C ALA A 501 3.16 -13.93 8.96
N ALA A 502 4.11 -14.54 9.67
CA ALA A 502 4.71 -13.95 10.87
C ALA A 502 5.42 -12.63 10.52
N GLY A 503 5.25 -11.60 11.34
CA GLY A 503 5.97 -10.34 11.14
C GLY A 503 5.47 -9.52 9.93
N THR A 504 4.18 -9.59 9.58
CA THR A 504 3.62 -8.89 8.41
C THR A 504 3.90 -7.37 8.41
N ARG A 505 4.05 -6.71 9.58
CA ARG A 505 4.44 -5.29 9.69
C ARG A 505 5.92 -5.00 9.41
N LEU A 506 6.76 -6.02 9.15
CA LEU A 506 8.15 -5.87 8.71
C LEU A 506 8.27 -5.61 7.20
N GLY A 507 7.21 -5.82 6.44
CA GLY A 507 7.17 -5.60 4.98
C GLY A 507 7.72 -4.24 4.50
N PRO A 508 7.39 -3.09 5.12
CA PRO A 508 7.90 -1.78 4.70
C PRO A 508 9.42 -1.63 4.79
N GLY A 509 10.04 -2.35 5.74
CA GLY A 509 11.49 -2.42 5.90
C GLY A 509 12.16 -3.59 5.15
N ALA A 510 11.38 -4.38 4.39
CA ALA A 510 11.80 -5.56 3.64
C ALA A 510 12.35 -6.77 4.46
N ASP A 511 12.33 -6.76 5.79
CA ASP A 511 12.82 -7.89 6.62
C ASP A 511 11.82 -9.06 6.72
N ILE A 512 10.56 -8.95 6.26
CA ILE A 512 9.58 -10.06 6.40
C ILE A 512 10.10 -11.41 5.85
N GLY A 513 10.80 -11.41 4.71
CA GLY A 513 11.45 -12.61 4.16
C GLY A 513 12.65 -13.11 4.98
N GLY A 514 13.44 -12.18 5.53
CA GLY A 514 14.56 -12.49 6.41
C GLY A 514 14.10 -13.13 7.72
N ALA A 515 13.17 -12.46 8.42
CA ALA A 515 12.53 -12.93 9.64
C ALA A 515 11.91 -14.32 9.47
N HIS A 516 11.08 -14.51 8.44
CA HIS A 516 10.43 -15.81 8.17
C HIS A 516 11.45 -16.94 7.96
N ALA A 517 12.51 -16.69 7.19
CA ALA A 517 13.59 -17.67 7.01
C ALA A 517 14.40 -17.93 8.29
N ARG A 518 14.66 -16.91 9.13
CA ARG A 518 15.33 -17.09 10.43
C ARG A 518 14.50 -17.96 11.38
N LEU A 519 13.19 -17.72 11.49
CA LEU A 519 12.27 -18.51 12.31
C LEU A 519 12.21 -19.98 11.87
N LEU A 520 12.01 -20.22 10.57
CA LEU A 520 11.91 -21.59 10.03
C LEU A 520 13.23 -22.37 10.17
N ARG A 521 14.38 -21.71 9.98
CA ARG A 521 15.72 -22.32 10.24
C ARG A 521 15.96 -22.61 11.73
N ALA A 522 15.39 -21.81 12.62
CA ALA A 522 15.42 -22.03 14.06
C ALA A 522 14.43 -23.11 14.53
N GLY A 523 13.65 -23.73 13.63
CA GLY A 523 12.67 -24.76 13.97
C GLY A 523 11.38 -24.24 14.60
N VAL A 524 11.11 -22.93 14.52
CA VAL A 524 9.86 -22.34 15.01
C VAL A 524 8.71 -22.78 14.12
N THR A 525 7.66 -23.34 14.71
CA THR A 525 6.43 -23.67 14.00
C THR A 525 5.57 -22.42 13.86
N ILE A 526 5.17 -22.05 12.63
CA ILE A 526 4.35 -20.87 12.37
C ILE A 526 2.90 -21.29 12.15
N ALA A 527 2.03 -20.93 13.09
CA ALA A 527 0.58 -21.05 13.00
C ALA A 527 -0.01 -19.73 12.47
N ALA A 528 0.12 -19.50 11.16
CA ALA A 528 -0.52 -18.40 10.44
C ALA A 528 -2.06 -18.54 10.43
N PHE A 529 -2.77 -17.44 10.16
CA PHE A 529 -4.23 -17.33 10.17
C PHE A 529 -4.89 -17.86 11.46
N THR A 530 -4.18 -17.84 12.59
CA THR A 530 -4.58 -18.48 13.84
C THR A 530 -4.50 -17.52 15.02
N GLU A 531 -5.51 -17.49 15.89
CA GLU A 531 -5.50 -16.74 17.15
C GLU A 531 -5.54 -17.68 18.37
N VAL A 532 -4.98 -17.25 19.51
CA VAL A 532 -5.11 -17.97 20.78
C VAL A 532 -6.51 -17.72 21.33
N ARG A 533 -7.29 -18.78 21.54
CA ARG A 533 -8.67 -18.72 22.03
C ARG A 533 -8.75 -18.78 23.55
N SER A 534 -7.95 -19.64 24.16
CA SER A 534 -7.86 -19.85 25.62
C SER A 534 -6.66 -20.74 25.95
N VAL A 535 -6.18 -20.69 27.19
CA VAL A 535 -5.07 -21.55 27.67
C VAL A 535 -5.42 -22.17 29.02
N ALA A 536 -5.21 -23.46 29.19
CA ALA A 536 -5.48 -24.21 30.43
C ALA A 536 -4.84 -25.62 30.35
N ASP A 537 -4.65 -26.27 31.49
CA ASP A 537 -4.36 -27.71 31.61
C ASP A 537 -3.18 -28.23 30.77
N GLY A 538 -2.16 -27.38 30.56
CA GLY A 538 -0.97 -27.69 29.76
C GLY A 538 -1.16 -27.56 28.24
N VAL A 539 -2.23 -26.93 27.77
CA VAL A 539 -2.54 -26.71 26.34
C VAL A 539 -2.99 -25.27 26.03
N ALA A 540 -2.69 -24.83 24.82
CA ALA A 540 -3.31 -23.66 24.20
C ALA A 540 -4.36 -24.12 23.18
N SER A 541 -5.59 -23.62 23.33
CA SER A 541 -6.65 -23.75 22.34
C SER A 541 -6.46 -22.68 21.28
N LEU A 542 -6.24 -23.08 20.04
CA LEU A 542 -5.96 -22.21 18.90
C LEU A 542 -7.12 -22.25 17.90
N ARG A 543 -7.49 -21.10 17.34
CA ARG A 543 -8.62 -20.95 16.40
C ARG A 543 -8.15 -20.35 15.07
N ASP A 544 -8.47 -20.98 13.93
CA ASP A 544 -8.24 -20.37 12.61
C ASP A 544 -9.28 -19.26 12.34
N VAL A 545 -8.80 -18.08 11.93
CA VAL A 545 -9.59 -16.85 11.86
C VAL A 545 -10.58 -16.80 10.69
N HIS A 546 -10.47 -17.73 9.72
CA HIS A 546 -11.34 -17.77 8.55
C HIS A 546 -12.36 -18.91 8.61
N THR A 547 -11.91 -20.09 9.05
CA THR A 547 -12.70 -21.32 9.16
C THR A 547 -13.41 -21.46 10.51
N GLY A 548 -12.89 -20.80 11.55
CA GLY A 548 -13.34 -20.98 12.93
C GLY A 548 -12.95 -22.32 13.55
N SER A 549 -12.21 -23.18 12.83
CA SER A 549 -11.75 -24.48 13.34
C SER A 549 -10.83 -24.31 14.55
N VAL A 550 -10.92 -25.24 15.50
CA VAL A 550 -10.19 -25.19 16.76
C VAL A 550 -9.29 -26.42 16.88
N ARG A 551 -8.05 -26.20 17.32
CA ARG A 551 -7.06 -27.26 17.64
C ARG A 551 -6.35 -26.95 18.94
N GLU A 552 -5.84 -27.97 19.61
CA GLU A 552 -5.06 -27.83 20.84
C GLU A 552 -3.58 -28.08 20.56
N VAL A 553 -2.72 -27.28 21.19
CA VAL A 553 -1.25 -27.41 21.12
C VAL A 553 -0.71 -27.49 22.54
N PRO A 554 0.08 -28.53 22.90
CA PRO A 554 0.74 -28.59 24.20
C PRO A 554 1.64 -27.39 24.44
N CYS A 555 1.51 -26.76 25.61
CA CYS A 555 2.40 -25.70 26.06
C CYS A 555 2.41 -25.59 27.59
N THR A 556 3.58 -25.36 28.17
CA THR A 556 3.70 -24.98 29.59
C THR A 556 3.76 -23.47 29.79
N VAL A 557 4.14 -22.73 28.73
CA VAL A 557 4.22 -21.26 28.74
C VAL A 557 3.57 -20.69 27.49
N VAL A 558 2.83 -19.59 27.65
CA VAL A 558 2.39 -18.72 26.56
C VAL A 558 3.03 -17.34 26.73
N VAL A 559 3.71 -16.86 25.71
CA VAL A 559 4.28 -15.51 25.69
C VAL A 559 3.34 -14.61 24.91
N ASP A 560 2.75 -13.62 25.58
CA ASP A 560 1.83 -12.68 24.97
C ASP A 560 2.57 -11.45 24.42
N CYS A 561 2.54 -11.24 23.11
CA CYS A 561 3.15 -10.12 22.41
C CYS A 561 2.14 -9.02 22.04
N VAL A 562 0.95 -8.98 22.65
CA VAL A 562 -0.04 -7.90 22.49
C VAL A 562 0.53 -6.50 22.82
N GLN A 563 -0.05 -5.45 22.23
CA GLN A 563 0.32 -4.07 22.53
C GLN A 563 0.14 -3.75 24.02
N ARG A 564 1.12 -3.01 24.57
CA ARG A 564 1.05 -2.41 25.91
C ARG A 564 -0.02 -1.32 25.97
N LEU A 565 -0.41 -0.93 27.18
CA LEU A 565 -1.32 0.20 27.44
C LEU A 565 -0.53 1.44 27.90
N PRO A 566 -1.03 2.68 27.71
CA PRO A 566 -0.42 3.87 28.31
C PRO A 566 -0.29 3.75 29.84
N ASP A 567 0.78 4.30 30.42
CA ASP A 567 0.86 4.62 31.87
C ASP A 567 0.48 6.09 32.08
N ASP A 568 -0.84 6.33 32.17
CA ASP A 568 -1.47 7.63 32.38
C ASP A 568 -1.72 7.95 33.86
N THR A 569 -1.17 7.15 34.80
CA THR A 569 -1.41 7.27 36.25
C THR A 569 -1.11 8.67 36.80
N LEU A 570 0.03 9.25 36.42
CA LEU A 570 0.44 10.60 36.84
C LEU A 570 -0.36 11.69 36.14
N TRP A 571 -0.70 11.50 34.86
CA TRP A 571 -1.47 12.47 34.09
C TRP A 571 -2.93 12.54 34.55
N SER A 572 -3.54 11.42 34.93
CA SER A 572 -4.89 11.38 35.50
C SER A 572 -5.05 12.24 36.77
N ALA A 573 -3.96 12.48 37.51
CA ALA A 573 -3.96 13.38 38.67
C ALA A 573 -3.70 14.87 38.31
N ARG A 574 -3.11 15.14 37.15
CA ARG A 574 -2.77 16.48 36.63
C ARG A 574 -2.96 16.52 35.10
N PRO A 575 -4.20 16.49 34.61
CA PRO A 575 -4.48 16.36 33.17
C PRO A 575 -4.12 17.61 32.37
N ASP A 576 -3.80 18.70 33.05
CA ASP A 576 -3.26 19.95 32.50
C ASP A 576 -1.78 19.85 32.05
N LEU A 577 -1.04 18.81 32.48
CA LEU A 577 0.37 18.64 32.13
C LEU A 577 0.55 18.03 30.73
N PRO A 578 1.56 18.50 29.96
CA PRO A 578 1.89 17.91 28.66
C PRO A 578 2.44 16.48 28.79
N ARG A 579 2.18 15.66 27.78
CA ARG A 579 2.63 14.26 27.66
C ARG A 579 3.43 13.99 26.39
N ALA A 580 4.32 13.00 26.44
CA ALA A 580 5.06 12.54 25.26
C ALA A 580 5.33 11.02 25.25
N GLY A 581 5.20 10.41 24.08
CA GLY A 581 5.52 9.01 23.80
C GLY A 581 4.46 8.04 24.29
N ASP A 582 4.91 6.86 24.72
CA ASP A 582 4.08 5.72 25.12
C ASP A 582 2.97 6.01 26.16
N CYS A 583 3.09 7.09 26.95
CA CYS A 583 2.07 7.53 27.92
C CYS A 583 0.92 8.35 27.30
N VAL A 584 1.07 8.76 26.04
CA VAL A 584 -0.01 9.24 25.17
C VAL A 584 -0.65 8.03 24.51
N ALA A 585 0.14 7.28 23.73
CA ALA A 585 -0.26 6.02 23.12
C ALA A 585 0.99 5.21 22.72
N PRO A 586 1.11 3.92 23.10
CA PRO A 586 2.28 3.09 22.80
C PRO A 586 2.50 2.90 21.29
N ARG A 587 3.68 3.33 20.81
CA ARG A 587 4.00 3.42 19.37
C ARG A 587 5.47 3.08 19.08
N GLY A 588 5.97 3.41 17.89
CA GLY A 588 7.37 3.29 17.55
C GLY A 588 8.23 4.42 18.10
N ILE A 589 9.54 4.28 17.88
CA ILE A 589 10.55 5.23 18.32
C ILE A 589 10.43 6.60 17.62
N GLN A 590 10.07 6.67 16.34
CA GLN A 590 9.91 7.96 15.65
C GLN A 590 8.78 8.79 16.25
N GLU A 591 7.66 8.16 16.59
CA GLU A 591 6.51 8.84 17.17
C GLU A 591 6.85 9.33 18.58
N ALA A 592 7.53 8.51 19.39
CA ALA A 592 8.08 8.91 20.68
C ALA A 592 9.09 10.09 20.58
N VAL A 593 10.00 10.06 19.60
CA VAL A 593 10.99 11.14 19.35
C VAL A 593 10.31 12.42 18.87
N ARG A 594 9.28 12.33 18.01
CA ARG A 594 8.50 13.50 17.57
C ARG A 594 7.78 14.15 18.75
N GLU A 595 7.06 13.37 19.55
CA GLU A 595 6.37 13.87 20.74
C GLU A 595 7.35 14.40 21.80
N GLY A 596 8.57 13.86 21.88
CA GLY A 596 9.64 14.45 22.69
C GLY A 596 10.04 15.86 22.22
N ARG A 597 10.06 16.12 20.90
CA ARG A 597 10.34 17.45 20.33
C ARG A 597 9.17 18.43 20.41
N ALA A 598 7.94 17.91 20.53
CA ALA A 598 6.71 18.69 20.60
C ALA A 598 5.67 17.93 21.46
N PRO A 599 5.72 18.08 22.80
CA PRO A 599 4.80 17.39 23.69
C PRO A 599 3.33 17.74 23.46
N VAL A 600 2.44 16.77 23.69
CA VAL A 600 0.99 16.93 23.51
C VAL A 600 0.40 17.69 24.71
N SER A 601 -0.11 18.89 24.47
CA SER A 601 -0.72 19.77 25.47
C SER A 601 -2.18 19.41 25.80
N GLY A 602 -2.61 19.67 27.04
CA GLY A 602 -4.01 19.46 27.47
C GLY A 602 -4.96 20.62 27.11
N ASN A 603 -6.17 20.29 26.65
CA ASN A 603 -7.31 21.19 26.36
C ASN A 603 -7.01 22.41 25.47
N SER A 604 -6.92 22.18 24.15
CA SER A 604 -7.05 23.25 23.14
C SER A 604 -8.51 23.70 23.02
N ARG A 605 -8.80 24.99 23.26
CA ARG A 605 -10.15 25.57 23.14
C ARG A 605 -10.29 26.36 21.84
N TYR A 606 -11.26 26.00 21.01
CA TYR A 606 -11.79 26.86 19.94
C TYR A 606 -13.30 26.65 19.74
N SER A 607 -14.12 27.50 20.38
CA SER A 607 -15.45 27.94 19.89
C SER A 607 -16.14 28.80 20.94
N ASP A 608 -16.94 29.77 20.47
CA ASP A 608 -17.98 30.47 21.23
C ASP A 608 -18.93 31.13 20.21
N TYR A 609 -20.22 30.74 20.18
CA TYR A 609 -21.42 31.57 19.97
C TYR A 609 -22.69 30.69 19.84
N SER A 610 -23.87 31.21 20.24
CA SER A 610 -24.95 30.36 20.77
C SER A 610 -26.39 30.60 20.25
N ARG A 611 -27.15 29.49 20.18
CA ARG A 611 -28.56 29.28 20.62
C ARG A 611 -29.78 29.78 19.81
N SER A 612 -30.64 28.78 19.51
CA SER A 612 -32.13 28.73 19.68
C SER A 612 -33.02 29.43 18.63
N GLN A 613 -34.29 29.07 18.38
CA GLN A 613 -35.34 28.28 19.06
C GLN A 613 -36.26 27.54 18.03
N GLY A 614 -37.05 26.53 18.47
CA GLY A 614 -38.47 26.43 18.06
C GLY A 614 -38.95 25.18 17.30
N VAL A 615 -39.78 24.35 17.93
CA VAL A 615 -40.40 23.12 17.37
C VAL A 615 -41.92 23.22 17.36
N ARG A 616 -42.60 22.67 16.33
CA ARG A 616 -43.90 21.98 16.49
C ARG A 616 -44.29 21.06 15.32
N ALA A 617 -44.90 19.93 15.66
CA ALA A 617 -45.24 18.80 14.77
C ALA A 617 -46.72 18.82 14.29
N VAL A 618 -47.13 17.83 13.45
CA VAL A 618 -48.23 16.85 13.76
C VAL A 618 -48.74 16.05 12.52
N ARG A 619 -48.48 14.72 12.56
CA ARG A 619 -49.36 13.55 12.21
C ARG A 619 -49.62 13.05 10.76
N PRO A 620 -50.03 11.75 10.62
CA PRO A 620 -49.79 10.93 9.41
C PRO A 620 -51.06 10.43 8.68
N ALA A 621 -50.87 9.77 7.53
CA ALA A 621 -51.78 8.78 6.94
C ALA A 621 -50.99 7.75 6.10
N ALA A 622 -51.51 6.53 5.93
CA ALA A 622 -50.74 5.37 5.43
C ALA A 622 -51.39 4.69 4.20
N ARG A 623 -50.58 3.92 3.44
CA ARG A 623 -50.86 2.66 2.67
C ARG A 623 -52.13 2.63 1.76
N THR A 624 -52.21 2.10 0.54
CA THR A 624 -51.42 1.17 -0.33
C THR A 624 -52.14 1.14 -1.71
N ALA A 625 -51.68 0.60 -2.85
CA ALA A 625 -50.46 -0.09 -3.33
C ALA A 625 -50.45 -0.06 -4.89
N LEU A 626 -49.48 -0.74 -5.54
CA LEU A 626 -49.35 -1.07 -6.97
C LEU A 626 -49.19 0.13 -7.95
N GLY A 627 -47.98 0.26 -8.49
CA GLY A 627 -47.58 1.33 -9.41
C GLY A 627 -46.40 0.92 -10.33
N PRO A 628 -45.82 1.88 -11.09
CA PRO A 628 -44.79 1.63 -12.12
C PRO A 628 -43.46 1.10 -11.56
N ASP A 629 -42.53 0.70 -12.46
CA ASP A 629 -41.23 0.05 -12.14
C ASP A 629 -40.58 0.68 -10.90
N PRO A 630 -40.42 -0.10 -9.80
CA PRO A 630 -40.03 0.45 -8.51
C PRO A 630 -38.74 1.26 -8.59
N LEU A 631 -37.75 0.84 -9.39
CA LEU A 631 -36.48 1.56 -9.54
C LEU A 631 -36.69 3.02 -9.96
N PHE A 632 -37.57 3.27 -10.93
CA PHE A 632 -37.78 4.59 -11.54
C PHE A 632 -38.93 5.37 -10.91
N THR A 633 -39.50 4.90 -9.79
CA THR A 633 -40.47 5.69 -9.04
C THR A 633 -39.77 6.82 -8.25
N PRO A 634 -40.23 8.07 -8.35
CA PRO A 634 -39.68 9.16 -7.55
C PRO A 634 -40.00 8.97 -6.06
N LEU A 635 -39.12 9.47 -5.19
CA LEU A 635 -39.21 9.33 -3.73
C LEU A 635 -38.91 10.66 -3.04
N GLN A 636 -39.68 10.98 -1.99
CA GLN A 636 -39.42 12.15 -1.15
C GLN A 636 -38.39 11.78 -0.07
N LEU A 637 -37.29 12.53 0.00
CA LEU A 637 -36.18 12.36 0.93
C LEU A 637 -36.00 13.67 1.71
N GLY A 638 -36.71 13.81 2.82
CA GLY A 638 -36.76 15.08 3.55
C GLY A 638 -37.24 16.23 2.65
N PRO A 639 -36.46 17.34 2.52
CA PRO A 639 -36.80 18.44 1.61
C PRO A 639 -36.67 18.08 0.11
N LEU A 640 -35.92 17.03 -0.26
CA LEU A 640 -35.62 16.71 -1.66
C LEU A 640 -36.63 15.73 -2.27
N ARG A 641 -36.93 15.90 -3.55
CA ARG A 641 -37.69 14.95 -4.36
C ARG A 641 -36.77 14.25 -5.34
N LEU A 642 -36.35 13.03 -5.02
CA LEU A 642 -35.51 12.21 -5.90
C LEU A 642 -36.31 11.77 -7.13
N ARG A 643 -35.68 11.79 -8.31
CA ARG A 643 -36.31 11.35 -9.57
C ARG A 643 -36.53 9.84 -9.66
N ASN A 644 -35.71 9.06 -8.96
CA ASN A 644 -35.78 7.59 -8.90
C ASN A 644 -35.14 7.07 -7.59
N ARG A 645 -35.09 5.75 -7.40
CA ARG A 645 -34.60 5.09 -6.18
C ARG A 645 -33.14 4.66 -6.20
N VAL A 646 -32.39 5.00 -7.26
CA VAL A 646 -31.00 4.55 -7.46
C VAL A 646 -30.04 5.57 -6.87
N VAL A 647 -29.26 5.14 -5.88
CA VAL A 647 -28.29 6.00 -5.19
C VAL A 647 -26.86 5.58 -5.52
N PHE A 648 -26.05 6.52 -6.01
CA PHE A 648 -24.60 6.35 -6.09
C PHE A 648 -23.99 6.67 -4.72
N ALA A 649 -23.98 5.67 -3.84
CA ALA A 649 -23.62 5.83 -2.43
C ALA A 649 -22.10 6.03 -2.20
N ALA A 650 -21.75 6.61 -1.05
CA ALA A 650 -20.36 6.92 -0.70
C ALA A 650 -19.44 5.70 -0.74
N HIS A 651 -18.29 5.88 -1.38
CA HIS A 651 -17.21 4.92 -1.59
C HIS A 651 -15.91 5.69 -1.82
N LEU A 652 -14.77 5.16 -1.38
CA LEU A 652 -13.48 5.82 -1.54
C LEU A 652 -13.05 5.87 -3.03
N THR A 653 -12.45 6.97 -3.48
CA THR A 653 -11.96 7.08 -4.87
C THR A 653 -10.44 7.16 -4.98
N GLY A 654 -9.74 7.68 -3.96
CA GLY A 654 -8.30 7.95 -4.06
C GLY A 654 -7.98 9.01 -5.11
N PHE A 655 -8.89 9.94 -5.37
CA PHE A 655 -8.69 11.02 -6.36
C PHE A 655 -8.19 12.33 -5.74
N ALA A 656 -8.11 12.48 -4.42
CA ALA A 656 -7.77 13.77 -3.79
C ALA A 656 -6.31 14.20 -4.02
N GLU A 657 -6.12 15.50 -4.27
CA GLU A 657 -4.84 16.14 -4.56
C GLU A 657 -4.62 17.25 -3.51
N ASP A 658 -3.52 17.16 -2.74
CA ASP A 658 -3.32 17.87 -1.45
C ASP A 658 -4.55 17.86 -0.50
N GLY A 659 -5.35 16.80 -0.57
CA GLY A 659 -6.56 16.66 0.23
C GLY A 659 -7.75 17.51 -0.22
N LEU A 660 -7.71 18.05 -1.45
CA LEU A 660 -8.81 18.75 -2.08
C LEU A 660 -9.48 17.86 -3.16
N PRO A 661 -10.78 18.04 -3.43
CA PRO A 661 -11.44 17.45 -4.60
C PRO A 661 -10.77 17.89 -5.91
N SER A 662 -10.15 16.94 -6.60
CA SER A 662 -9.57 17.11 -7.94
C SER A 662 -10.63 17.05 -9.04
N ARG A 663 -10.25 17.44 -10.27
CA ARG A 663 -11.10 17.34 -11.46
C ARG A 663 -11.69 15.95 -11.67
N ARG A 664 -10.93 14.89 -11.36
CA ARG A 664 -11.40 13.49 -11.45
C ARG A 664 -12.64 13.21 -10.61
N HIS A 665 -12.86 13.90 -9.49
CA HIS A 665 -14.11 13.77 -8.72
C HIS A 665 -15.28 14.38 -9.50
N VAL A 666 -15.08 15.58 -10.03
CA VAL A 666 -16.09 16.31 -10.83
C VAL A 666 -16.56 15.42 -11.99
N ASP A 667 -15.62 14.94 -12.80
CA ASP A 667 -15.91 14.07 -13.95
C ASP A 667 -16.45 12.67 -13.54
N HIS A 668 -16.16 12.20 -12.33
CA HIS A 668 -16.65 10.91 -11.82
C HIS A 668 -18.09 11.00 -11.32
N TYR A 669 -18.44 12.03 -10.54
CA TYR A 669 -19.78 12.21 -10.00
C TYR A 669 -20.75 12.78 -11.05
N ALA A 670 -20.33 13.76 -11.86
CA ALA A 670 -21.14 14.30 -12.95
C ALA A 670 -21.55 13.23 -13.96
N ALA A 671 -20.66 12.28 -14.29
CA ALA A 671 -20.99 11.16 -15.18
C ALA A 671 -22.16 10.28 -14.67
N ARG A 672 -22.30 10.09 -13.34
CA ARG A 672 -23.41 9.30 -12.76
C ARG A 672 -24.68 10.14 -12.65
N ALA A 673 -24.53 11.44 -12.40
CA ALA A 673 -25.63 12.38 -12.47
C ALA A 673 -26.24 12.45 -13.87
N ALA A 674 -25.40 12.52 -14.92
CA ALA A 674 -25.79 12.42 -16.31
C ALA A 674 -26.43 11.05 -16.64
N GLY A 675 -25.79 9.96 -16.20
CA GLY A 675 -26.22 8.57 -16.43
C GLY A 675 -27.44 8.10 -15.63
N GLY A 676 -28.19 9.00 -15.01
CA GLY A 676 -29.52 8.71 -14.47
C GLY A 676 -29.64 8.56 -12.96
N ALA A 677 -28.56 8.67 -12.16
CA ALA A 677 -28.63 8.50 -10.70
C ALA A 677 -29.70 9.40 -10.05
N GLY A 678 -30.45 8.89 -9.07
CA GLY A 678 -31.47 9.64 -8.34
C GLY A 678 -30.90 10.51 -7.21
N LEU A 679 -29.75 10.09 -6.68
CA LEU A 679 -28.97 10.77 -5.64
C LEU A 679 -27.49 10.38 -5.78
N VAL A 680 -26.59 11.32 -5.56
CA VAL A 680 -25.14 11.06 -5.42
C VAL A 680 -24.71 11.35 -3.99
N ILE A 681 -23.88 10.48 -3.42
CA ILE A 681 -23.20 10.71 -2.13
C ILE A 681 -21.70 10.56 -2.40
N THR A 682 -20.92 11.61 -2.12
CA THR A 682 -19.47 11.59 -2.32
C THR A 682 -18.76 10.71 -1.29
N GLU A 683 -17.49 10.41 -1.53
CA GLU A 683 -16.61 9.76 -0.56
C GLU A 683 -16.44 10.56 0.74
N GLU A 684 -15.77 9.95 1.73
CA GLU A 684 -15.62 10.55 3.04
C GLU A 684 -14.80 11.84 3.04
N HIS A 685 -15.31 12.83 3.78
CA HIS A 685 -14.65 14.09 4.07
C HIS A 685 -14.19 14.07 5.53
N ALA A 686 -12.88 14.18 5.76
CA ALA A 686 -12.28 14.16 7.10
C ALA A 686 -12.76 15.34 7.95
N VAL A 687 -13.50 15.07 9.03
CA VAL A 687 -14.00 16.15 9.91
C VAL A 687 -12.92 16.77 10.80
N HIS A 688 -11.80 16.07 11.05
CA HIS A 688 -10.77 16.52 12.00
C HIS A 688 -9.35 16.33 11.43
N PRO A 689 -8.40 17.27 11.66
CA PRO A 689 -7.02 17.18 11.15
C PRO A 689 -6.19 16.02 11.74
N GLY A 690 -6.59 15.47 12.88
CA GLY A 690 -5.96 14.28 13.47
C GLY A 690 -6.26 12.98 12.72
N ASP A 691 -7.36 12.92 11.96
CA ASP A 691 -7.74 11.75 11.18
C ASP A 691 -7.24 11.85 9.73
N ARG A 692 -6.34 10.92 9.38
CA ARG A 692 -5.84 10.77 8.01
C ARG A 692 -5.40 9.31 7.76
N PRO A 693 -6.35 8.36 7.61
CA PRO A 693 -6.06 6.93 7.42
C PRO A 693 -5.26 6.64 6.14
N TYR A 694 -5.48 7.39 5.06
CA TYR A 694 -4.80 7.23 3.77
C TYR A 694 -4.37 8.58 3.17
N GLU A 695 -3.51 8.54 2.16
CA GLU A 695 -2.83 9.74 1.65
C GLU A 695 -3.79 10.67 0.90
N GLN A 696 -4.62 10.08 0.04
CA GLN A 696 -5.48 10.72 -0.97
C GLN A 696 -6.92 10.94 -0.46
N MET A 697 -7.07 11.45 0.76
CA MET A 697 -8.35 11.71 1.44
C MET A 697 -8.76 13.19 1.34
N ILE A 698 -10.06 13.49 1.18
CA ILE A 698 -10.59 14.86 1.23
C ILE A 698 -10.54 15.39 2.68
N ARG A 699 -9.88 16.54 2.89
CA ARG A 699 -9.76 17.20 4.19
C ARG A 699 -10.92 18.20 4.39
N GLY A 700 -12.09 17.73 4.80
CA GLY A 700 -13.28 18.58 4.94
C GLY A 700 -13.15 19.73 5.95
N HIS A 701 -12.22 19.60 6.91
CA HIS A 701 -11.84 20.65 7.86
C HIS A 701 -10.94 21.75 7.26
N ASP A 702 -10.35 21.55 6.08
CA ASP A 702 -9.49 22.55 5.42
C ASP A 702 -10.38 23.55 4.64
N PRO A 703 -10.37 24.86 4.95
CA PRO A 703 -11.24 25.83 4.28
C PRO A 703 -10.97 25.96 2.77
N ARG A 704 -9.81 25.49 2.27
CA ARG A 704 -9.47 25.50 0.83
C ARG A 704 -10.38 24.60 -0.02
N VAL A 705 -11.19 23.72 0.59
CA VAL A 705 -12.12 22.83 -0.16
C VAL A 705 -13.28 23.55 -0.83
N LEU A 706 -13.68 24.75 -0.38
CA LEU A 706 -14.92 25.41 -0.81
C LEU A 706 -15.05 25.58 -2.33
N ASP A 707 -14.01 26.08 -3.00
CA ASP A 707 -14.03 26.26 -4.46
C ASP A 707 -14.03 24.93 -5.22
N ALA A 708 -13.48 23.88 -4.61
CA ALA A 708 -13.47 22.53 -5.18
C ALA A 708 -14.82 21.82 -4.99
N TYR A 709 -15.50 22.06 -3.87
CA TYR A 709 -16.87 21.63 -3.63
C TYR A 709 -17.82 22.26 -4.64
N ARG A 710 -17.79 23.60 -4.83
CA ARG A 710 -18.67 24.29 -5.79
C ARG A 710 -18.55 23.72 -7.21
N ARG A 711 -17.32 23.53 -7.70
CA ARG A 711 -17.09 22.90 -9.02
C ARG A 711 -17.66 21.48 -9.14
N LEU A 712 -17.65 20.71 -8.06
CA LEU A 712 -18.20 19.35 -8.01
C LEU A 712 -19.73 19.38 -7.97
N THR A 713 -20.31 20.21 -7.10
CA THR A 713 -21.76 20.31 -6.92
C THR A 713 -22.43 20.91 -8.15
N ASP A 714 -21.90 22.00 -8.71
CA ASP A 714 -22.41 22.63 -9.94
C ASP A 714 -22.48 21.64 -11.11
N ALA A 715 -21.45 20.79 -11.27
CA ALA A 715 -21.38 19.80 -12.33
C ALA A 715 -22.40 18.65 -12.14
N VAL A 716 -22.75 18.31 -10.90
CA VAL A 716 -23.79 17.32 -10.59
C VAL A 716 -25.19 17.93 -10.74
N HIS A 717 -25.38 19.16 -10.25
CA HIS A 717 -26.63 19.93 -10.37
C HIS A 717 -27.01 20.27 -11.80
N THR A 718 -26.03 20.38 -12.71
CA THR A 718 -26.27 20.51 -14.17
C THR A 718 -27.15 19.40 -14.76
N HIS A 719 -27.30 18.26 -14.06
CA HIS A 719 -28.13 17.12 -14.46
C HIS A 719 -29.40 16.92 -13.61
N ASP A 720 -29.80 17.93 -12.82
CA ASP A 720 -30.93 17.89 -11.89
C ASP A 720 -30.84 16.72 -10.88
N VAL A 721 -29.63 16.44 -10.38
CA VAL A 721 -29.37 15.39 -9.38
C VAL A 721 -28.86 16.02 -8.09
N PRO A 722 -29.46 15.69 -6.93
CA PRO A 722 -28.93 16.14 -5.66
C PRO A 722 -27.65 15.41 -5.26
N VAL A 723 -26.79 16.10 -4.51
CA VAL A 723 -25.50 15.59 -4.05
C VAL A 723 -25.29 15.84 -2.55
N LEU A 724 -24.89 14.79 -1.84
CA LEU A 724 -24.57 14.83 -0.40
C LEU A 724 -23.09 14.55 -0.17
N ALA A 725 -22.51 15.16 0.86
CA ALA A 725 -21.17 14.82 1.34
C ALA A 725 -21.23 13.76 2.44
N GLN A 726 -20.41 12.71 2.38
CA GLN A 726 -20.27 11.81 3.52
C GLN A 726 -19.25 12.36 4.53
N LEU A 727 -19.64 12.50 5.79
CA LEU A 727 -18.79 13.00 6.88
C LEU A 727 -18.29 11.84 7.74
N ASN A 728 -16.99 11.78 8.00
CA ASN A 728 -16.41 10.72 8.82
C ASN A 728 -15.18 11.17 9.63
N HIS A 729 -14.94 10.42 10.70
CA HIS A 729 -13.68 10.34 11.44
C HIS A 729 -13.44 8.85 11.72
N ASN A 730 -12.38 8.27 11.15
CA ASN A 730 -12.16 6.82 11.11
C ASN A 730 -11.87 6.19 12.49
N GLY A 731 -11.33 6.98 13.43
CA GLY A 731 -11.12 6.53 14.81
C GLY A 731 -10.10 5.39 14.88
N PRO A 732 -10.29 4.33 15.70
CA PRO A 732 -9.34 3.22 15.80
C PRO A 732 -9.06 2.48 14.48
N GLN A 733 -9.90 2.65 13.45
CA GLN A 733 -9.73 2.10 12.11
C GLN A 733 -8.94 3.07 11.21
N SER A 734 -7.88 3.65 11.78
CA SER A 734 -7.02 4.68 11.19
C SER A 734 -5.58 4.50 11.68
N SER A 735 -4.64 5.30 11.21
CA SER A 735 -3.26 5.31 11.74
C SER A 735 -2.63 6.70 11.71
N GLY A 736 -1.73 6.98 12.64
CA GLY A 736 -0.93 8.20 12.66
C GLY A 736 0.08 8.32 11.51
N LEU A 737 0.10 7.38 10.55
CA LEU A 737 1.09 7.29 9.46
C LEU A 737 1.14 8.54 8.59
N TYR A 738 0.01 9.24 8.40
CA TYR A 738 -0.08 10.44 7.57
C TYR A 738 -0.37 11.73 8.36
N SER A 739 -1.22 11.67 9.39
CA SER A 739 -1.48 12.81 10.27
C SER A 739 -0.30 13.14 11.18
N GLN A 740 0.58 12.17 11.42
CA GLN A 740 1.67 12.23 12.42
C GLN A 740 1.17 12.45 13.87
N ALA A 741 -0.14 12.27 14.09
CA ALA A 741 -0.84 12.52 15.34
C ALA A 741 -1.39 11.21 15.93
N PRO A 742 -1.66 11.16 17.25
CA PRO A 742 -2.26 9.99 17.88
C PRO A 742 -3.69 9.73 17.39
N VAL A 743 -4.00 8.49 17.01
CA VAL A 743 -5.37 8.06 16.70
C VAL A 743 -6.27 8.15 17.93
N TRP A 744 -7.55 8.52 17.76
CA TRP A 744 -8.55 8.66 18.83
C TRP A 744 -9.55 7.50 18.85
N GLY A 745 -10.08 7.18 20.04
CA GLY A 745 -11.16 6.22 20.22
C GLY A 745 -11.82 6.30 21.61
N PRO A 746 -12.95 5.60 21.83
CA PRO A 746 -13.65 5.61 23.12
C PRO A 746 -12.82 5.00 24.27
N SER A 747 -11.94 4.05 23.96
CA SER A 747 -11.07 3.32 24.90
C SER A 747 -9.78 2.88 24.18
N ALA A 748 -8.74 2.52 24.95
CA ALA A 748 -7.43 2.09 24.43
C ALA A 748 -7.44 0.65 23.85
N VAL A 749 -8.35 0.40 22.91
CA VAL A 749 -8.52 -0.88 22.20
C VAL A 749 -8.01 -0.71 20.77
N PRO A 750 -6.88 -1.34 20.39
CA PRO A 750 -6.37 -1.27 19.02
C PRO A 750 -7.25 -2.11 18.09
N ASP A 751 -7.43 -1.64 16.86
CA ASP A 751 -8.11 -2.41 15.81
C ASP A 751 -7.19 -3.56 15.30
N PRO A 752 -7.73 -4.76 14.96
CA PRO A 752 -6.94 -5.92 14.51
C PRO A 752 -6.15 -5.75 13.19
N MET A 753 -6.53 -4.80 12.33
CA MET A 753 -5.82 -4.49 11.08
C MET A 753 -4.86 -3.30 11.27
N PHE A 754 -5.32 -2.20 11.85
CA PHE A 754 -4.51 -0.97 11.98
C PHE A 754 -3.49 -1.03 13.13
N ARG A 755 -3.84 -1.70 14.23
CA ARG A 755 -2.94 -2.09 15.34
C ARG A 755 -2.22 -0.97 16.08
N GLU A 756 -2.59 0.28 15.84
CA GLU A 756 -2.23 1.41 16.70
C GLU A 756 -3.17 1.42 17.92
N VAL A 757 -2.64 1.68 19.12
CA VAL A 757 -3.45 1.83 20.32
C VAL A 757 -4.01 3.26 20.33
N PRO A 758 -5.34 3.45 20.23
CA PRO A 758 -5.91 4.80 20.22
C PRO A 758 -5.83 5.44 21.60
N VAL A 759 -5.74 6.78 21.61
CA VAL A 759 -5.95 7.60 22.80
C VAL A 759 -7.43 7.48 23.20
N ALA A 760 -7.69 7.08 24.44
CA ALA A 760 -9.03 7.10 25.01
C ALA A 760 -9.48 8.57 25.15
N MET A 761 -10.52 8.95 24.41
CA MET A 761 -10.97 10.34 24.32
C MET A 761 -11.43 10.89 25.68
N THR A 762 -10.97 12.10 25.98
CA THR A 762 -11.53 12.93 27.06
C THR A 762 -12.87 13.54 26.67
N LEU A 763 -13.64 14.04 27.64
CA LEU A 763 -14.90 14.74 27.36
C LEU A 763 -14.70 15.96 26.45
N GLY A 764 -13.64 16.74 26.66
CA GLY A 764 -13.34 17.90 25.80
C GLY A 764 -13.00 17.53 24.35
N GLN A 765 -12.37 16.38 24.12
CA GLN A 765 -12.14 15.86 22.76
C GLN A 765 -13.42 15.31 22.11
N ILE A 766 -14.40 14.87 22.91
CA ILE A 766 -15.73 14.50 22.42
C ILE A 766 -16.49 15.77 21.99
N ASP A 767 -16.47 16.82 22.81
CA ASP A 767 -17.05 18.13 22.47
C ASP A 767 -16.40 18.72 21.19
N GLU A 768 -15.07 18.62 21.08
CA GLU A 768 -14.29 19.01 19.90
C GLU A 768 -14.70 18.22 18.64
N LEU A 769 -14.87 16.90 18.76
CA LEU A 769 -15.32 16.03 17.65
C LEU A 769 -16.73 16.39 17.18
N ILE A 770 -17.67 16.65 18.11
CA ILE A 770 -19.04 17.06 17.80
C ILE A 770 -19.04 18.40 17.04
N ALA A 771 -18.26 19.37 17.51
CA ALA A 771 -18.10 20.66 16.84
C ALA A 771 -17.47 20.52 15.44
N ALA A 772 -16.50 19.61 15.28
CA ALA A 772 -15.85 19.35 14.00
C ALA A 772 -16.81 18.74 12.95
N TYR A 773 -17.70 17.81 13.34
CA TYR A 773 -18.76 17.32 12.46
C TYR A 773 -19.70 18.45 12.00
N ALA A 774 -20.11 19.32 12.92
CA ALA A 774 -20.99 20.46 12.63
C ALA A 774 -20.35 21.49 11.68
N ASP A 775 -19.08 21.85 11.90
CA ASP A 775 -18.32 22.78 11.07
C ASP A 775 -18.15 22.26 9.63
N VAL A 776 -17.74 21.00 9.47
CA VAL A 776 -17.58 20.42 8.11
C VAL A 776 -18.93 20.23 7.42
N ALA A 777 -20.00 19.91 8.16
CA ALA A 777 -21.36 19.87 7.59
C ALA A 777 -21.80 21.23 7.03
N ALA A 778 -21.61 22.31 7.80
CA ALA A 778 -21.88 23.67 7.35
C ALA A 778 -21.04 24.05 6.12
N ARG A 779 -19.74 23.70 6.11
CA ARG A 779 -18.85 23.94 4.96
C ARG A 779 -19.25 23.17 3.70
N CYS A 780 -19.81 21.97 3.84
CA CYS A 780 -20.36 21.23 2.70
C CYS A 780 -21.57 21.98 2.12
N VAL A 781 -22.51 22.45 2.96
CA VAL A 781 -23.67 23.24 2.49
C VAL A 781 -23.23 24.57 1.84
N GLU A 782 -22.22 25.26 2.40
CA GLU A 782 -21.63 26.48 1.80
C GLU A 782 -20.91 26.19 0.47
N GLY A 783 -20.36 24.97 0.34
CA GLY A 783 -19.79 24.41 -0.87
C GLY A 783 -20.80 23.95 -1.92
N GLY A 784 -22.11 24.09 -1.67
CA GLY A 784 -23.18 23.77 -2.61
C GLY A 784 -23.82 22.40 -2.46
N PHE A 785 -23.45 21.60 -1.45
CA PHE A 785 -24.10 20.30 -1.23
C PHE A 785 -25.55 20.45 -0.73
N ASP A 786 -26.44 19.55 -1.15
CA ASP A 786 -27.85 19.55 -0.75
C ASP A 786 -28.08 19.04 0.68
N GLY A 787 -27.03 18.50 1.30
CA GLY A 787 -27.04 17.89 2.61
C GLY A 787 -25.81 17.01 2.84
N VAL A 788 -25.86 16.18 3.88
CA VAL A 788 -24.75 15.31 4.30
C VAL A 788 -25.23 13.93 4.77
N GLU A 789 -24.36 12.92 4.68
CA GLU A 789 -24.53 11.61 5.31
C GLU A 789 -23.48 11.44 6.43
N VAL A 790 -23.89 11.19 7.66
CA VAL A 790 -22.98 10.88 8.78
C VAL A 790 -22.63 9.38 8.75
N GLN A 791 -21.34 9.08 8.67
CA GLN A 791 -20.83 7.71 8.61
C GLN A 791 -20.71 7.10 10.02
N ALA A 792 -21.56 6.13 10.35
CA ALA A 792 -21.60 5.43 11.65
C ALA A 792 -21.63 3.89 11.51
N SER A 793 -21.10 3.37 10.39
CA SER A 793 -20.89 1.94 10.15
C SER A 793 -19.40 1.60 10.17
N GLN A 794 -18.90 0.71 9.30
CA GLN A 794 -17.47 0.41 9.18
C GLN A 794 -16.59 1.67 9.05
N ALA A 795 -15.34 1.57 9.51
CA ALA A 795 -14.33 2.63 9.45
C ALA A 795 -14.79 3.95 10.10
N SER A 796 -15.46 3.89 11.26
CA SER A 796 -15.98 5.08 11.94
C SER A 796 -15.76 5.07 13.45
N ILE A 797 -15.39 6.22 14.00
CA ILE A 797 -15.33 6.46 15.44
C ILE A 797 -16.72 6.36 16.09
N LEU A 798 -17.80 6.67 15.36
CA LEU A 798 -19.17 6.53 15.86
C LEU A 798 -19.52 5.05 16.05
N ARG A 799 -19.13 4.17 15.10
CA ARG A 799 -19.20 2.70 15.30
C ARG A 799 -18.36 2.27 16.49
N ALA A 800 -17.16 2.83 16.66
CA ALA A 800 -16.31 2.47 17.79
C ALA A 800 -16.97 2.77 19.15
N PHE A 801 -17.74 3.87 19.26
CA PHE A 801 -18.55 4.16 20.46
C PHE A 801 -19.77 3.24 20.60
N LEU A 802 -20.44 2.88 19.51
CA LEU A 802 -21.60 1.97 19.55
C LEU A 802 -21.24 0.54 20.00
N ALA A 803 -20.10 0.02 19.51
CA ALA A 803 -19.75 -1.39 19.66
C ALA A 803 -19.16 -1.72 21.06
N PRO A 804 -19.58 -2.84 21.69
CA PRO A 804 -19.13 -3.21 23.03
C PRO A 804 -17.69 -3.75 23.08
N ASP A 805 -17.13 -4.18 21.95
CA ASP A 805 -15.73 -4.61 21.85
C ASP A 805 -14.72 -3.43 21.95
N THR A 806 -15.10 -2.26 21.43
CA THR A 806 -14.24 -1.06 21.40
C THR A 806 -14.58 -0.02 22.46
N ASN A 807 -15.83 0.08 22.93
CA ASN A 807 -16.23 1.03 23.97
C ASN A 807 -16.33 0.37 25.34
N LEU A 808 -15.25 0.50 26.13
CA LEU A 808 -15.13 -0.02 27.50
C LEU A 808 -15.31 1.07 28.57
N ARG A 809 -15.94 2.20 28.21
CA ARG A 809 -16.12 3.34 29.12
C ARG A 809 -17.14 3.02 30.22
N THR A 810 -16.99 3.71 31.35
CA THR A 810 -17.92 3.64 32.49
C THR A 810 -18.69 4.95 32.72
N ASP A 811 -18.45 5.96 31.87
CA ASP A 811 -19.16 7.24 31.88
C ASP A 811 -20.45 7.19 31.04
N ALA A 812 -21.10 8.35 30.86
CA ALA A 812 -22.36 8.44 30.11
C ALA A 812 -22.27 7.88 28.67
N TYR A 813 -21.10 7.96 28.03
CA TYR A 813 -20.87 7.45 26.67
C TYR A 813 -20.58 5.94 26.63
N GLY A 814 -20.25 5.32 27.77
CA GLY A 814 -20.17 3.85 27.90
C GLY A 814 -21.49 3.22 28.34
N ILE A 815 -22.24 3.91 29.21
CA ILE A 815 -23.55 3.47 29.70
C ILE A 815 -24.60 3.58 28.58
N ALA A 816 -24.63 4.70 27.85
CA ALA A 816 -25.48 4.92 26.68
C ALA A 816 -24.59 5.04 25.44
N ARG A 817 -24.22 3.89 24.84
CA ARG A 817 -23.27 3.81 23.71
C ARG A 817 -23.71 4.56 22.44
N THR A 818 -25.02 4.83 22.29
CA THR A 818 -25.60 5.63 21.21
C THR A 818 -25.43 7.15 21.37
N ARG A 819 -25.14 7.62 22.59
CA ARG A 819 -25.16 9.03 22.96
C ARG A 819 -24.33 9.93 22.04
N LEU A 820 -23.11 9.50 21.68
CA LEU A 820 -22.25 10.28 20.79
C LEU A 820 -22.86 10.44 19.39
N LEU A 821 -23.50 9.38 18.87
CA LEU A 821 -24.17 9.43 17.58
C LEU A 821 -25.36 10.40 17.63
N GLU A 822 -26.17 10.34 18.70
CA GLU A 822 -27.31 11.25 18.91
C GLU A 822 -26.84 12.72 18.96
N GLU A 823 -25.82 13.03 19.77
CA GLU A 823 -25.29 14.39 19.91
C GLU A 823 -24.61 14.91 18.63
N VAL A 824 -23.92 14.06 17.86
CA VAL A 824 -23.38 14.43 16.53
C VAL A 824 -24.49 14.70 15.52
N VAL A 825 -25.52 13.85 15.46
CA VAL A 825 -26.64 14.02 14.52
C VAL A 825 -27.40 15.31 14.82
N ASP A 826 -27.68 15.60 16.08
CA ASP A 826 -28.35 16.85 16.49
C ASP A 826 -27.49 18.09 16.20
N ALA A 827 -26.18 18.03 16.44
CA ALA A 827 -25.25 19.13 16.12
C ALA A 827 -25.15 19.39 14.60
N VAL A 828 -25.07 18.33 13.79
CA VAL A 828 -25.07 18.43 12.32
C VAL A 828 -26.41 18.98 11.81
N ARG A 829 -27.55 18.50 12.32
CA ARG A 829 -28.87 19.04 11.99
C ARG A 829 -28.98 20.52 12.32
N ALA A 830 -28.49 20.94 13.48
CA ALA A 830 -28.50 22.34 13.88
C ALA A 830 -27.61 23.21 12.97
N ALA A 831 -26.50 22.67 12.46
CA ALA A 831 -25.58 23.38 11.57
C ALA A 831 -26.10 23.54 10.12
N ILE A 832 -26.77 22.51 9.56
CA ILE A 832 -27.25 22.54 8.17
C ILE A 832 -28.69 23.06 8.03
N GLY A 833 -29.45 23.11 9.11
CA GLY A 833 -30.86 23.54 9.13
C GLY A 833 -31.85 22.46 8.68
N PRO A 834 -33.15 22.78 8.61
CA PRO A 834 -34.21 21.85 8.21
C PRO A 834 -34.32 21.67 6.69
N ASP A 835 -33.84 22.63 5.89
CA ASP A 835 -33.99 22.65 4.43
C ASP A 835 -32.91 21.86 3.67
N ARG A 836 -32.03 21.17 4.41
CA ARG A 836 -30.94 20.32 3.89
C ARG A 836 -31.10 18.89 4.37
N VAL A 837 -30.70 17.92 3.54
CA VAL A 837 -30.83 16.50 3.88
C VAL A 837 -29.79 16.08 4.92
N LEU A 838 -30.21 15.31 5.92
CA LEU A 838 -29.33 14.57 6.83
C LEU A 838 -29.60 13.08 6.74
N GLY A 839 -28.59 12.31 6.32
CA GLY A 839 -28.58 10.86 6.42
C GLY A 839 -27.68 10.35 7.53
N VAL A 840 -27.92 9.13 8.01
CA VAL A 840 -26.96 8.38 8.84
C VAL A 840 -26.76 6.99 8.25
N ARG A 841 -25.50 6.57 8.06
CA ARG A 841 -25.16 5.19 7.68
C ARG A 841 -24.85 4.37 8.92
N LEU A 842 -25.68 3.37 9.22
CA LEU A 842 -25.58 2.49 10.39
C LEU A 842 -24.97 1.13 10.02
N GLY A 843 -24.12 0.61 10.91
CA GLY A 843 -23.53 -0.71 10.81
C GLY A 843 -24.27 -1.75 11.66
N GLY A 844 -24.37 -2.98 11.16
CA GLY A 844 -24.89 -4.12 11.91
C GLY A 844 -24.67 -5.44 11.16
N GLY A 845 -24.61 -6.56 11.88
CA GLY A 845 -24.23 -7.83 11.26
C GLY A 845 -22.75 -7.83 10.86
N GLU A 846 -21.89 -7.51 11.81
CA GLU A 846 -20.43 -7.49 11.60
C GLU A 846 -19.80 -8.91 11.59
N ASP A 847 -20.54 -9.91 12.07
CA ASP A 847 -20.15 -11.33 12.16
C ASP A 847 -18.82 -11.60 12.89
N VAL A 848 -18.52 -10.78 13.89
CA VAL A 848 -17.36 -10.93 14.79
C VAL A 848 -17.79 -10.97 16.26
N PRO A 849 -17.06 -11.68 17.14
CA PRO A 849 -17.32 -11.67 18.59
C PRO A 849 -17.23 -10.24 19.16
N GLY A 850 -18.32 -9.74 19.74
CA GLY A 850 -18.40 -8.40 20.32
C GLY A 850 -18.66 -7.25 19.33
N GLY A 851 -18.85 -7.55 18.04
CA GLY A 851 -19.25 -6.55 17.04
C GLY A 851 -20.73 -6.16 17.11
N LEU A 852 -21.13 -5.20 16.28
CA LEU A 852 -22.51 -4.73 16.17
C LEU A 852 -23.45 -5.78 15.56
N THR A 853 -24.55 -6.04 16.25
CA THR A 853 -25.64 -6.89 15.77
C THR A 853 -26.64 -6.09 14.92
N ILE A 854 -27.57 -6.78 14.27
CA ILE A 854 -28.71 -6.13 13.59
C ILE A 854 -29.62 -5.42 14.60
N ASP A 855 -29.77 -5.96 15.81
CA ASP A 855 -30.59 -5.36 16.86
C ASP A 855 -29.99 -4.06 17.41
N ASP A 856 -28.66 -3.98 17.53
CA ASP A 856 -27.96 -2.72 17.89
C ASP A 856 -28.23 -1.63 16.84
N ALA A 857 -28.17 -1.98 15.55
CA ALA A 857 -28.46 -1.06 14.45
C ALA A 857 -29.92 -0.58 14.46
N VAL A 858 -30.87 -1.48 14.75
CA VAL A 858 -32.31 -1.14 14.91
C VAL A 858 -32.55 -0.24 16.12
N ALA A 859 -31.82 -0.45 17.22
CA ALA A 859 -31.90 0.42 18.40
C ALA A 859 -31.36 1.83 18.10
N ALA A 860 -30.18 1.93 17.47
CA ALA A 860 -29.61 3.20 17.06
C ALA A 860 -30.51 3.95 16.05
N ALA A 861 -31.07 3.24 15.07
CA ALA A 861 -31.98 3.79 14.06
C ALA A 861 -33.17 4.54 14.67
N ARG A 862 -33.83 3.94 15.68
CA ARG A 862 -34.99 4.56 16.36
C ARG A 862 -34.65 5.81 17.17
N LEU A 863 -33.41 5.92 17.65
CA LEU A 863 -32.96 7.07 18.44
C LEU A 863 -32.63 8.27 17.56
N VAL A 864 -31.98 8.04 16.41
CA VAL A 864 -31.61 9.12 15.48
C VAL A 864 -32.72 9.51 14.50
N GLU A 865 -33.71 8.63 14.26
CA GLU A 865 -34.85 8.85 13.36
C GLU A 865 -35.45 10.27 13.43
N PRO A 866 -35.71 10.87 14.61
CA PRO A 866 -36.36 12.18 14.70
C PRO A 866 -35.58 13.36 14.10
N SER A 867 -34.27 13.21 13.91
CA SER A 867 -33.36 14.28 13.45
C SER A 867 -32.87 14.08 12.00
N VAL A 868 -33.13 12.92 11.39
CA VAL A 868 -32.63 12.52 10.05
C VAL A 868 -33.75 12.42 9.02
N ASP A 869 -33.41 12.57 7.75
CA ASP A 869 -34.33 12.44 6.62
C ASP A 869 -34.33 11.02 6.01
N TYR A 870 -33.26 10.24 6.24
CA TYR A 870 -33.14 8.86 5.80
C TYR A 870 -32.08 8.09 6.59
N LEU A 871 -32.17 6.76 6.53
CA LEU A 871 -31.14 5.85 7.05
C LEU A 871 -30.52 5.03 5.94
N SER A 872 -29.24 4.73 6.10
CA SER A 872 -28.41 3.97 5.18
C SER A 872 -27.80 2.80 5.94
N THR A 873 -27.64 1.62 5.33
CA THR A 873 -27.19 0.42 6.05
C THR A 873 -25.98 -0.25 5.40
N SER A 874 -25.05 -0.72 6.21
CA SER A 874 -23.90 -1.52 5.77
C SER A 874 -23.62 -2.69 6.72
N VAL A 875 -23.19 -3.82 6.17
CA VAL A 875 -22.86 -5.05 6.92
C VAL A 875 -21.35 -5.32 6.91
N GLY A 876 -20.88 -6.15 7.82
CA GLY A 876 -19.46 -6.47 7.96
C GLY A 876 -18.63 -5.37 8.64
N LEU A 877 -17.41 -5.75 9.05
CA LEU A 877 -16.42 -4.91 9.70
C LEU A 877 -15.17 -4.84 8.80
N ALA A 878 -14.70 -3.62 8.52
CA ALA A 878 -13.60 -3.36 7.58
C ALA A 878 -12.27 -4.09 7.88
N THR A 879 -12.13 -4.68 9.08
CA THR A 879 -10.84 -5.17 9.58
C THR A 879 -10.84 -6.67 9.91
N ARG A 880 -11.99 -7.34 9.83
CA ARG A 880 -12.11 -8.81 9.99
C ARG A 880 -13.08 -9.49 9.01
N THR A 881 -14.09 -8.78 8.53
CA THR A 881 -15.09 -9.27 7.57
C THR A 881 -15.23 -8.26 6.41
N LEU A 882 -14.10 -7.72 5.94
CA LEU A 882 -14.03 -6.74 4.84
C LEU A 882 -14.63 -7.32 3.54
N GLU A 883 -14.59 -8.64 3.36
CA GLU A 883 -15.23 -9.33 2.24
C GLU A 883 -16.77 -9.31 2.33
N LEU A 884 -17.37 -8.88 3.45
CA LEU A 884 -18.79 -8.57 3.58
C LEU A 884 -19.09 -7.07 3.39
N VAL A 885 -18.12 -6.17 3.57
CA VAL A 885 -18.27 -4.75 3.21
C VAL A 885 -18.19 -4.60 1.68
N GLU A 886 -17.21 -5.27 1.07
CA GLU A 886 -16.87 -5.13 -0.35
C GLU A 886 -17.05 -6.44 -1.14
N ALA A 887 -18.09 -7.21 -0.80
CA ALA A 887 -18.57 -8.46 -1.42
C ALA A 887 -17.96 -8.83 -2.81
N PRO A 888 -16.95 -9.72 -2.88
CA PRO A 888 -16.37 -10.21 -4.14
C PRO A 888 -17.33 -11.12 -4.92
N SER A 889 -16.95 -11.55 -6.13
CA SER A 889 -17.82 -12.31 -7.05
C SER A 889 -18.49 -13.58 -6.50
N PRO A 890 -17.90 -14.35 -5.54
CA PRO A 890 -18.58 -15.52 -4.96
C PRO A 890 -19.72 -15.17 -4.01
N VAL A 891 -19.86 -13.91 -3.58
CA VAL A 891 -20.94 -13.46 -2.67
C VAL A 891 -22.19 -13.15 -3.51
N PRO A 892 -23.37 -13.70 -3.18
CA PRO A 892 -24.59 -13.47 -3.96
C PRO A 892 -25.08 -12.01 -3.86
N ALA A 893 -25.84 -11.57 -4.87
CA ALA A 893 -26.60 -10.33 -4.75
C ALA A 893 -27.66 -10.46 -3.65
N GLY A 894 -27.99 -9.35 -2.98
CA GLY A 894 -28.94 -9.30 -1.87
C GLY A 894 -28.44 -9.88 -0.53
N TYR A 895 -27.19 -10.36 -0.42
CA TYR A 895 -26.65 -11.00 0.80
C TYR A 895 -26.87 -10.21 2.11
N ALA A 896 -26.83 -8.88 2.03
CA ALA A 896 -26.97 -7.98 3.17
C ALA A 896 -28.43 -7.63 3.53
N ALA A 897 -29.44 -8.11 2.79
CA ALA A 897 -30.83 -7.64 2.85
C ALA A 897 -31.50 -7.72 4.22
N ALA A 898 -31.02 -8.57 5.13
CA ALA A 898 -31.55 -8.70 6.49
C ALA A 898 -31.47 -7.39 7.30
N LEU A 899 -30.35 -6.66 7.21
CA LEU A 899 -30.13 -5.41 7.97
C LEU A 899 -31.08 -4.28 7.54
N PRO A 900 -31.14 -3.84 6.26
CA PRO A 900 -32.07 -2.79 5.85
C PRO A 900 -33.53 -3.22 6.05
N SER A 901 -33.88 -4.51 5.90
CA SER A 901 -35.23 -5.00 6.21
C SER A 901 -35.61 -4.77 7.67
N ALA A 902 -34.70 -5.06 8.60
CA ALA A 902 -34.93 -4.90 10.04
C ALA A 902 -35.02 -3.42 10.44
N VAL A 903 -34.11 -2.58 9.93
CA VAL A 903 -34.14 -1.12 10.15
C VAL A 903 -35.43 -0.52 9.58
N ARG A 904 -35.78 -0.85 8.35
CA ARG A 904 -37.00 -0.37 7.66
C ARG A 904 -38.30 -0.81 8.33
N ALA A 905 -38.32 -1.98 8.97
CA ALA A 905 -39.46 -2.42 9.77
C ALA A 905 -39.60 -1.63 11.10
N ALA A 906 -38.57 -0.89 11.51
CA ALA A 906 -38.49 -0.22 12.80
C ALA A 906 -38.62 1.31 12.75
N VAL A 907 -38.50 1.94 11.57
CA VAL A 907 -38.57 3.40 11.35
C VAL A 907 -39.60 3.78 10.28
N SER A 908 -39.87 5.07 10.16
CA SER A 908 -40.75 5.68 9.15
C SER A 908 -40.03 6.46 8.05
N VAL A 909 -38.78 6.88 8.29
CA VAL A 909 -37.91 7.49 7.27
C VAL A 909 -37.47 6.47 6.21
N PRO A 910 -37.23 6.87 4.95
CA PRO A 910 -36.73 5.97 3.90
C PRO A 910 -35.42 5.26 4.29
N VAL A 911 -35.31 3.98 3.93
CA VAL A 911 -34.09 3.19 4.17
C VAL A 911 -33.37 2.84 2.86
N LEU A 912 -32.08 3.17 2.79
CA LEU A 912 -31.16 2.80 1.73
C LEU A 912 -30.45 1.49 2.09
N GLY A 913 -30.70 0.45 1.29
CA GLY A 913 -30.00 -0.83 1.37
C GLY A 913 -28.93 -0.97 0.28
N ALA A 914 -27.78 -1.55 0.61
CA ALA A 914 -26.77 -2.01 -0.33
C ALA A 914 -26.62 -3.52 -0.22
N GLY A 915 -26.25 -4.21 -1.31
CA GLY A 915 -26.23 -5.68 -1.33
C GLY A 915 -25.60 -6.31 -2.56
N ARG A 916 -24.51 -5.75 -3.09
CA ARG A 916 -23.89 -6.21 -4.37
C ARG A 916 -24.91 -6.25 -5.53
N TYR A 917 -25.74 -5.22 -5.63
CA TYR A 917 -26.61 -5.03 -6.80
C TYR A 917 -25.75 -4.66 -8.00
N THR A 918 -25.53 -5.63 -8.91
CA THR A 918 -24.74 -5.42 -10.13
C THR A 918 -25.63 -5.39 -11.37
N ARG A 919 -26.78 -6.08 -11.35
CA ARG A 919 -27.81 -6.03 -12.39
C ARG A 919 -29.03 -5.22 -11.90
N PRO A 920 -29.76 -4.51 -12.78
CA PRO A 920 -30.98 -3.81 -12.41
C PRO A 920 -32.04 -4.72 -11.76
N ASP A 921 -32.14 -5.99 -12.19
CA ASP A 921 -33.13 -6.92 -11.66
C ASP A 921 -32.87 -7.33 -10.20
N ASP A 922 -31.61 -7.40 -9.75
CA ASP A 922 -31.27 -7.63 -8.34
C ASP A 922 -31.81 -6.48 -7.46
N ALA A 923 -31.69 -5.25 -7.97
CA ALA A 923 -32.15 -4.05 -7.30
C ALA A 923 -33.69 -3.91 -7.35
N ARG A 924 -34.34 -4.29 -8.45
CA ARG A 924 -35.81 -4.43 -8.53
C ARG A 924 -36.33 -5.43 -7.51
N ALA A 925 -35.70 -6.60 -7.41
CA ALA A 925 -36.08 -7.65 -6.47
C ALA A 925 -36.01 -7.15 -5.01
N ALA A 926 -34.93 -6.44 -4.64
CA ALA A 926 -34.78 -5.86 -3.31
C ALA A 926 -35.88 -4.84 -2.95
N LEU A 927 -36.21 -3.94 -3.88
CA LEU A 927 -37.28 -2.96 -3.71
C LEU A 927 -38.67 -3.62 -3.67
N ALA A 928 -38.94 -4.58 -4.57
CA ALA A 928 -40.22 -5.28 -4.66
C ALA A 928 -40.50 -6.18 -3.45
N ALA A 929 -39.46 -6.81 -2.88
CA ALA A 929 -39.53 -7.54 -1.62
C ALA A 929 -39.66 -6.62 -0.39
N GLY A 930 -39.49 -5.30 -0.56
CA GLY A 930 -39.59 -4.32 0.52
C GLY A 930 -38.42 -4.33 1.50
N HIS A 931 -37.25 -4.83 1.08
CA HIS A 931 -36.03 -4.85 1.90
C HIS A 931 -35.47 -3.44 2.15
N CYS A 932 -35.70 -2.51 1.21
CA CYS A 932 -35.28 -1.11 1.30
C CYS A 932 -36.25 -0.21 0.50
N ASP A 933 -36.19 1.10 0.73
CA ASP A 933 -36.90 2.10 -0.07
C ASP A 933 -36.00 2.74 -1.14
N LEU A 934 -34.67 2.65 -0.97
CA LEU A 934 -33.63 3.10 -1.89
C LEU A 934 -32.56 2.00 -2.05
N VAL A 935 -31.91 1.95 -3.21
CA VAL A 935 -30.84 0.98 -3.51
C VAL A 935 -29.50 1.69 -3.71
N GLY A 936 -28.51 1.34 -2.90
CA GLY A 936 -27.12 1.75 -3.05
C GLY A 936 -26.42 0.94 -4.13
N VAL A 937 -26.17 1.53 -5.29
CA VAL A 937 -25.58 0.87 -6.46
C VAL A 937 -24.24 1.51 -6.80
N VAL A 938 -23.19 1.12 -6.07
CA VAL A 938 -21.84 1.67 -6.26
C VAL A 938 -21.12 1.00 -7.44
N ARG A 939 -20.73 -0.26 -7.30
CA ARG A 939 -19.84 -0.93 -8.26
C ARG A 939 -20.48 -1.16 -9.64
N GLY A 940 -21.81 -1.28 -9.72
CA GLY A 940 -22.56 -1.23 -10.98
C GLY A 940 -22.35 0.10 -11.72
N GLN A 941 -22.59 1.22 -11.05
CA GLN A 941 -22.34 2.56 -11.60
C GLN A 941 -20.86 2.90 -11.82
N ILE A 942 -19.92 2.21 -11.15
CA ILE A 942 -18.48 2.29 -11.46
C ILE A 942 -18.18 1.61 -12.80
N ALA A 943 -18.76 0.42 -13.05
CA ALA A 943 -18.60 -0.31 -14.30
C ALA A 943 -19.26 0.41 -15.49
N ASP A 944 -20.44 0.97 -15.28
CA ASP A 944 -21.18 1.73 -16.29
C ASP A 944 -21.89 2.95 -15.67
N PRO A 945 -21.52 4.20 -16.02
CA PRO A 945 -22.21 5.38 -15.49
C PRO A 945 -23.69 5.44 -15.91
N GLU A 946 -24.09 4.85 -17.04
CA GLU A 946 -25.47 4.80 -17.55
C GLU A 946 -26.30 3.66 -16.92
N TRP A 947 -25.79 2.95 -15.92
CA TRP A 947 -26.56 1.90 -15.24
C TRP A 947 -27.90 2.42 -14.71
N ALA A 948 -27.94 3.67 -14.22
CA ALA A 948 -29.11 4.27 -13.56
C ALA A 948 -30.17 4.85 -14.51
N SER A 949 -29.91 4.94 -15.82
CA SER A 949 -30.93 5.23 -16.86
C SER A 949 -31.63 3.95 -17.34
N GLY A 950 -31.04 2.78 -17.08
CA GLY A 950 -31.42 1.51 -17.69
C GLY A 950 -30.85 1.29 -19.11
N THR A 951 -29.97 2.17 -19.61
CA THR A 951 -29.29 2.01 -20.92
C THR A 951 -27.87 1.43 -20.81
N GLY A 952 -27.31 1.33 -19.60
CA GLY A 952 -25.98 0.78 -19.37
C GLY A 952 -25.78 -0.61 -20.00
N ALA A 953 -24.64 -0.76 -20.68
CA ALA A 953 -24.26 -1.94 -21.45
C ALA A 953 -23.26 -2.86 -20.73
N ARG A 954 -22.70 -2.43 -19.57
CA ARG A 954 -21.68 -3.21 -18.85
C ARG A 954 -22.04 -3.53 -17.40
N THR A 955 -21.93 -4.81 -17.07
CA THR A 955 -22.22 -5.36 -15.75
C THR A 955 -20.96 -5.38 -14.88
N CYS A 956 -21.09 -5.04 -13.60
CA CYS A 956 -20.01 -5.26 -12.65
C CYS A 956 -19.87 -6.75 -12.29
N ILE A 957 -18.75 -7.36 -12.69
CA ILE A 957 -18.41 -8.77 -12.38
C ILE A 957 -17.96 -9.04 -10.93
N GLY A 958 -17.93 -8.03 -10.05
CA GLY A 958 -17.50 -8.19 -8.64
C GLY A 958 -16.03 -8.62 -8.42
N CYS A 959 -15.16 -8.38 -9.40
CA CYS A 959 -13.77 -8.88 -9.37
C CYS A 959 -12.83 -8.19 -8.35
N ASN A 960 -13.18 -6.99 -7.88
CA ASN A 960 -12.42 -6.17 -6.93
C ASN A 960 -10.98 -5.78 -7.37
N GLN A 961 -10.56 -6.09 -8.60
CA GLN A 961 -9.16 -5.96 -9.07
C GLN A 961 -8.65 -4.52 -9.26
N GLU A 962 -9.55 -3.59 -9.61
CA GLU A 962 -9.18 -2.19 -9.94
C GLU A 962 -9.98 -1.14 -9.15
N CYS A 963 -11.01 -1.57 -8.42
CA CYS A 963 -11.71 -0.72 -7.47
C CYS A 963 -11.08 -0.89 -6.07
N THR A 964 -11.61 -1.81 -5.27
CA THR A 964 -11.09 -2.25 -3.95
C THR A 964 -9.56 -2.34 -3.89
N ALA A 965 -8.95 -3.15 -4.75
CA ALA A 965 -7.51 -3.42 -4.67
C ALA A 965 -6.66 -2.16 -4.92
N ASN A 966 -7.08 -1.27 -5.82
CA ASN A 966 -6.36 -0.02 -6.07
C ASN A 966 -6.47 0.93 -4.86
N VAL A 967 -7.68 1.15 -4.36
CA VAL A 967 -7.92 1.99 -3.18
C VAL A 967 -7.15 1.47 -1.96
N GLY A 968 -7.21 0.16 -1.70
CA GLY A 968 -6.44 -0.48 -0.61
C GLY A 968 -4.92 -0.43 -0.80
N MET A 969 -4.44 -0.20 -2.02
CA MET A 969 -3.04 0.10 -2.33
C MET A 969 -2.73 1.61 -2.39
N ASN A 970 -3.62 2.49 -1.92
CA ASN A 970 -3.46 3.96 -2.02
C ASN A 970 -3.23 4.42 -3.48
N ARG A 971 -4.03 3.86 -4.40
CA ARG A 971 -4.06 4.19 -5.83
C ARG A 971 -5.46 4.66 -6.24
N PRO A 972 -5.58 5.48 -7.30
CA PRO A 972 -6.88 5.90 -7.83
C PRO A 972 -7.78 4.72 -8.24
N LEU A 973 -9.05 4.84 -7.90
CA LEU A 973 -10.15 3.97 -8.33
C LEU A 973 -10.20 3.84 -9.86
N SER A 974 -10.33 2.60 -10.34
CA SER A 974 -10.58 2.23 -11.75
C SER A 974 -11.59 1.06 -11.81
N CYS A 975 -11.85 0.52 -12.99
CA CYS A 975 -12.71 -0.63 -13.20
C CYS A 975 -12.16 -1.57 -14.28
N ALA A 976 -12.02 -2.85 -13.95
CA ALA A 976 -11.45 -3.83 -14.89
C ALA A 976 -12.31 -4.12 -16.14
N VAL A 977 -13.57 -3.66 -16.19
CA VAL A 977 -14.47 -3.78 -17.37
C VAL A 977 -14.64 -2.47 -18.15
N THR A 978 -14.42 -1.33 -17.49
CA THR A 978 -14.36 0.01 -18.09
C THR A 978 -13.11 0.71 -17.54
N PRO A 979 -11.90 0.26 -17.95
CA PRO A 979 -10.68 0.94 -17.56
C PRO A 979 -10.69 2.29 -18.27
N ARG A 980 -10.69 3.38 -17.50
CA ARG A 980 -10.51 4.71 -18.09
C ARG A 980 -9.07 4.79 -18.62
N PRO A 981 -8.83 5.22 -19.86
CA PRO A 981 -7.51 5.68 -20.27
C PRO A 981 -6.99 6.73 -19.27
N ASP A 982 -5.67 6.87 -19.12
CA ASP A 982 -5.02 7.72 -18.10
C ASP A 982 -5.27 9.23 -18.30
N ASP A 983 -6.51 9.69 -18.06
CA ASP A 983 -6.85 11.10 -18.06
C ASP A 983 -6.09 11.84 -16.94
N ASP A 984 -5.57 13.01 -17.32
CA ASP A 984 -4.76 13.97 -16.56
C ASP A 984 -3.32 13.60 -16.11
N ARG A 985 -2.83 12.36 -16.20
CA ARG A 985 -1.40 12.07 -15.89
C ARG A 985 -0.43 12.08 -17.08
N ARG A 986 -0.87 11.74 -18.29
CA ARG A 986 -0.01 11.80 -19.50
C ARG A 986 0.12 13.21 -20.09
N VAL A 987 -0.76 14.15 -19.70
CA VAL A 987 -0.95 15.44 -20.39
C VAL A 987 -0.02 16.57 -19.91
N ARG A 988 0.72 16.41 -18.80
CA ARG A 988 1.69 17.43 -18.35
C ARG A 988 3.07 17.37 -19.05
N HIS A 989 3.29 16.41 -19.96
CA HIS A 989 4.61 16.18 -20.57
C HIS A 989 4.60 16.16 -22.10
N GLY A 990 4.63 17.35 -22.71
CA GLY A 990 5.31 17.62 -23.99
C GLY A 990 4.69 17.09 -25.30
N THR A 991 3.77 16.13 -25.25
CA THR A 991 3.01 15.67 -26.43
C THR A 991 1.52 15.88 -26.18
N GLY A 992 0.81 16.41 -27.18
CA GLY A 992 -0.52 16.99 -27.00
C GLY A 992 -1.53 16.00 -26.42
N SER A 993 -2.39 16.51 -25.52
CA SER A 993 -3.56 15.77 -25.06
C SER A 993 -4.34 15.24 -26.25
N ILE A 994 -4.43 13.91 -26.36
CA ILE A 994 -5.25 13.26 -27.37
C ILE A 994 -6.71 13.29 -26.90
N MET A 995 -7.29 14.49 -26.92
CA MET A 995 -8.74 14.66 -26.98
C MET A 995 -9.20 14.13 -28.34
N VAL A 996 -9.44 12.82 -28.45
CA VAL A 996 -10.04 12.23 -29.66
C VAL A 996 -11.48 12.73 -29.76
N GLY A 997 -11.68 13.80 -30.53
CA GLY A 997 -13.02 14.27 -30.88
C GLY A 997 -13.80 13.15 -31.55
N SER A 998 -15.13 13.14 -31.37
CA SER A 998 -16.07 12.17 -31.94
C SER A 998 -16.26 12.28 -33.47
N SER A 999 -15.24 12.74 -34.19
CA SER A 999 -15.25 12.86 -35.65
C SER A 999 -15.21 11.46 -36.27
N PRO A 1000 -16.25 11.03 -37.02
CA PRO A 1000 -16.27 9.70 -37.61
C PRO A 1000 -15.21 9.57 -38.70
N VAL A 1001 -14.55 8.41 -38.75
CA VAL A 1001 -13.63 8.06 -39.84
C VAL A 1001 -14.44 7.81 -41.12
N SER A 1002 -13.82 8.01 -42.28
CA SER A 1002 -14.40 7.62 -43.57
C SER A 1002 -14.88 6.16 -43.55
N ASN A 1003 -16.09 5.92 -44.04
CA ASN A 1003 -16.83 4.64 -44.05
C ASN A 1003 -16.22 3.56 -44.99
N SER A 1004 -14.93 3.70 -45.30
CA SER A 1004 -14.13 2.93 -46.25
C SER A 1004 -12.96 2.14 -45.61
N ALA A 1005 -12.66 2.39 -44.32
CA ALA A 1005 -11.59 1.68 -43.62
C ALA A 1005 -12.08 0.32 -43.09
N GLU A 1006 -11.51 -0.77 -43.59
CA GLU A 1006 -11.77 -2.13 -43.12
C GLU A 1006 -10.73 -2.55 -42.06
N LEU A 1007 -11.24 -3.12 -40.97
CA LEU A 1007 -10.45 -3.63 -39.84
C LEU A 1007 -10.78 -5.11 -39.60
N LEU A 1008 -9.72 -5.92 -39.48
CA LEU A 1008 -9.81 -7.32 -39.09
C LEU A 1008 -9.17 -7.54 -37.71
N VAL A 1009 -9.97 -8.00 -36.76
CA VAL A 1009 -9.54 -8.37 -35.41
C VAL A 1009 -9.41 -9.89 -35.30
N VAL A 1010 -8.25 -10.37 -34.88
CA VAL A 1010 -7.93 -11.80 -34.77
C VAL A 1010 -7.86 -12.21 -33.30
N GLY A 1011 -8.80 -13.05 -32.87
CA GLY A 1011 -9.00 -13.45 -31.47
C GLY A 1011 -10.20 -12.74 -30.84
N GLY A 1012 -11.17 -13.52 -30.36
CA GLY A 1012 -12.40 -13.09 -29.70
C GLY A 1012 -12.33 -13.13 -28.18
N GLY A 1013 -11.14 -12.96 -27.60
CA GLY A 1013 -10.97 -12.66 -26.18
C GLY A 1013 -11.38 -11.22 -25.83
N PRO A 1014 -11.30 -10.80 -24.55
CA PRO A 1014 -11.78 -9.50 -24.08
C PRO A 1014 -11.13 -8.31 -24.82
N ALA A 1015 -9.82 -8.37 -25.12
CA ALA A 1015 -9.12 -7.35 -25.89
C ALA A 1015 -9.68 -7.22 -27.31
N GLY A 1016 -9.90 -8.35 -28.00
CA GLY A 1016 -10.38 -8.36 -29.38
C GLY A 1016 -11.83 -7.90 -29.50
N LEU A 1017 -12.71 -8.41 -28.63
CA LEU A 1017 -14.11 -7.96 -28.57
C LEU A 1017 -14.20 -6.46 -28.30
N ARG A 1018 -13.46 -5.93 -27.31
CA ARG A 1018 -13.45 -4.49 -27.06
C ARG A 1018 -12.90 -3.72 -28.25
N ALA A 1019 -11.78 -4.13 -28.84
CA ALA A 1019 -11.20 -3.44 -29.99
C ALA A 1019 -12.18 -3.38 -31.16
N ALA A 1020 -12.92 -4.47 -31.41
CA ALA A 1020 -13.90 -4.53 -32.48
C ALA A 1020 -15.10 -3.60 -32.24
N ALA A 1021 -15.73 -3.66 -31.06
CA ALA A 1021 -16.81 -2.74 -30.69
C ALA A 1021 -16.35 -1.28 -30.74
N SER A 1022 -15.18 -0.99 -30.17
CA SER A 1022 -14.59 0.35 -30.06
C SER A 1022 -14.27 0.98 -31.43
N ALA A 1023 -13.78 0.19 -32.40
CA ALA A 1023 -13.52 0.65 -33.76
C ALA A 1023 -14.81 0.85 -34.57
N ALA A 1024 -15.79 -0.04 -34.43
CA ALA A 1024 -17.10 0.11 -35.08
C ALA A 1024 -17.88 1.33 -34.53
N GLN A 1025 -17.81 1.60 -33.21
CA GLN A 1025 -18.31 2.82 -32.57
C GLN A 1025 -17.73 4.12 -33.19
N ARG A 1026 -16.53 4.05 -33.80
CA ARG A 1026 -15.86 5.19 -34.46
C ARG A 1026 -16.00 5.17 -35.99
N GLY A 1027 -16.87 4.31 -36.54
CA GLY A 1027 -17.26 4.29 -37.95
C GLY A 1027 -16.49 3.34 -38.87
N MET A 1028 -15.63 2.47 -38.33
CA MET A 1028 -14.89 1.48 -39.14
C MET A 1028 -15.76 0.26 -39.49
N ARG A 1029 -15.53 -0.37 -40.65
CA ARG A 1029 -16.12 -1.68 -40.96
C ARG A 1029 -15.26 -2.76 -40.31
N VAL A 1030 -15.81 -3.46 -39.31
CA VAL A 1030 -15.05 -4.42 -38.51
C VAL A 1030 -15.53 -5.85 -38.70
N ARG A 1031 -14.58 -6.75 -38.95
CA ARG A 1031 -14.75 -8.20 -38.83
C ARG A 1031 -13.88 -8.72 -37.70
N LEU A 1032 -14.43 -9.59 -36.86
CA LEU A 1032 -13.72 -10.30 -35.80
C LEU A 1032 -13.77 -11.80 -36.08
N VAL A 1033 -12.62 -12.47 -36.02
CA VAL A 1033 -12.49 -13.92 -36.20
C VAL A 1033 -11.95 -14.57 -34.94
N GLU A 1034 -12.63 -15.62 -34.48
CA GLU A 1034 -12.20 -16.52 -33.41
C GLU A 1034 -12.07 -17.95 -33.94
N ARG A 1035 -11.07 -18.68 -33.43
CA ARG A 1035 -10.75 -20.07 -33.74
C ARG A 1035 -11.67 -21.05 -33.00
N SER A 1036 -12.00 -20.78 -31.74
CA SER A 1036 -13.01 -21.58 -31.00
C SER A 1036 -14.42 -21.36 -31.57
N ASP A 1037 -15.34 -22.26 -31.22
CA ASP A 1037 -16.77 -22.18 -31.52
C ASP A 1037 -17.51 -21.12 -30.68
N HIS A 1038 -16.89 -20.65 -29.60
CA HIS A 1038 -17.36 -19.62 -28.67
C HIS A 1038 -16.36 -18.45 -28.53
N PHE A 1039 -16.85 -17.30 -28.07
CA PHE A 1039 -16.04 -16.12 -27.72
C PHE A 1039 -15.62 -16.12 -26.25
N GLY A 1040 -14.70 -15.22 -25.88
CA GLY A 1040 -14.26 -14.94 -24.50
C GLY A 1040 -12.83 -15.39 -24.17
N GLY A 1041 -12.24 -16.29 -24.97
CA GLY A 1041 -10.89 -16.80 -24.74
C GLY A 1041 -10.71 -17.38 -23.33
N THR A 1042 -9.60 -17.07 -22.67
CA THR A 1042 -9.29 -17.58 -21.31
C THR A 1042 -10.34 -17.22 -20.26
N LEU A 1043 -11.10 -16.13 -20.42
CA LEU A 1043 -12.20 -15.80 -19.49
C LEU A 1043 -13.35 -16.81 -19.56
N ALA A 1044 -13.69 -17.30 -20.76
CA ALA A 1044 -14.74 -18.32 -20.93
C ALA A 1044 -14.33 -19.67 -20.32
N LEU A 1045 -13.02 -19.98 -20.30
CA LEU A 1045 -12.47 -21.13 -19.58
C LEU A 1045 -12.49 -20.91 -18.06
N ALA A 1046 -11.99 -19.75 -17.60
CA ALA A 1046 -11.95 -19.40 -16.18
C ALA A 1046 -13.35 -19.31 -15.55
N ALA A 1047 -14.37 -18.91 -16.30
CA ALA A 1047 -15.77 -18.86 -15.85
C ALA A 1047 -16.34 -20.25 -15.47
N ARG A 1048 -15.75 -21.33 -15.98
CA ARG A 1048 -16.17 -22.72 -15.66
C ARG A 1048 -15.75 -23.17 -14.26
N ALA A 1049 -14.81 -22.48 -13.63
CA ALA A 1049 -14.31 -22.86 -12.33
C ALA A 1049 -15.25 -22.40 -11.19
N PRO A 1050 -15.25 -23.09 -10.03
CA PRO A 1050 -16.15 -22.77 -8.93
C PRO A 1050 -16.04 -21.30 -8.47
N GLY A 1051 -17.18 -20.63 -8.27
CA GLY A 1051 -17.23 -19.22 -7.85
C GLY A 1051 -16.77 -18.17 -8.90
N ARG A 1052 -16.48 -18.58 -10.15
CA ARG A 1052 -15.97 -17.70 -11.22
C ARG A 1052 -16.97 -17.34 -12.32
N GLY A 1053 -18.21 -17.84 -12.24
CA GLY A 1053 -19.23 -17.69 -13.31
C GLY A 1053 -19.50 -16.25 -13.79
N GLU A 1054 -19.36 -15.24 -12.91
CA GLU A 1054 -19.52 -13.82 -13.28
C GLU A 1054 -18.52 -13.35 -14.37
N LEU A 1055 -17.44 -14.09 -14.64
CA LEU A 1055 -16.53 -13.79 -15.77
C LEU A 1055 -17.20 -14.01 -17.14
N ALA A 1056 -18.18 -14.90 -17.26
CA ALA A 1056 -18.93 -15.11 -18.50
C ALA A 1056 -19.74 -13.86 -18.90
N VAL A 1057 -20.23 -13.12 -17.92
CA VAL A 1057 -21.07 -11.93 -18.09
C VAL A 1057 -20.33 -10.82 -18.83
N LEU A 1058 -19.03 -10.63 -18.54
CA LEU A 1058 -18.20 -9.70 -19.29
C LEU A 1058 -18.04 -10.12 -20.76
N VAL A 1059 -17.99 -11.43 -21.04
CA VAL A 1059 -17.94 -11.94 -22.42
C VAL A 1059 -19.27 -11.69 -23.12
N GLU A 1060 -20.39 -11.92 -22.43
CA GLU A 1060 -21.74 -11.65 -22.93
C GLU A 1060 -21.95 -10.17 -23.24
N ASP A 1061 -21.59 -9.27 -22.32
CA ASP A 1061 -21.66 -7.81 -22.48
C ASP A 1061 -20.80 -7.35 -23.68
N LEU A 1062 -19.54 -7.78 -23.78
CA LEU A 1062 -18.64 -7.40 -24.89
C LEU A 1062 -19.12 -7.93 -26.25
N VAL A 1063 -19.75 -9.11 -26.29
CA VAL A 1063 -20.38 -9.66 -27.51
C VAL A 1063 -21.66 -8.89 -27.85
N ALA A 1064 -22.44 -8.47 -26.85
CA ALA A 1064 -23.62 -7.63 -27.05
C ALA A 1064 -23.25 -6.24 -27.58
N GLU A 1065 -22.20 -5.61 -27.03
CA GLU A 1065 -21.62 -4.36 -27.55
C GLU A 1065 -21.24 -4.51 -29.03
N CYS A 1066 -20.48 -5.56 -29.40
CA CYS A 1066 -20.11 -5.84 -30.78
C CYS A 1066 -21.33 -5.96 -31.73
N ARG A 1067 -22.38 -6.66 -31.30
CA ARG A 1067 -23.62 -6.84 -32.08
C ARG A 1067 -24.39 -5.53 -32.25
N ALA A 1068 -24.50 -4.73 -31.18
CA ALA A 1068 -25.22 -3.46 -31.19
C ALA A 1068 -24.63 -2.45 -32.19
N VAL A 1069 -23.33 -2.53 -32.47
CA VAL A 1069 -22.61 -1.63 -33.39
C VAL A 1069 -22.24 -2.28 -34.74
N GLY A 1070 -22.77 -3.47 -35.03
CA GLY A 1070 -22.69 -4.08 -36.37
C GLY A 1070 -21.38 -4.78 -36.73
N VAL A 1071 -20.60 -5.28 -35.76
CA VAL A 1071 -19.38 -6.07 -36.02
C VAL A 1071 -19.73 -7.42 -36.68
N GLU A 1072 -19.03 -7.81 -37.75
CA GLU A 1072 -19.12 -9.16 -38.31
C GLU A 1072 -18.37 -10.16 -37.40
N LEU A 1073 -19.12 -10.84 -36.53
CA LEU A 1073 -18.60 -11.83 -35.57
C LEU A 1073 -18.54 -13.25 -36.19
N CYS A 1074 -17.33 -13.82 -36.31
CA CYS A 1074 -17.10 -15.18 -36.84
C CYS A 1074 -16.42 -16.09 -35.81
N THR A 1075 -16.92 -17.31 -35.61
CA THR A 1075 -16.29 -18.38 -34.81
C THR A 1075 -15.87 -19.57 -35.69
N GLY A 1076 -15.05 -20.48 -35.16
CA GLY A 1076 -14.56 -21.67 -35.87
C GLY A 1076 -13.56 -21.37 -37.01
N VAL A 1077 -12.99 -20.16 -37.05
CA VAL A 1077 -12.10 -19.72 -38.13
C VAL A 1077 -10.64 -20.04 -37.78
N SER A 1078 -10.13 -21.16 -38.29
CA SER A 1078 -8.71 -21.51 -38.23
C SER A 1078 -8.04 -21.35 -39.60
N GLY A 1079 -7.06 -20.44 -39.72
CA GLY A 1079 -6.34 -20.25 -40.98
C GLY A 1079 -5.41 -19.04 -40.95
N ASP A 1080 -4.54 -18.95 -41.96
CA ASP A 1080 -3.53 -17.90 -42.05
C ASP A 1080 -4.16 -16.58 -42.53
N VAL A 1081 -4.22 -15.58 -41.64
CA VAL A 1081 -4.93 -14.30 -41.84
C VAL A 1081 -4.12 -13.31 -42.73
N VAL A 1082 -3.26 -13.86 -43.58
CA VAL A 1082 -2.27 -13.15 -44.40
C VAL A 1082 -2.88 -12.50 -45.64
N THR A 1083 -4.07 -12.95 -46.08
CA THR A 1083 -4.76 -12.43 -47.28
C THR A 1083 -5.50 -11.11 -47.08
N HIS A 1084 -5.77 -10.68 -45.83
CA HIS A 1084 -6.44 -9.41 -45.56
C HIS A 1084 -5.50 -8.22 -45.80
N ARG A 1085 -5.90 -7.33 -46.72
CA ARG A 1085 -5.11 -6.16 -47.16
C ARG A 1085 -5.34 -4.89 -46.34
N GLY A 1086 -6.35 -4.86 -45.46
CA GLY A 1086 -6.66 -3.73 -44.59
C GLY A 1086 -5.91 -3.76 -43.26
N ILE A 1087 -6.41 -3.00 -42.28
CA ILE A 1087 -5.80 -2.90 -40.95
C ILE A 1087 -6.07 -4.19 -40.18
N ARG A 1088 -5.05 -4.69 -39.47
CA ARG A 1088 -5.15 -5.91 -38.65
C ARG A 1088 -4.80 -5.60 -37.20
N ILE A 1089 -5.53 -6.21 -36.26
CA ILE A 1089 -5.23 -6.20 -34.82
C ILE A 1089 -5.14 -7.67 -34.35
N VAL A 1090 -4.10 -7.99 -33.57
CA VAL A 1090 -3.83 -9.33 -33.08
C VAL A 1090 -4.12 -9.40 -31.58
N ALA A 1091 -5.20 -10.09 -31.22
CA ALA A 1091 -5.72 -10.25 -29.86
C ALA A 1091 -5.77 -11.74 -29.44
N THR A 1092 -4.82 -12.54 -29.93
CA THR A 1092 -4.78 -14.01 -29.89
C THR A 1092 -4.45 -14.64 -28.52
N GLY A 1093 -4.42 -13.83 -27.45
CA GLY A 1093 -4.06 -14.27 -26.10
C GLY A 1093 -2.59 -14.72 -25.96
N GLY A 1094 -2.26 -15.29 -24.81
CA GLY A 1094 -0.95 -15.86 -24.53
C GLY A 1094 -0.77 -17.31 -25.01
N ILE A 1095 0.40 -17.87 -24.68
CA ILE A 1095 0.76 -19.29 -24.78
C ILE A 1095 1.07 -19.77 -23.36
N PRO A 1096 0.41 -20.82 -22.82
CA PRO A 1096 0.83 -21.44 -21.56
C PRO A 1096 2.33 -21.74 -21.56
N ASP A 1097 3.05 -21.33 -20.51
CA ASP A 1097 4.50 -21.50 -20.47
C ASP A 1097 4.88 -22.74 -19.66
N ARG A 1098 5.35 -23.77 -20.36
CA ARG A 1098 5.66 -25.07 -19.78
C ARG A 1098 7.03 -24.99 -19.07
N PRO A 1099 7.12 -25.23 -17.74
CA PRO A 1099 8.39 -25.15 -17.02
C PRO A 1099 9.46 -26.07 -17.58
N ALA A 1100 10.74 -25.67 -17.50
CA ALA A 1100 11.86 -26.45 -18.02
C ALA A 1100 12.01 -27.86 -17.38
N TRP A 1101 11.49 -28.05 -16.16
CA TRP A 1101 11.47 -29.34 -15.45
C TRP A 1101 10.27 -30.24 -15.81
N ALA A 1102 9.33 -29.78 -16.64
CA ALA A 1102 8.04 -30.41 -16.83
C ALA A 1102 8.08 -31.65 -17.75
N VAL A 1103 7.84 -32.83 -17.17
CA VAL A 1103 7.61 -34.08 -17.91
C VAL A 1103 6.19 -34.15 -18.51
N GLU A 1104 5.89 -35.19 -19.28
CA GLU A 1104 4.61 -35.35 -20.01
C GLU A 1104 3.35 -35.15 -19.14
N ALA A 1105 3.26 -35.79 -17.96
CA ALA A 1105 2.12 -35.66 -17.03
C ALA A 1105 2.16 -34.40 -16.13
N VAL A 1106 2.79 -33.34 -16.64
CA VAL A 1106 2.64 -31.98 -16.13
C VAL A 1106 1.68 -31.26 -17.08
N HIS A 1107 0.55 -30.81 -16.54
CA HIS A 1107 -0.53 -30.14 -17.27
C HIS A 1107 -0.58 -28.66 -16.89
N ASP A 1108 -1.02 -27.79 -17.79
CA ASP A 1108 -1.36 -26.41 -17.43
C ASP A 1108 -2.77 -26.32 -16.82
N VAL A 1109 -3.03 -25.31 -16.00
CA VAL A 1109 -4.39 -24.99 -15.53
C VAL A 1109 -5.41 -24.81 -16.68
N VAL A 1110 -4.98 -24.30 -17.84
CA VAL A 1110 -5.80 -24.16 -19.04
C VAL A 1110 -6.25 -25.53 -19.56
N ASP A 1111 -5.35 -26.52 -19.60
CA ASP A 1111 -5.64 -27.89 -20.09
C ASP A 1111 -6.73 -28.56 -19.23
N VAL A 1112 -6.77 -28.25 -17.93
CA VAL A 1112 -7.76 -28.80 -16.98
C VAL A 1112 -9.13 -28.08 -17.10
N LEU A 1113 -9.13 -26.80 -17.47
CA LEU A 1113 -10.34 -25.98 -17.62
C LEU A 1113 -11.00 -26.14 -19.00
N ASP A 1114 -10.21 -26.37 -20.06
CA ASP A 1114 -10.74 -26.67 -21.38
C ASP A 1114 -11.21 -28.13 -21.52
N GLY A 1115 -10.61 -29.04 -20.73
CA GLY A 1115 -10.96 -30.46 -20.65
C GLY A 1115 -10.05 -31.38 -21.45
N SER A 1116 -8.95 -30.86 -22.01
CA SER A 1116 -7.91 -31.66 -22.67
C SER A 1116 -7.06 -32.47 -21.69
N ALA A 1117 -7.03 -32.08 -20.41
CA ALA A 1117 -6.51 -32.87 -19.30
C ALA A 1117 -7.59 -33.12 -18.22
N ASP A 1118 -7.67 -34.35 -17.70
CA ASP A 1118 -8.53 -34.72 -16.57
C ASP A 1118 -7.71 -35.50 -15.52
N PRO A 1119 -6.83 -34.80 -14.74
CA PRO A 1119 -6.00 -35.44 -13.73
C PRO A 1119 -6.85 -36.00 -12.59
N ARG A 1120 -6.48 -37.20 -12.10
CA ARG A 1120 -7.18 -37.98 -11.06
C ARG A 1120 -6.20 -38.48 -10.01
N GLY A 1121 -6.70 -38.83 -8.82
CA GLY A 1121 -5.89 -39.36 -7.72
C GLY A 1121 -5.27 -38.25 -6.87
N GLU A 1122 -4.00 -38.41 -6.50
CA GLU A 1122 -3.19 -37.39 -5.82
C GLU A 1122 -2.65 -36.39 -6.84
N VAL A 1123 -3.06 -35.12 -6.74
CA VAL A 1123 -2.68 -34.05 -7.67
C VAL A 1123 -1.93 -32.94 -6.94
N LEU A 1124 -0.70 -32.67 -7.40
CA LEU A 1124 0.09 -31.54 -6.94
C LEU A 1124 -0.12 -30.33 -7.88
N ILE A 1125 -0.53 -29.20 -7.34
CA ILE A 1125 -0.73 -27.95 -8.10
C ILE A 1125 0.37 -26.98 -7.73
N VAL A 1126 1.09 -26.46 -8.72
CA VAL A 1126 2.16 -25.46 -8.54
C VAL A 1126 1.60 -24.08 -8.80
N ASP A 1127 1.44 -23.27 -7.75
CA ASP A 1127 1.05 -21.86 -7.84
C ASP A 1127 2.27 -20.97 -8.13
N GLY A 1128 2.56 -20.77 -9.42
CA GLY A 1128 3.54 -19.81 -9.91
C GLY A 1128 2.98 -18.42 -10.21
N THR A 1129 1.69 -18.19 -9.96
CA THR A 1129 1.00 -16.91 -10.24
C THR A 1129 0.63 -16.12 -8.99
N GLY A 1130 0.44 -16.80 -7.86
CA GLY A 1130 -0.06 -16.23 -6.61
C GLY A 1130 -1.54 -15.84 -6.64
N PHE A 1131 -2.30 -16.20 -7.68
CA PHE A 1131 -3.64 -15.63 -7.93
C PHE A 1131 -4.75 -16.70 -8.11
N HIS A 1132 -5.70 -16.49 -9.02
CA HIS A 1132 -6.91 -17.30 -9.11
C HIS A 1132 -6.69 -18.63 -9.85
N GLU A 1133 -5.66 -18.71 -10.66
CA GLU A 1133 -5.39 -19.76 -11.64
C GLU A 1133 -5.23 -21.12 -10.95
N ALA A 1134 -4.25 -21.23 -10.05
CA ALA A 1134 -4.02 -22.45 -9.25
C ALA A 1134 -5.19 -22.75 -8.31
N THR A 1135 -5.72 -21.73 -7.62
CA THR A 1135 -6.74 -21.90 -6.58
C THR A 1135 -8.10 -22.33 -7.13
N SER A 1136 -8.49 -21.83 -8.31
CA SER A 1136 -9.74 -22.21 -8.97
C SER A 1136 -9.69 -23.65 -9.52
N VAL A 1137 -8.53 -24.09 -10.03
CA VAL A 1137 -8.34 -25.49 -10.45
C VAL A 1137 -8.22 -26.43 -9.24
N ALA A 1138 -7.64 -25.98 -8.12
CA ALA A 1138 -7.60 -26.75 -6.88
C ALA A 1138 -9.02 -27.08 -6.37
N GLU A 1139 -9.90 -26.08 -6.30
CA GLU A 1139 -11.30 -26.30 -5.93
C GLU A 1139 -12.03 -27.22 -6.92
N LEU A 1140 -11.85 -27.01 -8.24
CA LEU A 1140 -12.46 -27.83 -9.27
C LEU A 1140 -12.05 -29.31 -9.19
N LEU A 1141 -10.77 -29.60 -8.95
CA LEU A 1141 -10.27 -30.97 -8.86
C LEU A 1141 -10.67 -31.64 -7.53
N ALA A 1142 -10.71 -30.90 -6.42
CA ALA A 1142 -11.21 -31.41 -5.16
C ALA A 1142 -12.73 -31.71 -5.21
N GLU A 1143 -13.54 -30.86 -5.87
CA GLU A 1143 -14.95 -31.14 -6.15
C GLU A 1143 -15.15 -32.36 -7.08
N ARG A 1144 -14.16 -32.69 -7.93
CA ARG A 1144 -14.11 -33.95 -8.72
C ARG A 1144 -13.61 -35.18 -7.92
N GLY A 1145 -13.29 -35.02 -6.63
CA GLY A 1145 -12.84 -36.09 -5.75
C GLY A 1145 -11.34 -36.40 -5.78
N CYS A 1146 -10.50 -35.51 -6.32
CA CYS A 1146 -9.04 -35.66 -6.26
C CYS A 1146 -8.51 -35.23 -4.88
N ALA A 1147 -7.42 -35.87 -4.44
CA ALA A 1147 -6.67 -35.41 -3.27
C ALA A 1147 -5.69 -34.32 -3.74
N VAL A 1148 -5.94 -33.07 -3.36
CA VAL A 1148 -5.22 -31.90 -3.89
C VAL A 1148 -4.27 -31.30 -2.85
N GLU A 1149 -3.01 -31.12 -3.25
CA GLU A 1149 -2.04 -30.27 -2.58
C GLU A 1149 -1.65 -29.11 -3.50
N VAL A 1150 -1.66 -27.87 -3.00
CA VAL A 1150 -1.17 -26.69 -3.70
C VAL A 1150 0.14 -26.22 -3.08
N VAL A 1151 1.23 -26.29 -3.84
CA VAL A 1151 2.55 -25.74 -3.46
C VAL A 1151 2.75 -24.34 -4.04
N ALA A 1152 3.33 -23.44 -3.24
CA ALA A 1152 3.68 -22.09 -3.69
C ALA A 1152 5.07 -21.69 -3.19
N ALA A 1153 5.82 -20.94 -4.01
CA ALA A 1153 7.07 -20.30 -3.58
C ALA A 1153 6.82 -19.21 -2.50
N ALA A 1154 5.63 -18.63 -2.53
CA ALA A 1154 5.16 -17.63 -1.58
C ALA A 1154 4.95 -18.18 -0.18
N MET A 1155 4.97 -17.29 0.83
CA MET A 1155 4.61 -17.60 2.22
C MET A 1155 3.14 -18.07 2.38
N VAL A 1156 2.30 -17.81 1.37
CA VAL A 1156 0.88 -18.22 1.32
C VAL A 1156 0.48 -18.54 -0.12
N VAL A 1157 -0.19 -19.67 -0.32
CA VAL A 1157 -0.88 -20.06 -1.58
C VAL A 1157 -1.94 -19.02 -1.95
N GLY A 1158 -1.94 -18.53 -3.20
CA GLY A 1158 -2.85 -17.47 -3.61
C GLY A 1158 -2.55 -16.12 -2.92
N GLN A 1159 -1.27 -15.75 -2.79
CA GLN A 1159 -0.80 -14.53 -2.11
C GLN A 1159 -1.61 -13.27 -2.48
N ASP A 1160 -1.86 -13.05 -3.77
CA ASP A 1160 -2.55 -11.88 -4.32
C ASP A 1160 -4.08 -11.88 -4.09
N LEU A 1161 -4.67 -13.02 -3.71
CA LEU A 1161 -6.11 -13.10 -3.40
C LEU A 1161 -6.52 -12.27 -2.18
N GLY A 1162 -5.55 -11.80 -1.38
CA GLY A 1162 -5.78 -10.83 -0.32
C GLY A 1162 -6.24 -9.47 -0.86
N LEU A 1163 -5.67 -9.01 -1.98
CA LEU A 1163 -5.96 -7.69 -2.57
C LEU A 1163 -7.39 -7.61 -3.13
N THR A 1164 -7.92 -8.73 -3.64
CA THR A 1164 -9.28 -8.82 -4.20
C THR A 1164 -10.30 -9.33 -3.18
N LEU A 1165 -9.92 -9.51 -1.91
CA LEU A 1165 -10.76 -10.05 -0.81
C LEU A 1165 -11.27 -11.49 -1.02
N HIS A 1166 -10.68 -12.26 -1.94
CA HIS A 1166 -11.07 -13.65 -2.17
C HIS A 1166 -10.38 -14.65 -1.24
N ARG A 1167 -9.25 -14.30 -0.61
CA ARG A 1167 -8.48 -15.20 0.27
C ARG A 1167 -9.28 -15.82 1.43
N PRO A 1168 -10.13 -15.10 2.19
CA PRO A 1168 -10.97 -15.70 3.24
C PRO A 1168 -11.90 -16.79 2.68
N MET A 1169 -12.49 -16.54 1.50
CA MET A 1169 -13.41 -17.47 0.84
C MET A 1169 -12.69 -18.73 0.33
N PHE A 1170 -11.54 -18.57 -0.33
CA PHE A 1170 -10.71 -19.70 -0.74
C PHE A 1170 -10.29 -20.53 0.47
N ARG A 1171 -9.83 -19.93 1.58
CA ARG A 1171 -9.44 -20.71 2.78
C ARG A 1171 -10.62 -21.47 3.41
N ARG A 1172 -11.82 -20.88 3.46
CA ARG A 1172 -13.04 -21.57 3.92
C ARG A 1172 -13.38 -22.78 3.02
N ARG A 1173 -13.32 -22.61 1.70
CA ARG A 1173 -13.62 -23.67 0.72
C ARG A 1173 -12.54 -24.75 0.68
N ALA A 1174 -11.26 -24.38 0.65
CA ALA A 1174 -10.13 -25.29 0.71
C ALA A 1174 -10.18 -26.20 1.96
N ALA A 1175 -10.47 -25.63 3.14
CA ALA A 1175 -10.64 -26.42 4.36
C ALA A 1175 -11.85 -27.37 4.29
N ALA A 1176 -12.98 -26.92 3.74
CA ALA A 1176 -14.17 -27.77 3.56
C ALA A 1176 -13.97 -28.91 2.54
N LEU A 1177 -13.11 -28.70 1.54
CA LEU A 1177 -12.77 -29.65 0.48
C LEU A 1177 -11.53 -30.52 0.79
N GLY A 1178 -10.85 -30.29 1.93
CA GLY A 1178 -9.64 -31.03 2.31
C GLY A 1178 -8.39 -30.72 1.48
N ILE A 1179 -8.34 -29.55 0.85
CA ILE A 1179 -7.19 -29.11 0.03
C ILE A 1179 -6.02 -28.75 0.94
N THR A 1180 -4.86 -29.37 0.71
CA THR A 1180 -3.62 -29.04 1.42
C THR A 1180 -2.96 -27.81 0.77
N CYS A 1181 -2.50 -26.85 1.58
CA CYS A 1181 -1.77 -25.67 1.10
C CYS A 1181 -0.37 -25.64 1.71
N THR A 1182 0.65 -25.77 0.86
CA THR A 1182 2.06 -25.91 1.26
C THR A 1182 2.87 -24.70 0.74
N PRO A 1183 3.06 -23.67 1.56
CA PRO A 1183 3.84 -22.48 1.18
C PRO A 1183 5.35 -22.78 1.13
N ASP A 1184 6.13 -21.74 0.82
CA ASP A 1184 7.59 -21.71 0.92
C ASP A 1184 8.32 -22.82 0.14
N THR A 1185 7.65 -23.40 -0.86
CA THR A 1185 8.07 -24.63 -1.54
C THR A 1185 8.13 -24.43 -3.05
N VAL A 1186 9.29 -24.72 -3.64
CA VAL A 1186 9.52 -24.66 -5.09
C VAL A 1186 9.79 -26.04 -5.67
N VAL A 1187 9.37 -26.26 -6.92
CA VAL A 1187 9.73 -27.47 -7.68
C VAL A 1187 11.10 -27.26 -8.32
N LEU A 1188 12.02 -28.20 -8.10
CA LEU A 1188 13.35 -28.22 -8.73
C LEU A 1188 13.38 -29.14 -9.96
N ALA A 1189 12.75 -30.32 -9.87
CA ALA A 1189 12.74 -31.32 -10.92
C ALA A 1189 11.48 -32.19 -10.85
N ALA A 1190 11.09 -32.78 -11.99
CA ALA A 1190 10.09 -33.84 -12.05
C ALA A 1190 10.57 -34.99 -12.95
N ALA A 1191 10.19 -36.23 -12.62
CA ALA A 1191 10.51 -37.43 -13.38
C ALA A 1191 9.33 -38.42 -13.39
N ARG A 1192 9.14 -39.15 -14.50
CA ARG A 1192 8.21 -40.30 -14.54
C ARG A 1192 8.83 -41.47 -13.77
N THR A 1193 8.04 -42.11 -12.91
CA THR A 1193 8.44 -43.32 -12.17
C THR A 1193 8.13 -44.58 -12.97
N SER A 1194 8.66 -45.73 -12.53
CA SER A 1194 8.32 -47.05 -13.09
C SER A 1194 6.85 -47.46 -12.85
N THR A 1195 6.17 -46.81 -11.90
CA THR A 1195 4.73 -46.99 -11.61
C THR A 1195 3.84 -46.09 -12.48
N GLY A 1196 4.42 -45.23 -13.33
CA GLY A 1196 3.71 -44.26 -14.17
C GLY A 1196 3.39 -42.93 -13.48
N ARG A 1197 3.57 -42.85 -12.15
CA ARG A 1197 3.43 -41.64 -11.33
C ARG A 1197 4.51 -40.60 -11.68
N VAL A 1198 4.38 -39.40 -11.11
CA VAL A 1198 5.37 -38.33 -11.22
C VAL A 1198 6.09 -38.18 -9.88
N ALA A 1199 7.39 -38.44 -9.85
CA ALA A 1199 8.27 -38.07 -8.76
C ALA A 1199 8.66 -36.60 -8.91
N VAL A 1200 8.31 -35.76 -7.95
CA VAL A 1200 8.58 -34.32 -7.91
C VAL A 1200 9.57 -34.03 -6.79
N THR A 1201 10.68 -33.38 -7.12
CA THR A 1201 11.67 -32.90 -6.15
C THR A 1201 11.34 -31.47 -5.75
N LEU A 1202 11.12 -31.27 -4.46
CA LEU A 1202 10.62 -30.06 -3.82
C LEU A 1202 11.69 -29.49 -2.88
N LEU A 1203 11.87 -28.17 -2.92
CA LEU A 1203 12.76 -27.43 -2.03
C LEU A 1203 11.94 -26.48 -1.16
N HIS A 1204 12.00 -26.67 0.16
CA HIS A 1204 11.49 -25.71 1.13
C HIS A 1204 12.51 -24.58 1.30
N HIS A 1205 12.41 -23.57 0.43
CA HIS A 1205 13.47 -22.59 0.15
C HIS A 1205 13.96 -21.78 1.37
N PRO A 1206 13.14 -21.43 2.39
CA PRO A 1206 13.66 -20.71 3.55
C PRO A 1206 14.65 -21.57 4.34
N THR A 1207 14.44 -22.89 4.40
CA THR A 1207 15.30 -23.82 5.16
C THR A 1207 16.41 -24.49 4.34
N GLY A 1208 16.29 -24.51 3.01
CA GLY A 1208 17.17 -25.31 2.16
C GLY A 1208 16.86 -26.83 2.18
N ARG A 1209 15.79 -27.28 2.84
CA ARG A 1209 15.42 -28.71 2.91
C ARG A 1209 14.81 -29.17 1.59
N GLU A 1210 15.49 -30.09 0.92
CA GLU A 1210 15.02 -30.79 -0.28
C GLU A 1210 14.35 -32.13 0.09
N TYR A 1211 13.29 -32.51 -0.65
CA TYR A 1211 12.57 -33.77 -0.48
C TYR A 1211 11.81 -34.15 -1.75
N THR A 1212 11.53 -35.45 -1.95
CA THR A 1212 10.79 -35.95 -3.12
C THR A 1212 9.41 -36.49 -2.72
N ARG A 1213 8.41 -36.26 -3.57
CA ARG A 1213 7.05 -36.81 -3.47
C ARG A 1213 6.67 -37.52 -4.77
N GLU A 1214 5.94 -38.63 -4.68
CA GLU A 1214 5.27 -39.24 -5.83
C GLU A 1214 3.80 -38.86 -5.83
N VAL A 1215 3.29 -38.35 -6.95
CA VAL A 1215 1.89 -37.97 -7.17
C VAL A 1215 1.40 -38.50 -8.52
N ASP A 1216 0.09 -38.60 -8.72
CA ASP A 1216 -0.50 -39.16 -9.95
C ASP A 1216 -0.48 -38.17 -11.10
N ALA A 1217 -0.62 -36.87 -10.81
CA ALA A 1217 -0.47 -35.78 -11.78
C ALA A 1217 0.10 -34.51 -11.14
N VAL A 1218 0.71 -33.65 -11.98
CA VAL A 1218 1.11 -32.29 -11.61
C VAL A 1218 0.37 -31.30 -12.51
N VAL A 1219 -0.19 -30.25 -11.91
CA VAL A 1219 -0.78 -29.11 -12.63
C VAL A 1219 0.03 -27.86 -12.32
N VAL A 1220 0.28 -27.00 -13.32
CA VAL A 1220 1.03 -25.75 -13.14
C VAL A 1220 0.16 -24.55 -13.49
N ALA A 1221 0.25 -23.51 -12.67
CA ALA A 1221 -0.19 -22.16 -13.00
C ALA A 1221 1.05 -21.30 -13.21
N THR A 1222 1.42 -21.04 -14.46
CA THR A 1222 2.56 -20.19 -14.84
C THR A 1222 2.10 -18.93 -15.57
N PRO A 1223 2.83 -17.80 -15.49
CA PRO A 1223 2.62 -16.69 -16.40
C PRO A 1223 2.81 -17.17 -17.85
N PRO A 1224 1.83 -16.96 -18.75
CA PRO A 1224 1.98 -17.38 -20.14
C PRO A 1224 2.96 -16.45 -20.88
N ARG A 1225 3.44 -16.89 -22.05
CA ARG A 1225 4.24 -16.07 -22.98
C ARG A 1225 3.36 -15.31 -23.98
N PRO A 1226 3.76 -14.09 -24.42
CA PRO A 1226 3.08 -13.39 -25.51
C PRO A 1226 3.21 -14.14 -26.85
N ARG A 1227 2.36 -13.78 -27.81
CA ARG A 1227 2.41 -14.27 -29.20
C ARG A 1227 3.00 -13.21 -30.12
N GLU A 1228 3.65 -13.60 -31.21
CA GLU A 1228 4.18 -12.65 -32.20
C GLU A 1228 3.11 -12.16 -33.19
N GLY A 1229 3.39 -11.02 -33.84
CA GLY A 1229 2.52 -10.39 -34.84
C GLY A 1229 2.56 -8.85 -34.81
N PRO A 1230 2.03 -8.18 -35.84
CA PRO A 1230 1.82 -6.73 -35.84
C PRO A 1230 0.62 -6.34 -34.97
N ASN A 1231 0.57 -5.09 -34.50
CA ASN A 1231 -0.61 -4.48 -33.86
C ASN A 1231 -1.25 -5.36 -32.76
N ARG A 1232 -0.40 -5.87 -31.86
CA ARG A 1232 -0.82 -6.78 -30.77
C ARG A 1232 -1.49 -6.01 -29.64
N ILE A 1233 -2.48 -6.61 -29.01
CA ILE A 1233 -3.15 -6.09 -27.80
C ILE A 1233 -3.41 -7.18 -26.76
N GLY A 1234 -3.54 -6.77 -25.49
CA GLY A 1234 -3.80 -7.69 -24.37
C GLY A 1234 -2.68 -8.70 -24.19
N ASP A 1235 -3.02 -9.96 -23.90
CA ASP A 1235 -2.02 -10.97 -23.57
C ASP A 1235 -1.16 -11.41 -24.77
N ALA A 1236 -1.61 -11.15 -26.00
CA ALA A 1236 -0.76 -11.32 -27.18
C ALA A 1236 0.40 -10.31 -27.21
N LEU A 1237 0.18 -9.10 -26.68
CA LEU A 1237 1.21 -8.07 -26.54
C LEU A 1237 2.09 -8.31 -25.32
N ALA A 1238 1.46 -8.43 -24.15
CA ALA A 1238 2.10 -8.74 -22.88
C ALA A 1238 1.05 -9.31 -21.90
N PRO A 1239 1.15 -10.56 -21.42
CA PRO A 1239 0.19 -11.16 -20.50
C PRO A 1239 -0.01 -10.41 -19.19
N ARG A 1240 -1.26 -10.00 -18.92
CA ARG A 1240 -1.67 -9.18 -17.76
C ARG A 1240 -3.07 -9.63 -17.29
N ARG A 1241 -3.83 -8.74 -16.64
CA ARG A 1241 -5.22 -8.96 -16.22
C ARG A 1241 -6.21 -8.28 -17.19
N VAL A 1242 -7.47 -8.67 -17.13
CA VAL A 1242 -8.53 -8.27 -18.10
C VAL A 1242 -8.64 -6.76 -18.34
N GLY A 1243 -8.49 -5.91 -17.32
CA GLY A 1243 -8.56 -4.46 -17.49
C GLY A 1243 -7.42 -3.90 -18.34
N ALA A 1244 -6.20 -4.45 -18.22
CA ALA A 1244 -5.09 -4.08 -19.10
C ALA A 1244 -5.36 -4.52 -20.56
N ALA A 1245 -6.03 -5.66 -20.76
CA ALA A 1245 -6.41 -6.16 -22.07
C ALA A 1245 -7.47 -5.27 -22.76
N ILE A 1246 -8.42 -4.74 -21.99
CA ILE A 1246 -9.44 -3.78 -22.46
C ILE A 1246 -8.82 -2.38 -22.67
N ALA A 1247 -7.90 -1.95 -21.82
CA ALA A 1247 -7.19 -0.66 -21.96
C ALA A 1247 -6.25 -0.63 -23.19
N ASP A 1248 -5.58 -1.74 -23.50
CA ASP A 1248 -4.80 -1.88 -24.75
C ASP A 1248 -5.68 -1.76 -25.99
N ALA A 1249 -6.88 -2.34 -25.95
CA ALA A 1249 -7.84 -2.28 -27.05
C ALA A 1249 -8.30 -0.84 -27.32
N GLU A 1250 -8.69 -0.08 -26.28
CA GLU A 1250 -9.06 1.33 -26.43
C GLU A 1250 -7.91 2.18 -26.98
N ARG A 1251 -6.70 2.01 -26.43
CA ARG A 1251 -5.53 2.79 -26.82
C ARG A 1251 -5.19 2.60 -28.29
N LEU A 1252 -5.04 1.35 -28.74
CA LEU A 1252 -4.65 1.06 -30.12
C LEU A 1252 -5.74 1.48 -31.12
N VAL A 1253 -7.02 1.33 -30.78
CA VAL A 1253 -8.12 1.81 -31.63
C VAL A 1253 -8.10 3.34 -31.74
N ALA A 1254 -7.84 4.06 -30.65
CA ALA A 1254 -7.69 5.52 -30.69
C ALA A 1254 -6.50 5.94 -31.59
N GLU A 1255 -5.34 5.32 -31.43
CA GLU A 1255 -4.14 5.55 -32.26
C GLU A 1255 -4.41 5.31 -33.75
N ILE A 1256 -5.08 4.19 -34.10
CA ILE A 1256 -5.49 3.87 -35.48
C ILE A 1256 -6.45 4.92 -36.03
N VAL A 1257 -7.49 5.30 -35.28
CA VAL A 1257 -8.50 6.27 -35.71
C VAL A 1257 -7.88 7.66 -35.95
N LEU A 1258 -6.93 8.08 -35.12
CA LEU A 1258 -6.18 9.33 -35.33
C LEU A 1258 -5.33 9.27 -36.61
N ALA A 1259 -4.63 8.16 -36.84
CA ALA A 1259 -3.85 7.96 -38.04
C ALA A 1259 -4.72 8.01 -39.32
N GLU A 1260 -5.90 7.37 -39.31
CA GLU A 1260 -6.85 7.43 -40.42
C GLU A 1260 -7.49 8.80 -40.61
N THR A 1261 -7.80 9.50 -39.52
CA THR A 1261 -8.34 10.88 -39.57
C THR A 1261 -7.31 11.83 -40.17
N ASN A 1262 -6.04 11.72 -39.76
CA ASN A 1262 -4.94 12.51 -40.31
C ASN A 1262 -4.65 12.16 -41.78
N ARG A 1263 -4.68 10.88 -42.16
CA ARG A 1263 -4.59 10.46 -43.58
C ARG A 1263 -5.71 11.07 -44.42
N SER A 1264 -6.94 11.07 -43.91
CA SER A 1264 -8.11 11.64 -44.58
C SER A 1264 -8.00 13.16 -44.73
N ALA A 1265 -7.49 13.86 -43.72
CA ALA A 1265 -7.27 15.32 -43.75
C ALA A 1265 -6.19 15.72 -44.76
N VAL A 1266 -5.08 14.98 -44.85
CA VAL A 1266 -4.00 15.20 -45.85
C VAL A 1266 -4.48 14.84 -47.26
N GLY A 1267 -5.35 13.84 -47.41
CA GLY A 1267 -5.99 13.50 -48.68
C GLY A 1267 -6.94 14.59 -49.22
N ALA A 1268 -7.50 15.44 -48.34
CA ALA A 1268 -8.43 16.49 -48.70
C ALA A 1268 -7.76 17.83 -49.10
N SER A 1269 -6.46 18.03 -48.80
CA SER A 1269 -5.77 19.31 -49.06
C SER A 1269 -4.90 19.31 -50.33
N THR A 1270 -4.76 18.19 -51.04
CA THR A 1270 -3.86 18.09 -52.19
C THR A 1270 -4.50 18.51 -53.52
N ASN A 1271 -4.66 19.82 -53.70
CA ASN A 1271 -4.81 20.41 -55.03
C ASN A 1271 -3.82 21.57 -55.32
N SER A 1272 -2.57 21.44 -54.85
CA SER A 1272 -1.39 22.06 -55.48
C SER A 1272 -0.05 21.50 -54.96
N THR A 1273 0.79 21.03 -55.90
CA THR A 1273 2.27 20.91 -55.86
C THR A 1273 2.98 20.07 -54.79
N HIS A 1274 3.79 19.11 -55.29
CA HIS A 1274 4.80 18.29 -54.60
C HIS A 1274 5.74 19.03 -53.64
N VAL A 1275 6.01 18.43 -52.47
CA VAL A 1275 7.36 17.98 -52.02
C VAL A 1275 7.16 16.69 -51.19
N GLY A 1276 8.06 15.71 -51.28
CA GLY A 1276 7.92 14.40 -50.62
C GLY A 1276 8.35 14.37 -49.14
N LEU A 1277 7.85 13.37 -48.41
CA LEU A 1277 8.24 13.04 -47.04
C LEU A 1277 8.79 11.62 -46.97
N GLY A 1278 10.01 11.48 -46.42
CA GLY A 1278 10.53 10.20 -45.94
C GLY A 1278 9.95 9.87 -44.56
N GLY A 1279 9.84 8.60 -44.24
CA GLY A 1279 9.16 8.15 -43.02
C GLY A 1279 9.99 8.28 -41.73
N ARG A 1280 9.26 8.39 -40.62
CA ARG A 1280 9.56 7.87 -39.28
C ARG A 1280 8.22 7.52 -38.63
#